data_AF-A0A7W7YJJ2-F1
#
_entry.id   AF-A0A7W7YJJ2-F1
#
_cell.length_a   1.000
_cell.length_b   1.000
_cell.length_c   1.000
_cell.angle_alpha   90.00
_cell.angle_beta   90.00
_cell.angle_gamma   90.00
#
_symmetry.space_group_name_H-M   'P 1'
#
loop_
_entity.id
_entity.type
_entity.pdbx_description
1 polymer ?
#
loop_
_entity_poly.entity_id
_entity_poly.type
_entity_poly.pdbx_seq_one_letter_code
_entity_poly.pdbx_strand_id
1 'polypeptide(L)'
;MKRYSLILLAISNVSSLAAVTPEQVEFFESRIRPVLAQECYECHSEAGKQKGGLLLDSRPGWLAGGDSGAAIKPGDLGSSLLLDSIKHTHDDLKMPKNGAKLDDSVIADFEKWIIEGAYDPRDKAPSAAQLAKETDWTAVLERRKQWWCFQPVKSGVLNGNEDAQQVATEIDRQLLTKLKTEGLDPAAPADAAKLIRRASFILTGLPPTPEQVRAFTAEFESSPKAYEQLLDRLFASSAYGERWARHWLDWVRYAESYGSEGDPRIPYAWRYRDYVIRAFNDDVPYPQMVKEAIAGDLLAKPRIKNGLNESALGIGQLRMVLHGFSPTDSLDELVTFTDNQIDTVTKTFQALTVSCARCHNHKFDAISQADFYSLYGIFTSTKPAVVDVNPPDLGQSQREEMKKLKQEIKAVMASAWMQAVEGIPTKSLPDQRAKPKTTKVWDLHQESWYLDGQGLKQGVTAAGEFSLEHEGQGIIARIYPRGLFSDLLSTQDRAIAMSPRFKNEGGFLWMRVAGGGGVKAKYIVQNYPRTGTVHRAKELKEDGDAVLGWHKLDLNYWKGDDLFLQMATVADMPAETKEDARSWFGITEAFVTATDEAPPSTLIGGDPREAVAAWKTGAMTDAQAELLGSLLRQGQLPNDVRSVPEAATLMKRYREMEAKLPQPTRAPGVLEADSYDAALFVRGDHKQPAEIVARRFLDGINPTPYKTKSSGRLELAQSLTDAANPLTSRVMVNRLWHHVFGRGIVGTTDNFGRLGELPSHPELLDALATHFQKSGGSLKATIKALMLTEAFRRGDKGSEQAEQKDPENKLLSHWSVRRLEAESIRDSILLLSGKLDPQMYGEPVYGKDGRRSIYVGVIRNSLEPFLNAFDMPVPSSTRGRRDVTNVPAQSLALLNDPTIINWSGNWARRALVEPNDEARVNQMFMQALGRQATKQEFLASQAFVQRSAAFALQQRSEIATLEAKHTDLQKRIQEILYPVRAKLSQEKPFANVADAPLPYAEWTFEDGTDDSLNRLPLKLEGRAKIKDGALMLDGRTAFARSAPLTKSLEDKTLEAWVVLDTLDQKGGGVLTLQDRRGSVFDAIVYAERAPQEWLSGSNNHRRTQEFGGAADTEADKRTVHIAITYQGSKVTGYRDGQPYGESYTNKEVSQFEAGDAEVLLGCRHGAPGGNRMLRGRILRARLYDRALTDKEIALSRHLEGSTVSERDVLNALSEGQRKDLEKAKSELNEVMGNLTRLTENAESLDPTKAGWESLALSLINLKEFLYLR
;
A
#
# COMPACT_ATOMS: atom_id res chain seq x y z
N MET A 1 59.45 -47.29 -2.00
CA MET A 1 59.58 -47.83 -3.37
C MET A 1 58.40 -48.75 -3.65
N LYS A 2 57.65 -48.53 -4.75
CA LYS A 2 57.05 -49.52 -5.68
C LYS A 2 56.94 -50.99 -5.13
N ARG A 3 55.81 -51.72 -5.05
CA ARG A 3 54.75 -52.03 -6.05
C ARG A 3 53.72 -53.06 -5.49
N TYR A 4 52.44 -52.96 -5.89
CA TYR A 4 51.39 -53.95 -6.30
C TYR A 4 51.24 -55.32 -5.59
N SER A 5 50.10 -56.04 -5.54
CA SER A 5 48.63 -55.91 -5.72
C SER A 5 48.05 -57.36 -5.80
N LEU A 6 46.70 -57.49 -5.73
CA LEU A 6 45.83 -58.61 -6.16
C LEU A 6 45.56 -59.79 -5.18
N ILE A 7 44.37 -60.40 -5.07
CA ILE A 7 42.93 -60.11 -5.36
C ILE A 7 42.13 -61.37 -4.92
N LEU A 8 41.01 -61.13 -4.22
CA LEU A 8 39.69 -61.80 -4.21
C LEU A 8 39.48 -63.34 -4.18
N LEU A 9 38.50 -63.72 -3.34
CA LEU A 9 37.44 -64.69 -3.66
C LEU A 9 36.06 -64.08 -3.31
N ALA A 10 35.08 -64.26 -4.20
CA ALA A 10 33.74 -63.68 -4.17
C ALA A 10 32.70 -64.56 -3.43
N ILE A 11 31.69 -63.92 -2.85
CA ILE A 11 30.44 -64.55 -2.37
C ILE A 11 29.26 -63.91 -3.11
N SER A 12 28.37 -64.76 -3.59
CA SER A 12 27.13 -64.50 -4.31
C SER A 12 26.02 -63.96 -3.41
N ASN A 13 25.32 -62.90 -3.86
CA ASN A 13 24.06 -62.42 -3.29
C ASN A 13 22.91 -62.67 -4.27
N VAL A 14 21.83 -63.27 -3.76
CA VAL A 14 20.54 -63.41 -4.44
C VAL A 14 19.65 -62.23 -4.02
N SER A 15 19.21 -61.42 -4.97
CA SER A 15 18.31 -60.28 -4.73
C SER A 15 16.85 -60.74 -4.58
N SER A 16 16.21 -60.36 -3.46
CA SER A 16 14.76 -60.43 -3.26
C SER A 16 14.05 -59.24 -3.92
N LEU A 17 12.96 -59.48 -4.66
CA LEU A 17 12.01 -58.44 -5.06
C LEU A 17 11.40 -57.78 -3.81
N ALA A 18 11.54 -56.46 -3.68
CA ALA A 18 10.99 -55.69 -2.56
C ALA A 18 9.45 -55.70 -2.57
N ALA A 19 8.85 -55.92 -1.40
CA ALA A 19 7.40 -55.86 -1.20
C ALA A 19 6.91 -54.40 -1.21
N VAL A 20 5.72 -54.19 -1.78
CA VAL A 20 5.02 -52.90 -1.84
C VAL A 20 4.69 -52.40 -0.42
N THR A 21 4.90 -51.11 -0.15
CA THR A 21 4.62 -50.52 1.18
C THR A 21 3.23 -49.86 1.25
N PRO A 22 2.58 -49.80 2.43
CA PRO A 22 1.31 -49.07 2.62
C PRO A 22 1.39 -47.60 2.19
N GLU A 23 2.55 -46.96 2.34
CA GLU A 23 2.80 -45.58 1.95
C GLU A 23 2.72 -45.39 0.43
N GLN A 24 3.22 -46.35 -0.36
CA GLN A 24 3.12 -46.30 -1.83
C GLN A 24 1.66 -46.42 -2.29
N VAL A 25 0.87 -47.27 -1.61
CA VAL A 25 -0.57 -47.42 -1.88
C VAL A 25 -1.30 -46.10 -1.58
N GLU A 26 -1.06 -45.53 -0.40
CA GLU A 26 -1.69 -44.26 -0.01
C GLU A 26 -1.26 -43.11 -0.94
N PHE A 27 0.01 -43.04 -1.32
CA PHE A 27 0.52 -42.02 -2.22
C PHE A 27 -0.19 -42.08 -3.57
N PHE A 28 -0.29 -43.28 -4.17
CA PHE A 28 -0.99 -43.46 -5.42
C PHE A 28 -2.47 -43.07 -5.31
N GLU A 29 -3.19 -43.62 -4.33
CA GLU A 29 -4.63 -43.40 -4.18
C GLU A 29 -4.99 -41.95 -3.82
N SER A 30 -4.09 -41.21 -3.17
CA SER A 30 -4.37 -39.84 -2.72
C SER A 30 -3.73 -38.72 -3.54
N ARG A 31 -2.64 -39.01 -4.28
CA ARG A 31 -1.88 -37.99 -5.03
C ARG A 31 -1.93 -38.20 -6.54
N ILE A 32 -2.01 -39.45 -7.00
CA ILE A 32 -1.90 -39.78 -8.44
C ILE A 32 -3.25 -40.12 -9.05
N ARG A 33 -3.95 -41.14 -8.52
CA ARG A 33 -5.22 -41.63 -9.05
C ARG A 33 -6.29 -40.54 -9.19
N PRO A 34 -6.49 -39.62 -8.22
CA PRO A 34 -7.50 -38.57 -8.38
C PRO A 34 -7.22 -37.66 -9.58
N VAL A 35 -5.95 -37.38 -9.85
CA VAL A 35 -5.54 -36.55 -11.00
C VAL A 35 -5.77 -37.28 -12.30
N LEU A 36 -5.33 -38.54 -12.38
CA LEU A 36 -5.59 -39.38 -13.55
C LEU A 36 -7.10 -39.50 -13.83
N ALA A 37 -7.91 -39.67 -12.78
CA ALA A 37 -9.35 -39.78 -12.92
C ALA A 37 -10.03 -38.50 -13.41
N GLN A 38 -9.61 -37.36 -12.87
CA GLN A 38 -10.22 -36.07 -13.16
C GLN A 38 -9.75 -35.48 -14.50
N GLU A 39 -8.45 -35.62 -14.81
CA GLU A 39 -7.81 -34.93 -15.93
C GLU A 39 -7.58 -35.83 -17.15
N CYS A 40 -7.48 -37.14 -16.94
CA CYS A 40 -7.02 -38.06 -17.98
C CYS A 40 -8.08 -39.05 -18.46
N TYR A 41 -8.96 -39.57 -17.59
CA TYR A 41 -9.85 -40.68 -17.96
C TYR A 41 -10.92 -40.33 -19.00
N GLU A 42 -11.32 -39.07 -19.16
CA GLU A 42 -12.24 -38.70 -20.24
C GLU A 42 -11.69 -39.12 -21.62
N CYS A 43 -10.36 -39.04 -21.78
CA CYS A 43 -9.67 -39.35 -23.04
C CYS A 43 -8.84 -40.64 -22.99
N HIS A 44 -8.35 -41.07 -21.82
CA HIS A 44 -7.35 -42.13 -21.65
C HIS A 44 -7.80 -43.19 -20.63
N SER A 45 -9.02 -43.69 -20.76
CA SER A 45 -9.53 -44.82 -19.98
C SER A 45 -10.25 -45.82 -20.90
N GLU A 46 -10.38 -47.07 -20.46
CA GLU A 46 -11.03 -48.13 -21.22
C GLU A 46 -12.50 -47.79 -21.52
N ALA A 47 -13.16 -47.10 -20.57
CA ALA A 47 -14.53 -46.60 -20.70
C ALA A 47 -14.65 -45.22 -21.39
N GLY A 48 -13.53 -44.57 -21.72
CA GLY A 48 -13.47 -43.22 -22.31
C GLY A 48 -13.19 -43.20 -23.82
N LYS A 49 -12.72 -42.07 -24.35
CA LYS A 49 -12.48 -41.85 -25.80
C LYS A 49 -11.22 -42.55 -26.36
N GLN A 50 -10.40 -43.20 -25.51
CA GLN A 50 -9.14 -43.92 -25.85
C GLN A 50 -8.24 -43.21 -26.87
N LYS A 51 -7.97 -41.91 -26.68
CA LYS A 51 -7.18 -41.11 -27.60
C LYS A 51 -5.73 -41.59 -27.67
N GLY A 52 -5.21 -41.74 -28.88
CA GLY A 52 -3.83 -42.16 -29.14
C GLY A 52 -3.49 -43.55 -28.58
N GLY A 53 -4.49 -44.43 -28.44
CA GLY A 53 -4.33 -45.79 -27.89
C GLY A 53 -3.92 -45.85 -26.41
N LEU A 54 -3.77 -44.71 -25.74
CA LEU A 54 -3.26 -44.62 -24.38
C LEU A 54 -4.35 -44.86 -23.33
N LEU A 55 -4.08 -45.77 -22.39
CA LEU A 55 -4.91 -46.05 -21.21
C LEU A 55 -4.13 -45.71 -19.93
N LEU A 56 -4.71 -44.91 -19.05
CA LEU A 56 -4.12 -44.46 -17.78
C LEU A 56 -4.90 -44.97 -16.55
N ASP A 57 -5.96 -45.72 -16.77
CA ASP A 57 -6.90 -46.22 -15.76
C ASP A 57 -6.53 -47.60 -15.20
N SER A 58 -5.44 -48.20 -15.67
CA SER A 58 -4.87 -49.43 -15.14
C SER A 58 -3.35 -49.49 -15.35
N ARG A 59 -2.67 -50.25 -14.49
CA ARG A 59 -1.22 -50.51 -14.58
C ARG A 59 -0.81 -51.11 -15.92
N PRO A 60 -1.45 -52.19 -16.42
CA PRO A 60 -1.11 -52.73 -17.73
C PRO A 60 -1.32 -51.72 -18.86
N GLY A 61 -2.33 -50.85 -18.75
CA GLY A 61 -2.65 -49.84 -19.76
C GLY A 61 -1.51 -48.83 -19.96
N TRP A 62 -1.03 -48.21 -18.88
CA TRP A 62 0.02 -47.19 -19.02
C TRP A 62 1.42 -47.79 -19.21
N LEU A 63 1.63 -49.04 -18.80
CA LEU A 63 2.85 -49.80 -19.10
C LEU A 63 2.94 -50.15 -20.59
N ALA A 64 1.82 -50.54 -21.21
CA ALA A 64 1.76 -50.78 -22.65
C ALA A 64 2.00 -49.48 -23.44
N GLY A 65 1.53 -48.35 -22.91
CA GLY A 65 1.66 -47.05 -23.55
C GLY A 65 0.64 -46.83 -24.67
N GLY A 66 0.81 -45.74 -25.41
CA GLY A 66 -0.03 -45.40 -26.56
C GLY A 66 0.74 -45.46 -27.88
N ASP A 67 0.16 -44.90 -28.93
CA ASP A 67 0.74 -44.84 -30.28
C ASP A 67 2.12 -44.13 -30.32
N SER A 68 2.40 -43.30 -29.32
CA SER A 68 3.66 -42.55 -29.17
C SER A 68 4.70 -43.26 -28.29
N GLY A 69 4.41 -44.47 -27.79
CA GLY A 69 5.31 -45.26 -26.94
C GLY A 69 4.88 -45.35 -25.48
N ALA A 70 5.80 -45.82 -24.62
CA ALA A 70 5.54 -46.06 -23.21
C ALA A 70 5.18 -44.76 -22.47
N ALA A 71 4.03 -44.74 -21.81
CA ALA A 71 3.55 -43.53 -21.15
C ALA A 71 4.36 -43.23 -19.89
N ILE A 72 4.68 -44.26 -19.11
CA ILE A 72 5.43 -44.15 -17.87
C ILE A 72 6.48 -45.26 -17.85
N LYS A 73 7.72 -44.89 -17.56
CA LYS A 73 8.81 -45.83 -17.31
C LYS A 73 9.22 -45.75 -15.84
N PRO A 74 8.84 -46.74 -15.01
CA PRO A 74 9.19 -46.77 -13.58
C PRO A 74 10.67 -46.48 -13.32
N GLY A 75 10.96 -45.53 -12.44
CA GLY A 75 12.30 -45.10 -12.05
C GLY A 75 13.00 -44.13 -13.02
N ASP A 76 12.39 -43.78 -14.14
CA ASP A 76 13.03 -42.99 -15.21
C ASP A 76 12.14 -41.82 -15.65
N LEU A 77 12.42 -40.63 -15.11
CA LEU A 77 11.69 -39.40 -15.45
C LEU A 77 11.88 -39.00 -16.92
N GLY A 78 13.11 -39.10 -17.44
CA GLY A 78 13.47 -38.59 -18.77
C GLY A 78 12.92 -39.41 -19.92
N SER A 79 12.52 -40.66 -19.66
CA SER A 79 11.88 -41.53 -20.64
C SER A 79 10.36 -41.69 -20.43
N SER A 80 9.76 -40.94 -19.51
CA SER A 80 8.33 -41.04 -19.19
C SER A 80 7.52 -39.98 -19.94
N LEU A 81 6.96 -40.34 -21.10
CA LEU A 81 6.22 -39.42 -21.97
C LEU A 81 5.03 -38.72 -21.32
N LEU A 82 4.34 -39.37 -20.37
CA LEU A 82 3.25 -38.75 -19.62
C LEU A 82 3.75 -37.53 -18.84
N LEU A 83 4.95 -37.62 -18.26
CA LEU A 83 5.53 -36.53 -17.47
C LEU A 83 5.86 -35.32 -18.35
N ASP A 84 6.46 -35.55 -19.52
CA ASP A 84 6.72 -34.49 -20.49
C ASP A 84 5.42 -33.86 -21.01
N SER A 85 4.39 -34.69 -21.17
CA SER A 85 3.08 -34.27 -21.63
C SER A 85 2.36 -33.38 -20.62
N ILE A 86 2.41 -33.71 -19.32
CA ILE A 86 1.79 -32.88 -18.26
C ILE A 86 2.64 -31.66 -17.87
N LYS A 87 3.96 -31.70 -18.11
CA LYS A 87 4.84 -30.53 -17.99
C LYS A 87 4.70 -29.55 -19.14
N HIS A 88 4.03 -29.94 -20.22
CA HIS A 88 3.96 -29.20 -21.48
C HIS A 88 5.35 -28.92 -22.08
N THR A 89 6.33 -29.80 -21.81
CA THR A 89 7.70 -29.71 -22.36
C THR A 89 7.87 -30.45 -23.68
N HIS A 90 6.92 -31.33 -24.02
CA HIS A 90 6.86 -31.96 -25.34
C HIS A 90 6.18 -31.02 -26.34
N ASP A 91 6.73 -30.91 -27.56
CA ASP A 91 6.27 -29.95 -28.57
C ASP A 91 4.82 -30.22 -29.02
N ASP A 92 4.50 -31.48 -29.35
CA ASP A 92 3.19 -31.86 -29.91
C ASP A 92 2.20 -32.54 -28.93
N LEU A 93 2.70 -33.07 -27.80
CA LEU A 93 1.92 -33.85 -26.84
C LEU A 93 1.79 -33.05 -25.53
N LYS A 94 0.68 -32.33 -25.37
CA LYS A 94 0.36 -31.58 -24.15
C LYS A 94 -0.90 -32.17 -23.53
N MET A 95 -0.86 -32.46 -22.24
CA MET A 95 -1.98 -33.08 -21.51
C MET A 95 -2.27 -32.30 -20.22
N PRO A 96 -3.49 -31.76 -20.03
CA PRO A 96 -4.64 -31.82 -20.95
C PRO A 96 -4.49 -30.94 -22.21
N LYS A 97 -4.76 -31.48 -23.41
CA LYS A 97 -4.51 -30.83 -24.73
C LYS A 97 -5.18 -29.48 -24.93
N ASN A 98 -6.37 -29.30 -24.35
CA ASN A 98 -7.14 -28.04 -24.38
C ASN A 98 -7.30 -27.44 -22.97
N GLY A 99 -6.42 -27.80 -22.03
CA GLY A 99 -6.46 -27.36 -20.64
C GLY A 99 -5.18 -26.61 -20.24
N ALA A 100 -5.21 -26.03 -19.05
CA ALA A 100 -4.01 -25.45 -18.44
C ALA A 100 -3.02 -26.58 -18.06
N LYS A 101 -1.74 -26.23 -18.01
CA LYS A 101 -0.69 -27.07 -17.44
C LYS A 101 -1.09 -27.44 -16.00
N LEU A 102 -0.85 -28.69 -15.60
CA LEU A 102 -1.08 -29.10 -14.21
C LEU A 102 -0.16 -28.31 -13.26
N ASP A 103 -0.63 -28.09 -12.03
CA ASP A 103 0.15 -27.39 -10.99
C ASP A 103 1.51 -28.07 -10.76
N ASP A 104 2.54 -27.26 -10.49
CA ASP A 104 3.91 -27.76 -10.31
C ASP A 104 4.02 -28.74 -9.13
N SER A 105 3.19 -28.60 -8.09
CA SER A 105 3.12 -29.55 -6.96
C SER A 105 2.57 -30.92 -7.37
N VAL A 106 1.61 -30.95 -8.30
CA VAL A 106 1.06 -32.18 -8.85
C VAL A 106 2.09 -32.85 -9.75
N ILE A 107 2.79 -32.06 -10.57
CA ILE A 107 3.89 -32.57 -11.41
C ILE A 107 4.98 -33.17 -10.52
N ALA A 108 5.35 -32.52 -9.42
CA ALA A 108 6.30 -33.05 -8.44
C ALA A 108 5.81 -34.38 -7.81
N ASP A 109 4.50 -34.54 -7.57
CA ASP A 109 3.95 -35.82 -7.12
C ASP A 109 4.11 -36.91 -8.18
N PHE A 110 3.85 -36.61 -9.46
CA PHE A 110 4.10 -37.55 -10.56
C PHE A 110 5.59 -37.88 -10.71
N GLU A 111 6.48 -36.90 -10.56
CA GLU A 111 7.93 -37.14 -10.55
C GLU A 111 8.32 -38.10 -9.44
N LYS A 112 7.88 -37.81 -8.21
CA LYS A 112 8.14 -38.65 -7.04
C LYS A 112 7.59 -40.06 -7.26
N TRP A 113 6.34 -40.18 -7.69
CA TRP A 113 5.71 -41.48 -7.96
C TRP A 113 6.48 -42.29 -8.98
N ILE A 114 6.90 -41.67 -10.09
CA ILE A 114 7.68 -42.33 -11.14
C ILE A 114 9.04 -42.77 -10.60
N ILE A 115 9.76 -41.90 -9.87
CA ILE A 115 11.04 -42.24 -9.24
C ILE A 115 10.90 -43.43 -8.28
N GLU A 116 9.81 -43.48 -7.52
CA GLU A 116 9.51 -44.56 -6.56
C GLU A 116 8.96 -45.84 -7.22
N GLY A 117 9.02 -45.95 -8.55
CA GLY A 117 8.67 -47.15 -9.30
C GLY A 117 7.24 -47.19 -9.85
N ALA A 118 6.54 -46.05 -9.84
CA ALA A 118 5.19 -45.86 -10.37
C ALA A 118 4.19 -46.94 -9.90
N TYR A 119 4.15 -47.21 -8.59
CA TYR A 119 3.23 -48.20 -8.04
C TYR A 119 1.77 -47.86 -8.36
N ASP A 120 1.06 -48.80 -8.98
CA ASP A 120 -0.36 -48.69 -9.29
C ASP A 120 -1.04 -50.03 -8.95
N PRO A 121 -1.97 -50.07 -7.98
CA PRO A 121 -2.65 -51.30 -7.56
C PRO A 121 -3.69 -51.82 -8.57
N ARG A 122 -3.94 -51.11 -9.67
CA ARG A 122 -5.04 -51.42 -10.59
C ARG A 122 -4.58 -52.34 -11.71
N ASP A 123 -4.76 -53.64 -11.50
CA ASP A 123 -4.42 -54.66 -12.50
C ASP A 123 -5.44 -54.78 -13.65
N LYS A 124 -6.60 -54.15 -13.53
CA LYS A 124 -7.65 -54.07 -14.55
C LYS A 124 -8.26 -52.68 -14.54
N ALA A 125 -8.77 -52.24 -15.70
CA ALA A 125 -9.52 -51.00 -15.76
C ALA A 125 -10.81 -51.10 -14.92
N PRO A 126 -11.22 -50.01 -14.24
CA PRO A 126 -12.51 -49.97 -13.57
C PRO A 126 -13.65 -50.08 -14.60
N SER A 127 -14.71 -50.81 -14.26
CA SER A 127 -15.93 -50.84 -15.10
C SER A 127 -16.53 -49.44 -15.23
N ALA A 128 -17.29 -49.18 -16.29
CA ALA A 128 -17.95 -47.88 -16.49
C ALA A 128 -18.80 -47.43 -15.28
N ALA A 129 -19.42 -48.37 -14.57
CA ALA A 129 -20.17 -48.09 -13.33
C ALA A 129 -19.26 -47.73 -12.14
N GLN A 130 -18.09 -48.38 -12.01
CA GLN A 130 -17.10 -48.02 -11.00
C GLN A 130 -16.46 -46.67 -11.31
N LEU A 131 -16.15 -46.41 -12.58
CA LEU A 131 -15.62 -45.13 -13.04
C LEU A 131 -16.62 -43.99 -12.81
N ALA A 132 -17.89 -44.18 -13.16
CA ALA A 132 -18.94 -43.19 -12.90
C ALA A 132 -19.14 -42.92 -11.41
N LYS A 133 -18.99 -43.93 -10.54
CA LYS A 133 -19.04 -43.77 -9.08
C LYS A 133 -17.78 -43.07 -8.52
N GLU A 134 -16.64 -43.24 -9.17
CA GLU A 134 -15.37 -42.59 -8.81
C GLU A 134 -15.32 -41.12 -9.24
N THR A 135 -16.05 -40.75 -10.29
CA THR A 135 -16.15 -39.39 -10.82
C THR A 135 -17.42 -38.63 -10.39
N ASP A 136 -18.44 -39.33 -9.87
CA ASP A 136 -19.64 -38.71 -9.32
C ASP A 136 -19.31 -37.82 -8.11
N TRP A 137 -19.65 -36.54 -8.21
CA TRP A 137 -19.32 -35.56 -7.18
C TRP A 137 -19.95 -35.89 -5.83
N THR A 138 -21.15 -36.47 -5.79
CA THR A 138 -21.81 -36.81 -4.52
C THR A 138 -21.03 -37.86 -3.75
N ALA A 139 -20.63 -38.95 -4.42
CA ALA A 139 -19.79 -39.97 -3.82
C ALA A 139 -18.39 -39.44 -3.43
N VAL A 140 -17.80 -38.59 -4.27
CA VAL A 140 -16.52 -37.92 -4.00
C VAL A 140 -16.64 -37.05 -2.75
N LEU A 141 -17.66 -36.20 -2.65
CA LEU A 141 -17.92 -35.31 -1.52
C LEU A 141 -18.06 -36.10 -0.21
N GLU A 142 -18.87 -37.16 -0.18
CA GLU A 142 -19.08 -37.98 1.03
C GLU A 142 -17.80 -38.68 1.50
N ARG A 143 -16.96 -39.17 0.58
CA ARG A 143 -15.63 -39.70 0.91
C ARG A 143 -14.73 -38.63 1.50
N ARG A 144 -14.77 -37.42 0.94
CA ARG A 144 -13.90 -36.30 1.30
C ARG A 144 -14.27 -35.66 2.64
N LYS A 145 -15.56 -35.66 2.99
CA LYS A 145 -16.04 -35.31 4.35
C LYS A 145 -15.37 -36.15 5.45
N GLN A 146 -14.81 -37.32 5.12
CA GLN A 146 -14.13 -38.18 6.10
C GLN A 146 -12.74 -37.69 6.52
N TRP A 147 -12.14 -36.67 5.89
CA TRP A 147 -10.86 -36.19 6.40
C TRP A 147 -11.01 -35.52 7.76
N TRP A 148 -9.95 -35.65 8.55
CA TRP A 148 -9.88 -35.21 9.93
C TRP A 148 -10.39 -33.77 10.14
N CYS A 149 -10.11 -32.86 9.20
CA CYS A 149 -10.43 -31.45 9.31
C CYS A 149 -11.94 -31.14 9.18
N PHE A 150 -12.69 -31.99 8.47
CA PHE A 150 -14.16 -31.93 8.36
C PHE A 150 -14.87 -32.75 9.44
N GLN A 151 -14.15 -33.57 10.19
CA GLN A 151 -14.73 -34.32 11.30
C GLN A 151 -15.02 -33.39 12.49
N PRO A 152 -16.15 -33.59 13.20
CA PRO A 152 -16.45 -32.85 14.43
C PRO A 152 -15.29 -32.86 15.42
N VAL A 153 -15.13 -31.78 16.19
CA VAL A 153 -14.12 -31.69 17.26
C VAL A 153 -14.43 -32.74 18.32
N LYS A 154 -13.48 -33.64 18.60
CA LYS A 154 -13.64 -34.64 19.66
C LYS A 154 -13.56 -33.95 21.02
N SER A 155 -14.50 -34.28 21.91
CA SER A 155 -14.44 -33.82 23.30
C SER A 155 -13.24 -34.46 23.99
N GLY A 156 -12.26 -33.65 24.39
CA GLY A 156 -11.07 -34.06 25.12
C GLY A 156 -11.25 -33.99 26.64
N VAL A 157 -10.13 -34.08 27.36
CA VAL A 157 -10.06 -33.96 28.83
C VAL A 157 -10.49 -32.56 29.30
N LEU A 158 -10.20 -31.53 28.50
CA LEU A 158 -10.54 -30.14 28.81
C LEU A 158 -12.01 -29.83 28.50
N ASN A 159 -12.70 -29.21 29.45
CA ASN A 159 -14.12 -28.92 29.38
C ASN A 159 -14.48 -27.42 29.37
N GLY A 160 -13.48 -26.53 29.43
CA GLY A 160 -13.65 -25.07 29.31
C GLY A 160 -13.68 -24.33 30.65
N ASN A 161 -13.69 -25.03 31.78
CA ASN A 161 -13.67 -24.42 33.12
C ASN A 161 -12.26 -24.36 33.73
N GLU A 162 -11.27 -24.95 33.05
CA GLU A 162 -9.89 -24.99 33.53
C GLU A 162 -9.24 -23.61 33.50
N ASP A 163 -8.41 -23.31 34.49
CA ASP A 163 -7.54 -22.13 34.44
C ASP A 163 -6.31 -22.36 33.53
N ALA A 164 -5.56 -21.29 33.25
CA ALA A 164 -4.41 -21.36 32.35
C ALA A 164 -3.32 -22.34 32.82
N GLN A 165 -3.14 -22.54 34.13
CA GLN A 165 -2.13 -23.45 34.67
C GLN A 165 -2.58 -24.91 34.53
N GLN A 166 -3.86 -25.20 34.76
CA GLN A 166 -4.45 -26.52 34.55
C GLN A 166 -4.37 -26.94 33.06
N VAL A 167 -4.67 -26.02 32.15
CA VAL A 167 -4.51 -26.26 30.70
C VAL A 167 -3.04 -26.52 30.33
N ALA A 168 -2.10 -25.73 30.89
CA ALA A 168 -0.66 -25.94 30.67
C ALA A 168 -0.19 -27.33 31.11
N THR A 169 -0.62 -27.78 32.30
CA THR A 169 -0.29 -29.12 32.81
C THR A 169 -0.81 -30.23 31.90
N GLU A 170 -2.01 -30.07 31.33
CA GLU A 170 -2.57 -31.04 30.39
C GLU A 170 -1.81 -31.06 29.05
N ILE A 171 -1.39 -29.90 28.54
CA ILE A 171 -0.51 -29.81 27.36
C ILE A 171 0.80 -30.56 27.60
N ASP A 172 1.49 -30.28 28.71
CA ASP A 172 2.75 -30.92 29.04
C ASP A 172 2.59 -32.44 29.21
N ARG A 173 1.51 -32.89 29.84
CA ARG A 173 1.21 -34.33 30.01
C ARG A 173 1.14 -35.03 28.65
N GLN A 174 0.45 -34.45 27.67
CA GLN A 174 0.32 -35.04 26.33
C GLN A 174 1.65 -35.00 25.56
N LEU A 175 2.39 -33.88 25.61
CA LEU A 175 3.71 -33.76 24.97
C LEU A 175 4.72 -34.75 25.56
N LEU A 176 4.80 -34.86 26.89
CA LEU A 176 5.70 -35.79 27.59
C LEU A 176 5.35 -37.26 27.29
N THR A 177 4.05 -37.57 27.18
CA THR A 177 3.61 -38.93 26.78
C THR A 177 4.12 -39.27 25.38
N LYS A 178 4.04 -38.33 24.44
CA LYS A 178 4.53 -38.53 23.07
C LYS A 178 6.05 -38.63 23.01
N LEU A 179 6.78 -37.73 23.69
CA LEU A 179 8.24 -37.79 23.80
C LEU A 179 8.74 -39.12 24.36
N LYS A 180 8.11 -39.62 25.43
CA LYS A 180 8.45 -40.91 26.03
C LYS A 180 8.20 -42.08 25.06
N THR A 181 7.12 -42.01 24.28
CA THR A 181 6.79 -43.04 23.27
C THR A 181 7.85 -43.10 22.17
N GLU A 182 8.41 -41.95 21.77
CA GLU A 182 9.48 -41.87 20.77
C GLU A 182 10.89 -42.07 21.36
N GLY A 183 10.98 -42.27 22.69
CA GLY A 183 12.25 -42.43 23.41
C GLY A 183 13.12 -41.17 23.34
N LEU A 184 12.52 -40.01 23.60
CA LEU A 184 13.17 -38.71 23.69
C LEU A 184 12.97 -38.10 25.07
N ASP A 185 14.03 -37.49 25.61
CA ASP A 185 13.97 -36.75 26.87
C ASP A 185 13.84 -35.24 26.61
N PRO A 186 13.08 -34.51 27.46
CA PRO A 186 13.00 -33.06 27.36
C PRO A 186 14.32 -32.40 27.80
N ALA A 187 14.66 -31.29 27.16
CA ALA A 187 15.80 -30.47 27.54
C ALA A 187 15.60 -29.83 28.93
N ALA A 188 16.72 -29.53 29.59
CA ALA A 188 16.71 -28.81 30.87
C ALA A 188 16.02 -27.43 30.74
N PRO A 189 15.39 -26.90 31.80
CA PRO A 189 14.77 -25.57 31.77
C PRO A 189 15.74 -24.46 31.37
N ALA A 190 15.24 -23.45 30.67
CA ALA A 190 15.99 -22.24 30.35
C ALA A 190 16.21 -21.38 31.61
N ASP A 191 17.32 -20.63 31.63
CA ASP A 191 17.60 -19.66 32.68
C ASP A 191 16.63 -18.46 32.64
N ALA A 192 16.59 -17.69 33.74
CA ALA A 192 15.68 -16.55 33.90
C ALA A 192 15.86 -15.50 32.79
N ALA A 193 17.11 -15.22 32.37
CA ALA A 193 17.40 -14.21 31.36
C ALA A 193 16.85 -14.60 29.98
N LYS A 194 16.98 -15.87 29.59
CA LYS A 194 16.34 -16.41 28.38
C LYS A 194 14.82 -16.35 28.47
N LEU A 195 14.24 -16.77 29.59
CA LEU A 195 12.79 -16.82 29.77
C LEU A 195 12.12 -15.44 29.65
N ILE A 196 12.66 -14.40 30.30
CA ILE A 196 12.11 -13.05 30.18
C ILE A 196 12.29 -12.50 28.77
N ARG A 197 13.44 -12.70 28.13
CA ARG A 197 13.65 -12.25 26.75
C ARG A 197 12.66 -12.91 25.81
N ARG A 198 12.47 -14.23 25.94
CA ARG A 198 11.50 -15.03 25.17
C ARG A 198 10.08 -14.53 25.38
N ALA A 199 9.65 -14.36 26.62
CA ALA A 199 8.30 -13.89 26.95
C ALA A 199 8.04 -12.46 26.44
N SER A 200 8.99 -11.54 26.62
CA SER A 200 8.86 -10.15 26.16
C SER A 200 8.73 -10.07 24.65
N PHE A 201 9.60 -10.72 23.87
CA PHE A 201 9.46 -10.67 22.41
C PHE A 201 8.16 -11.29 21.88
N ILE A 202 7.71 -12.38 22.51
CA ILE A 202 6.48 -13.05 22.08
C ILE A 202 5.24 -12.22 22.41
N LEU A 203 5.20 -11.63 23.60
CA LEU A 203 4.03 -10.88 24.04
C LEU A 203 4.02 -9.45 23.53
N THR A 204 5.14 -8.73 23.50
CA THR A 204 5.18 -7.29 23.19
C THR A 204 5.94 -6.96 21.91
N GLY A 205 6.73 -7.91 21.38
CA GLY A 205 7.60 -7.68 20.24
C GLY A 205 8.83 -6.82 20.55
N LEU A 206 9.05 -6.47 21.82
CA LEU A 206 10.14 -5.62 22.29
C LEU A 206 11.05 -6.43 23.24
N PRO A 207 12.35 -6.09 23.32
CA PRO A 207 13.23 -6.68 24.32
C PRO A 207 12.87 -6.15 25.72
N PRO A 208 13.09 -6.93 26.80
CA PRO A 208 12.95 -6.44 28.16
C PRO A 208 14.01 -5.37 28.47
N THR A 209 13.69 -4.42 29.35
CA THR A 209 14.70 -3.46 29.82
C THR A 209 15.69 -4.14 30.78
N PRO A 210 16.92 -3.62 30.94
CA PRO A 210 17.88 -4.16 31.91
C PRO A 210 17.33 -4.26 33.34
N GLU A 211 16.49 -3.30 33.74
CA GLU A 211 15.83 -3.27 35.05
C GLU A 211 14.83 -4.42 35.19
N GLN A 212 14.03 -4.68 34.15
CA GLN A 212 13.09 -5.80 34.12
C GLN A 212 13.81 -7.14 34.19
N VAL A 213 14.94 -7.30 33.48
CA VAL A 213 15.75 -8.52 33.57
C VAL A 213 16.28 -8.73 34.98
N ARG A 214 16.90 -7.70 35.59
CA ARG A 214 17.44 -7.82 36.96
C ARG A 214 16.35 -8.13 37.98
N ALA A 215 15.21 -7.44 37.91
CA ALA A 215 14.09 -7.67 38.81
C ALA A 215 13.54 -9.09 38.66
N PHE A 216 13.29 -9.54 37.43
CA PHE A 216 12.77 -10.87 37.18
C PHE A 216 13.73 -11.98 37.62
N THR A 217 15.03 -11.86 37.36
CA THR A 217 16.00 -12.87 37.79
C THR A 217 15.99 -13.04 39.32
N ALA A 218 15.95 -11.94 40.07
CA ALA A 218 15.87 -11.99 41.54
C ALA A 218 14.53 -12.58 42.04
N GLU A 219 13.41 -12.22 41.40
CA GLU A 219 12.09 -12.80 41.70
C GLU A 219 12.04 -14.30 41.38
N PHE A 220 12.64 -14.71 40.27
CA PHE A 220 12.64 -16.09 39.78
C PHE A 220 13.37 -17.06 40.70
N GLU A 221 14.43 -16.61 41.37
CA GLU A 221 15.16 -17.39 42.38
C GLU A 221 14.38 -17.53 43.71
N SER A 222 13.48 -16.59 44.01
CA SER A 222 12.83 -16.48 45.32
C SER A 222 11.35 -16.88 45.35
N SER A 223 10.68 -16.96 44.18
CA SER A 223 9.24 -17.24 44.11
C SER A 223 8.88 -18.20 42.94
N PRO A 224 8.15 -19.29 43.20
CA PRO A 224 7.67 -20.18 42.15
C PRO A 224 6.62 -19.53 41.23
N LYS A 225 6.04 -18.39 41.64
CA LYS A 225 5.05 -17.63 40.86
C LYS A 225 5.65 -16.49 40.02
N ALA A 226 6.96 -16.25 40.12
CA ALA A 226 7.61 -15.11 39.46
C ALA A 226 7.38 -15.10 37.94
N TYR A 227 7.40 -16.28 37.31
CA TYR A 227 7.17 -16.39 35.87
C TYR A 227 5.72 -16.07 35.48
N GLU A 228 4.74 -16.57 36.23
CA GLU A 228 3.33 -16.22 36.00
C GLU A 228 3.10 -14.71 36.15
N GLN A 229 3.67 -14.10 37.19
CA GLN A 229 3.58 -12.66 37.43
C GLN A 229 4.28 -11.83 36.34
N LEU A 230 5.37 -12.32 35.75
CA LEU A 230 5.98 -11.73 34.56
C LEU A 230 5.00 -11.73 33.38
N LEU A 231 4.34 -12.86 33.11
CA LEU A 231 3.36 -12.95 32.03
C LEU A 231 2.20 -11.96 32.25
N ASP A 232 1.67 -11.87 33.47
CA ASP A 232 0.59 -10.93 33.80
C ASP A 232 0.98 -9.47 33.52
N ARG A 233 2.20 -9.08 33.89
CA ARG A 233 2.76 -7.74 33.58
C ARG A 233 2.85 -7.49 32.07
N LEU A 234 3.27 -8.49 31.30
CA LEU A 234 3.41 -8.38 29.83
C LEU A 234 2.05 -8.35 29.12
N PHE A 235 1.07 -9.14 29.57
CA PHE A 235 -0.31 -9.11 29.03
C PHE A 235 -1.06 -7.82 29.35
N ALA A 236 -0.69 -7.15 30.44
CA ALA A 236 -1.21 -5.82 30.81
C ALA A 236 -0.58 -4.68 29.99
N SER A 237 0.56 -4.92 29.32
CA SER A 237 1.21 -3.92 28.47
C SER A 237 0.39 -3.65 27.22
N SER A 238 0.24 -2.38 26.83
CA SER A 238 -0.43 -2.00 25.58
C SER A 238 0.32 -2.46 24.33
N ALA A 239 1.63 -2.72 24.45
CA ALA A 239 2.47 -3.28 23.41
C ALA A 239 2.07 -4.72 23.03
N TYR A 240 1.28 -5.40 23.87
CA TYR A 240 0.67 -6.70 23.55
C TYR A 240 -0.22 -6.63 22.32
N GLY A 241 -1.16 -5.68 22.30
CA GLY A 241 -2.09 -5.50 21.18
C GLY A 241 -1.36 -5.18 19.88
N GLU A 242 -0.32 -4.36 19.94
CA GLU A 242 0.51 -4.02 18.77
C GLU A 242 1.37 -5.20 18.26
N ARG A 243 1.74 -6.13 19.14
CA ARG A 243 2.42 -7.36 18.73
C ARG A 243 1.47 -8.32 18.04
N TRP A 244 0.35 -8.62 18.68
CA TRP A 244 -0.56 -9.66 18.22
C TRP A 244 -1.48 -9.21 17.08
N ALA A 245 -1.79 -7.91 16.99
CA ALA A 245 -2.51 -7.36 15.84
C ALA A 245 -1.75 -7.59 14.53
N ARG A 246 -0.41 -7.54 14.51
CA ARG A 246 0.38 -7.77 13.29
C ARG A 246 0.10 -9.13 12.66
N HIS A 247 -0.01 -10.17 13.49
CA HIS A 247 -0.34 -11.51 13.02
C HIS A 247 -1.73 -11.56 12.36
N TRP A 248 -2.71 -10.90 12.97
CA TRP A 248 -4.04 -10.79 12.37
C TRP A 248 -4.02 -10.02 11.04
N LEU A 249 -3.25 -8.93 10.97
CA LEU A 249 -3.12 -8.08 9.78
C LEU A 249 -2.45 -8.84 8.62
N ASP A 250 -1.52 -9.75 8.90
CA ASP A 250 -0.93 -10.66 7.91
C ASP A 250 -1.99 -11.62 7.32
N TRP A 251 -2.95 -12.09 8.13
CA TRP A 251 -3.97 -13.03 7.67
C TRP A 251 -4.95 -12.36 6.70
N VAL A 252 -5.36 -11.14 7.04
CA VAL A 252 -6.36 -10.35 6.28
C VAL A 252 -5.76 -9.43 5.23
N ARG A 253 -4.45 -9.57 4.93
CA ARG A 253 -3.76 -8.85 3.85
C ARG A 253 -3.84 -7.33 3.97
N TYR A 254 -3.71 -6.84 5.20
CA TYR A 254 -3.80 -5.43 5.50
C TYR A 254 -2.88 -4.58 4.60
N ALA A 255 -3.43 -3.52 4.03
CA ALA A 255 -2.69 -2.52 3.28
C ALA A 255 -3.37 -1.16 3.39
N GLU A 256 -2.62 -0.09 3.15
CA GLU A 256 -3.14 1.27 3.01
C GLU A 256 -3.51 1.59 1.54
N SER A 257 -3.27 0.66 0.61
CA SER A 257 -3.46 0.85 -0.83
C SER A 257 -3.92 -0.41 -1.57
N TYR A 258 -4.52 -0.25 -2.76
CA TYR A 258 -5.11 -1.35 -3.52
C TYR A 258 -4.11 -2.17 -4.37
N GLY A 259 -2.90 -1.69 -4.66
CA GLY A 259 -1.83 -2.42 -5.33
C GLY A 259 -1.91 -2.55 -6.87
N SER A 260 -2.87 -1.90 -7.54
CA SER A 260 -2.92 -1.87 -9.01
C SER A 260 -2.00 -0.81 -9.63
N GLU A 261 -2.05 -0.67 -10.96
CA GLU A 261 -1.60 0.54 -11.66
C GLU A 261 -2.08 1.80 -10.90
N GLY A 262 -1.18 2.77 -10.69
CA GLY A 262 -1.46 3.98 -9.90
C GLY A 262 -1.63 3.81 -8.37
N ASP A 263 -1.69 2.58 -7.86
CA ASP A 263 -1.76 2.17 -6.44
C ASP A 263 -2.59 3.10 -5.52
N PRO A 264 -3.90 3.26 -5.79
CA PRO A 264 -4.74 4.19 -5.03
C PRO A 264 -4.85 3.77 -3.56
N ARG A 265 -4.95 4.77 -2.67
CA ARG A 265 -5.14 4.54 -1.23
C ARG A 265 -6.50 3.92 -0.92
N ILE A 266 -6.55 3.13 0.14
CA ILE A 266 -7.80 2.70 0.81
C ILE A 266 -8.11 3.76 1.89
N PRO A 267 -9.15 4.58 1.73
CA PRO A 267 -9.43 5.65 2.68
C PRO A 267 -9.62 5.12 4.10
N TYR A 268 -8.92 5.75 5.06
CA TYR A 268 -9.02 5.47 6.50
C TYR A 268 -8.66 4.02 6.93
N ALA A 269 -7.89 3.27 6.12
CA ALA A 269 -7.52 1.88 6.41
C ALA A 269 -6.87 1.69 7.80
N TRP A 270 -6.04 2.65 8.24
CA TRP A 270 -5.43 2.66 9.58
C TRP A 270 -6.41 2.51 10.75
N ARG A 271 -7.69 2.90 10.60
CA ARG A 271 -8.68 2.71 11.67
C ARG A 271 -9.02 1.24 11.90
N TYR A 272 -8.97 0.41 10.86
CA TYR A 272 -9.12 -1.03 10.99
C TYR A 272 -7.93 -1.62 11.77
N ARG A 273 -6.70 -1.23 11.44
CA ARG A 273 -5.50 -1.63 12.20
C ARG A 273 -5.63 -1.28 13.67
N ASP A 274 -6.06 -0.06 13.98
CA ASP A 274 -6.23 0.40 15.35
C ASP A 274 -7.35 -0.35 16.10
N TYR A 275 -8.45 -0.70 15.42
CA TYR A 275 -9.48 -1.59 15.95
C TYR A 275 -8.89 -2.95 16.35
N VAL A 276 -8.06 -3.56 15.48
CA VAL A 276 -7.44 -4.85 15.79
C VAL A 276 -6.54 -4.74 17.02
N ILE A 277 -5.70 -3.70 17.10
CA ILE A 277 -4.83 -3.44 18.28
C ILE A 277 -5.66 -3.35 19.56
N ARG A 278 -6.77 -2.59 19.54
CA ARG A 278 -7.68 -2.47 20.69
C ARG A 278 -8.36 -3.80 21.02
N ALA A 279 -8.84 -4.54 20.02
CA ALA A 279 -9.50 -5.83 20.22
C ALA A 279 -8.59 -6.84 20.92
N PHE A 280 -7.31 -6.92 20.54
CA PHE A 280 -6.33 -7.75 21.26
C PHE A 280 -6.05 -7.24 22.67
N ASN A 281 -5.84 -5.93 22.86
CA ASN A 281 -5.58 -5.38 24.20
C ASN A 281 -6.76 -5.61 25.17
N ASP A 282 -7.99 -5.53 24.66
CA ASP A 282 -9.22 -5.75 25.40
C ASP A 282 -9.57 -7.24 25.59
N ASP A 283 -8.82 -8.13 24.95
CA ASP A 283 -9.12 -9.57 24.88
C ASP A 283 -10.54 -9.85 24.41
N VAL A 284 -10.96 -9.17 23.34
CA VAL A 284 -12.28 -9.40 22.72
C VAL A 284 -12.37 -10.89 22.33
N PRO A 285 -13.45 -11.59 22.73
CA PRO A 285 -13.67 -12.99 22.37
C PRO A 285 -13.47 -13.23 20.87
N TYR A 286 -12.69 -14.25 20.51
CA TYR A 286 -12.42 -14.53 19.10
C TYR A 286 -13.69 -14.74 18.25
N PRO A 287 -14.74 -15.47 18.71
CA PRO A 287 -16.00 -15.55 17.96
C PRO A 287 -16.65 -14.18 17.72
N GLN A 288 -16.50 -13.24 18.66
CA GLN A 288 -16.96 -11.86 18.46
C GLN A 288 -16.13 -11.15 17.39
N MET A 289 -14.79 -11.27 17.42
CA MET A 289 -13.93 -10.71 16.37
C MET A 289 -14.24 -11.26 14.98
N VAL A 290 -14.53 -12.57 14.85
CA VAL A 290 -14.94 -13.19 13.57
C VAL A 290 -16.28 -12.63 13.09
N LYS A 291 -17.25 -12.46 13.99
CA LYS A 291 -18.54 -11.82 13.66
C LYS A 291 -18.36 -10.38 13.21
N GLU A 292 -17.54 -9.61 13.93
CA GLU A 292 -17.21 -8.22 13.59
C GLU A 292 -16.51 -8.13 12.23
N ALA A 293 -15.61 -9.07 11.91
CA ALA A 293 -14.86 -9.10 10.65
C ALA A 293 -15.73 -9.34 9.39
N ILE A 294 -16.93 -9.92 9.54
CA ILE A 294 -17.80 -10.29 8.42
C ILE A 294 -19.09 -9.45 8.40
N ALA A 295 -19.68 -9.19 9.56
CA ALA A 295 -21.02 -8.61 9.70
C ALA A 295 -21.12 -7.63 10.89
N GLY A 296 -20.02 -7.00 11.28
CA GLY A 296 -19.96 -6.12 12.44
C GLY A 296 -20.91 -4.92 12.40
N ASP A 297 -21.19 -4.38 11.22
CA ASP A 297 -22.19 -3.35 10.93
C ASP A 297 -23.64 -3.84 11.07
N LEU A 298 -23.87 -5.15 11.01
CA LEU A 298 -25.19 -5.79 11.09
C LEU A 298 -25.52 -6.35 12.47
N LEU A 299 -24.62 -6.23 13.45
CA LEU A 299 -24.85 -6.74 14.79
C LEU A 299 -25.92 -5.92 15.50
N ALA A 300 -26.97 -6.60 15.99
CA ALA A 300 -28.04 -5.96 16.75
C ALA A 300 -27.54 -5.27 18.05
N LYS A 301 -26.41 -5.71 18.59
CA LYS A 301 -25.75 -5.14 19.77
C LYS A 301 -24.27 -4.91 19.44
N PRO A 302 -23.93 -3.78 18.79
CA PRO A 302 -22.54 -3.47 18.46
C PRO A 302 -21.75 -3.12 19.72
N ARG A 303 -20.44 -3.38 19.68
CA ARG A 303 -19.50 -2.98 20.72
C ARG A 303 -19.15 -1.51 20.56
N ILE A 304 -19.57 -0.69 21.50
CA ILE A 304 -19.24 0.75 21.56
C ILE A 304 -18.10 0.97 22.55
N LYS A 305 -17.01 1.60 22.11
CA LYS A 305 -15.87 1.94 22.96
C LYS A 305 -15.22 3.25 22.51
N ASN A 306 -14.81 4.08 23.47
CA ASN A 306 -14.14 5.37 23.21
C ASN A 306 -14.90 6.27 22.22
N GLY A 307 -16.24 6.23 22.25
CA GLY A 307 -17.08 6.98 21.32
C GLY A 307 -17.07 6.44 19.88
N LEU A 308 -16.67 5.19 19.66
CA LEU A 308 -16.68 4.52 18.35
C LEU A 308 -17.45 3.21 18.41
N ASN A 309 -18.10 2.85 17.30
CA ASN A 309 -18.64 1.54 17.02
C ASN A 309 -17.52 0.62 16.53
N GLU A 310 -16.90 -0.12 17.45
CA GLU A 310 -15.81 -1.04 17.15
C GLU A 310 -16.28 -2.20 16.27
N SER A 311 -17.52 -2.66 16.44
CA SER A 311 -18.04 -3.74 15.59
C SER A 311 -18.08 -3.31 14.12
N ALA A 312 -18.52 -2.09 13.82
CA ALA A 312 -18.53 -1.57 12.45
C ALA A 312 -17.12 -1.35 11.86
N LEU A 313 -16.08 -1.18 12.70
CA LEU A 313 -14.70 -1.14 12.22
C LEU A 313 -14.22 -2.51 11.71
N GLY A 314 -14.73 -3.61 12.28
CA GLY A 314 -14.28 -4.97 11.95
C GLY A 314 -14.43 -5.35 10.47
N ILE A 315 -15.44 -4.83 9.78
CA ILE A 315 -15.68 -5.15 8.36
C ILE A 315 -14.70 -4.50 7.39
N GLY A 316 -13.79 -3.64 7.88
CA GLY A 316 -12.78 -2.98 7.04
C GLY A 316 -11.90 -3.95 6.26
N GLN A 317 -11.71 -5.17 6.76
CA GLN A 317 -10.95 -6.22 6.07
C GLN A 317 -11.54 -6.61 4.70
N LEU A 318 -12.86 -6.49 4.52
CA LEU A 318 -13.52 -6.77 3.24
C LEU A 318 -13.10 -5.79 2.13
N ARG A 319 -12.39 -4.70 2.48
CA ARG A 319 -11.80 -3.74 1.54
C ARG A 319 -10.31 -3.94 1.29
N MET A 320 -9.65 -4.90 1.96
CA MET A 320 -8.22 -5.21 1.81
C MET A 320 -7.94 -6.11 0.60
N VAL A 321 -8.52 -5.76 -0.53
CA VAL A 321 -8.48 -6.49 -1.81
C VAL A 321 -7.60 -5.79 -2.83
N LEU A 322 -7.14 -6.51 -3.86
CA LEU A 322 -6.54 -5.86 -5.04
C LEU A 322 -7.64 -5.28 -5.93
N HIS A 323 -7.37 -4.17 -6.62
CA HIS A 323 -8.40 -3.49 -7.41
C HIS A 323 -7.80 -2.70 -8.58
N GLY A 324 -8.15 -3.03 -9.82
CA GLY A 324 -7.66 -2.44 -11.06
C GLY A 324 -7.91 -0.93 -11.25
N PHE A 325 -7.06 -0.32 -12.08
CA PHE A 325 -7.11 1.10 -12.44
C PHE A 325 -7.84 1.27 -13.78
N SER A 326 -9.14 1.53 -13.72
CA SER A 326 -10.03 1.69 -14.89
C SER A 326 -10.19 0.43 -15.77
N PRO A 327 -10.75 -0.67 -15.25
CA PRO A 327 -10.99 -1.90 -16.01
C PRO A 327 -11.97 -1.65 -17.16
N THR A 328 -11.72 -2.30 -18.28
CA THR A 328 -12.62 -2.38 -19.44
C THR A 328 -13.57 -3.58 -19.39
N ASP A 329 -13.29 -4.56 -18.52
CA ASP A 329 -14.15 -5.70 -18.21
C ASP A 329 -14.46 -5.66 -16.70
N SER A 330 -15.54 -4.96 -16.34
CA SER A 330 -15.86 -4.71 -14.92
C SER A 330 -16.43 -5.95 -14.23
N LEU A 331 -16.99 -6.90 -14.98
CA LEU A 331 -17.46 -8.16 -14.42
C LEU A 331 -16.28 -9.05 -14.05
N ASP A 332 -15.26 -9.15 -14.89
CA ASP A 332 -14.03 -9.87 -14.54
C ASP A 332 -13.34 -9.28 -13.30
N GLU A 333 -13.30 -7.95 -13.22
CA GLU A 333 -12.78 -7.24 -12.04
C GLU A 333 -13.59 -7.59 -10.77
N LEU A 334 -14.93 -7.57 -10.84
CA LEU A 334 -15.81 -7.97 -9.73
C LEU A 334 -15.55 -9.42 -9.30
N VAL A 335 -15.37 -10.33 -10.26
CA VAL A 335 -15.03 -11.73 -9.98
C VAL A 335 -13.70 -11.85 -9.26
N THR A 336 -12.66 -11.19 -9.78
CA THR A 336 -11.32 -11.20 -9.18
C THR A 336 -11.32 -10.61 -7.78
N PHE A 337 -11.97 -9.46 -7.59
CA PHE A 337 -12.15 -8.84 -6.28
C PHE A 337 -12.81 -9.78 -5.27
N THR A 338 -13.92 -10.42 -5.67
CA THR A 338 -14.70 -11.27 -4.78
C THR A 338 -13.98 -12.58 -4.48
N ASP A 339 -13.28 -13.14 -5.46
CA ASP A 339 -12.39 -14.29 -5.30
C ASP A 339 -11.32 -14.02 -4.22
N ASN A 340 -10.72 -12.82 -4.23
CA ASN A 340 -9.78 -12.39 -3.19
C ASN A 340 -10.44 -12.30 -1.80
N GLN A 341 -11.68 -11.84 -1.69
CA GLN A 341 -12.41 -11.81 -0.42
C GLN A 341 -12.67 -13.23 0.09
N ILE A 342 -13.14 -14.12 -0.79
CA ILE A 342 -13.42 -15.53 -0.46
C ILE A 342 -12.13 -16.20 0.01
N ASP A 343 -11.05 -16.10 -0.77
CA ASP A 343 -9.74 -16.69 -0.43
C ASP A 343 -9.25 -16.24 0.94
N THR A 344 -9.32 -14.92 1.20
CA THR A 344 -8.84 -14.33 2.45
C THR A 344 -9.68 -14.79 3.64
N VAL A 345 -11.01 -14.75 3.52
CA VAL A 345 -11.92 -15.18 4.60
C VAL A 345 -11.77 -16.68 4.89
N THR A 346 -11.73 -17.53 3.86
CA THR A 346 -11.71 -18.98 4.07
C THR A 346 -10.34 -19.47 4.53
N LYS A 347 -9.23 -18.89 4.09
CA LYS A 347 -7.89 -19.22 4.63
C LYS A 347 -7.72 -18.71 6.06
N THR A 348 -8.15 -17.49 6.34
CA THR A 348 -8.00 -16.88 7.67
C THR A 348 -8.75 -17.67 8.74
N PHE A 349 -10.04 -17.94 8.51
CA PHE A 349 -10.93 -18.47 9.54
C PHE A 349 -11.14 -19.99 9.46
N GLN A 350 -10.83 -20.62 8.32
CA GLN A 350 -11.02 -22.07 8.12
C GLN A 350 -9.76 -22.82 7.67
N ALA A 351 -8.68 -22.12 7.32
CA ALA A 351 -7.49 -22.73 6.69
C ALA A 351 -7.86 -23.62 5.49
N LEU A 352 -8.82 -23.16 4.67
CA LEU A 352 -9.29 -23.84 3.46
C LEU A 352 -9.10 -22.98 2.21
N THR A 353 -8.72 -23.62 1.11
CA THR A 353 -8.47 -23.03 -0.21
C THR A 353 -9.74 -23.02 -1.08
N VAL A 354 -10.83 -22.42 -0.60
CA VAL A 354 -12.13 -22.43 -1.31
C VAL A 354 -12.05 -21.74 -2.69
N SER A 355 -11.18 -20.74 -2.86
CA SER A 355 -10.93 -20.07 -4.15
C SER A 355 -10.52 -21.05 -5.27
N CYS A 356 -9.83 -22.15 -4.95
CA CYS A 356 -9.48 -23.19 -5.92
C CYS A 356 -10.72 -23.90 -6.49
N ALA A 357 -11.88 -23.78 -5.85
CA ALA A 357 -13.15 -24.33 -6.35
C ALA A 357 -13.88 -23.40 -7.33
N ARG A 358 -13.31 -22.25 -7.70
CA ARG A 358 -13.93 -21.30 -8.66
C ARG A 358 -14.24 -21.97 -10.00
N CYS A 359 -13.29 -22.71 -10.56
CA CYS A 359 -13.40 -23.26 -11.91
C CYS A 359 -14.05 -24.64 -11.95
N HIS A 360 -13.92 -25.43 -10.89
CA HIS A 360 -14.47 -26.77 -10.77
C HIS A 360 -14.55 -27.17 -9.30
N ASN A 361 -15.23 -28.27 -8.96
CA ASN A 361 -15.21 -28.81 -7.59
C ASN A 361 -13.77 -28.96 -7.09
N HIS A 362 -13.48 -28.56 -5.86
CA HIS A 362 -12.11 -28.49 -5.34
C HIS A 362 -11.38 -29.81 -5.58
N LYS A 363 -10.14 -29.78 -6.07
CA LYS A 363 -9.45 -30.98 -6.52
C LYS A 363 -9.24 -32.02 -5.42
N PHE A 364 -8.97 -31.56 -4.21
CA PHE A 364 -8.61 -32.42 -3.09
C PHE A 364 -9.45 -32.22 -1.86
N ASP A 365 -10.47 -31.35 -1.86
CA ASP A 365 -11.22 -31.00 -0.66
C ASP A 365 -12.74 -31.21 -0.82
N ALA A 366 -13.50 -31.27 0.29
CA ALA A 366 -14.94 -31.49 0.36
C ALA A 366 -15.68 -30.16 0.10
N ILE A 367 -15.26 -29.50 -0.97
CA ILE A 367 -15.67 -28.15 -1.34
C ILE A 367 -16.12 -28.21 -2.79
N SER A 368 -17.40 -27.94 -3.03
CA SER A 368 -17.95 -27.94 -4.39
C SER A 368 -17.67 -26.62 -5.10
N GLN A 369 -17.84 -26.59 -6.41
CA GLN A 369 -17.85 -25.33 -7.14
C GLN A 369 -19.00 -24.43 -6.67
N ALA A 370 -20.14 -25.02 -6.32
CA ALA A 370 -21.27 -24.31 -5.75
C ALA A 370 -20.92 -23.63 -4.42
N ASP A 371 -20.02 -24.18 -3.60
CA ASP A 371 -19.55 -23.51 -2.37
C ASP A 371 -18.89 -22.15 -2.67
N PHE A 372 -18.05 -22.07 -3.72
CA PHE A 372 -17.44 -20.82 -4.15
C PHE A 372 -18.52 -19.80 -4.58
N TYR A 373 -19.46 -20.22 -5.45
CA TYR A 373 -20.48 -19.31 -5.97
C TYR A 373 -21.54 -18.91 -4.96
N SER A 374 -21.77 -19.75 -3.96
CA SER A 374 -22.56 -19.42 -2.78
C SER A 374 -21.94 -18.24 -2.01
N LEU A 375 -20.64 -18.31 -1.70
CA LEU A 375 -19.93 -17.21 -1.04
C LEU A 375 -19.80 -15.98 -1.95
N TYR A 376 -19.63 -16.19 -3.25
CA TYR A 376 -19.62 -15.12 -4.25
C TYR A 376 -20.94 -14.34 -4.24
N GLY A 377 -22.09 -15.03 -4.19
CA GLY A 377 -23.40 -14.39 -4.04
C GLY A 377 -23.54 -13.57 -2.76
N ILE A 378 -22.94 -14.03 -1.65
CA ILE A 378 -22.94 -13.28 -0.38
C ILE A 378 -22.17 -11.95 -0.51
N PHE A 379 -20.95 -12.00 -1.01
CA PHE A 379 -20.09 -10.82 -1.07
C PHE A 379 -20.49 -9.83 -2.17
N THR A 380 -20.98 -10.31 -3.32
CA THR A 380 -21.47 -9.44 -4.41
C THR A 380 -22.84 -8.80 -4.15
N SER A 381 -23.55 -9.28 -3.12
CA SER A 381 -24.76 -8.66 -2.56
C SER A 381 -24.46 -7.45 -1.64
N THR A 382 -23.21 -6.99 -1.62
CA THR A 382 -22.79 -5.77 -0.90
C THR A 382 -22.12 -4.78 -1.85
N LYS A 383 -22.09 -3.50 -1.47
CA LYS A 383 -21.40 -2.44 -2.23
C LYS A 383 -20.20 -1.89 -1.46
N PRO A 384 -19.06 -1.62 -2.11
CA PRO A 384 -17.95 -0.90 -1.49
C PRO A 384 -18.41 0.46 -0.93
N ALA A 385 -18.09 0.76 0.34
CA ALA A 385 -18.45 2.02 0.99
C ALA A 385 -17.37 2.55 1.94
N VAL A 386 -17.49 3.83 2.31
CA VAL A 386 -16.93 4.38 3.55
C VAL A 386 -18.09 4.44 4.55
N VAL A 387 -17.94 3.81 5.71
CA VAL A 387 -18.98 3.72 6.75
C VAL A 387 -18.73 4.73 7.86
N ASP A 388 -19.80 5.19 8.53
CA ASP A 388 -19.72 5.97 9.76
C ASP A 388 -19.65 5.02 10.96
N VAL A 389 -18.58 5.13 11.73
CA VAL A 389 -18.35 4.34 12.95
C VAL A 389 -18.62 5.14 14.22
N ASN A 390 -19.31 6.27 14.14
CA ASN A 390 -19.89 6.88 15.32
C ASN A 390 -20.94 5.97 15.98
N PRO A 391 -21.24 6.15 17.28
CA PRO A 391 -22.37 5.49 17.92
C PRO A 391 -23.67 5.85 17.18
N PRO A 392 -24.57 4.87 16.93
CA PRO A 392 -25.75 5.06 16.06
C PRO A 392 -26.66 6.26 16.40
N ASP A 393 -26.75 6.62 17.69
CA ASP A 393 -27.63 7.68 18.20
C ASP A 393 -26.91 9.01 18.46
N LEU A 394 -25.62 9.12 18.10
CA LEU A 394 -24.84 10.34 18.34
C LEU A 394 -25.43 11.54 17.57
N GLY A 395 -25.68 12.64 18.28
CA GLY A 395 -26.24 13.86 17.70
C GLY A 395 -27.76 13.86 17.50
N GLN A 396 -28.48 12.81 17.91
CA GLN A 396 -29.92 12.70 17.70
C GLN A 396 -30.71 13.85 18.34
N SER A 397 -30.37 14.26 19.57
CA SER A 397 -31.03 15.37 20.25
C SER A 397 -30.92 16.70 19.50
N GLN A 398 -29.75 16.98 18.91
CA GLN A 398 -29.50 18.19 18.14
C GLN A 398 -30.36 18.19 16.88
N ARG A 399 -30.43 17.03 16.20
CA ARG A 399 -31.26 16.86 14.99
C ARG A 399 -32.74 17.03 15.27
N GLU A 400 -33.26 16.49 16.37
CA GLU A 400 -34.67 16.67 16.74
C GLU A 400 -34.99 18.14 17.07
N GLU A 401 -34.09 18.84 17.75
CA GLU A 401 -34.26 20.28 17.99
C GLU A 401 -34.18 21.09 16.68
N MET A 402 -33.25 20.76 15.77
CA MET A 402 -33.15 21.39 14.45
C MET A 402 -34.42 21.18 13.62
N LYS A 403 -35.02 19.98 13.65
CA LYS A 403 -36.31 19.72 12.98
C LYS A 403 -37.43 20.60 13.55
N LYS A 404 -37.48 20.78 14.87
CA LYS A 404 -38.46 21.67 15.52
C LYS A 404 -38.24 23.12 15.10
N LEU A 405 -37.02 23.63 15.20
CA LEU A 405 -36.66 24.99 14.80
C LEU A 405 -36.97 25.24 13.32
N LYS A 406 -36.71 24.26 12.46
CA LYS A 406 -37.05 24.31 11.03
C LYS A 406 -38.56 24.56 10.83
N GLN A 407 -39.44 23.89 11.57
CA GLN A 407 -40.89 24.14 11.49
C GLN A 407 -41.29 25.52 12.03
N GLU A 408 -40.65 26.01 13.09
CA GLU A 408 -40.88 27.36 13.61
C GLU A 408 -40.45 28.44 12.60
N ILE A 409 -39.27 28.27 11.99
CA ILE A 409 -38.75 29.15 10.93
C ILE A 409 -39.70 29.15 9.73
N LYS A 410 -40.18 27.97 9.31
CA LYS A 410 -41.17 27.84 8.23
C LYS A 410 -42.41 28.68 8.50
N ALA A 411 -42.96 28.66 9.72
CA ALA A 411 -44.16 29.41 10.08
C ALA A 411 -43.95 30.92 10.01
N VAL A 412 -42.77 31.40 10.46
CA VAL A 412 -42.37 32.81 10.36
C VAL A 412 -42.21 33.23 8.91
N MET A 413 -41.43 32.47 8.13
CA MET A 413 -41.16 32.77 6.73
C MET A 413 -42.42 32.75 5.87
N ALA A 414 -43.31 31.77 6.07
CA ALA A 414 -44.58 31.72 5.35
C ALA A 414 -45.46 32.94 5.63
N SER A 415 -45.43 33.47 6.85
CA SER A 415 -46.19 34.67 7.21
C SER A 415 -45.61 35.92 6.56
N ALA A 416 -44.27 36.05 6.50
CA ALA A 416 -43.59 37.14 5.81
C ALA A 416 -43.81 37.07 4.28
N TRP A 417 -43.72 35.87 3.69
CA TRP A 417 -43.92 35.67 2.25
C TRP A 417 -45.35 35.92 1.82
N MET A 418 -46.36 35.62 2.65
CA MET A 418 -47.76 35.95 2.32
C MET A 418 -47.99 37.44 2.09
N GLN A 419 -47.22 38.31 2.74
CA GLN A 419 -47.26 39.76 2.53
C GLN A 419 -46.46 40.15 1.28
N ALA A 420 -45.29 39.55 1.07
CA ALA A 420 -44.40 39.89 -0.04
C ALA A 420 -44.93 39.45 -1.42
N VAL A 421 -45.74 38.39 -1.47
CA VAL A 421 -46.35 37.92 -2.73
C VAL A 421 -47.54 38.76 -3.18
N GLU A 422 -48.01 39.73 -2.37
CA GLU A 422 -49.04 40.68 -2.80
C GLU A 422 -48.53 41.51 -3.99
N GLY A 423 -49.14 41.31 -5.16
CA GLY A 423 -48.76 42.02 -6.39
C GLY A 423 -47.82 41.26 -7.34
N ILE A 424 -47.35 40.06 -6.98
CA ILE A 424 -46.65 39.17 -7.93
C ILE A 424 -47.71 38.49 -8.82
N PRO A 425 -47.69 38.68 -10.15
CA PRO A 425 -48.74 38.15 -11.02
C PRO A 425 -48.70 36.62 -11.09
N THR A 426 -49.87 35.99 -11.14
CA THR A 426 -50.02 34.56 -11.45
C THR A 426 -49.39 34.28 -12.81
N LYS A 427 -48.50 33.29 -12.85
CA LYS A 427 -47.87 32.86 -14.10
C LYS A 427 -48.59 31.62 -14.60
N SER A 428 -49.11 31.65 -15.83
CA SER A 428 -49.70 30.46 -16.42
C SER A 428 -48.68 29.32 -16.49
N LEU A 429 -49.12 28.11 -16.18
CA LEU A 429 -48.31 26.92 -16.43
C LEU A 429 -48.16 26.77 -17.95
N PRO A 430 -46.94 26.65 -18.49
CA PRO A 430 -46.77 26.33 -19.90
C PRO A 430 -47.42 24.97 -20.22
N ASP A 431 -47.84 24.77 -21.48
CA ASP A 431 -48.33 23.48 -21.93
C ASP A 431 -47.30 22.36 -21.64
N GLN A 432 -47.77 21.25 -21.07
CA GLN A 432 -46.93 20.08 -20.83
C GLN A 432 -46.39 19.55 -22.16
N ARG A 433 -45.09 19.73 -22.39
CA ARG A 433 -44.38 18.98 -23.44
C ARG A 433 -44.44 17.49 -23.10
N ALA A 434 -44.65 16.66 -24.11
CA ALA A 434 -44.64 15.22 -23.96
C ALA A 434 -43.30 14.76 -23.35
N LYS A 435 -43.34 13.88 -22.34
CA LYS A 435 -42.12 13.24 -21.84
C LYS A 435 -41.52 12.38 -22.96
N PRO A 436 -40.18 12.32 -23.08
CA PRO A 436 -39.53 11.46 -24.07
C PRO A 436 -39.89 10.00 -23.81
N LYS A 437 -39.86 9.17 -24.86
CA LYS A 437 -40.10 7.73 -24.71
C LYS A 437 -38.96 7.10 -23.92
N THR A 438 -39.29 6.49 -22.79
CA THR A 438 -38.31 5.87 -21.87
C THR A 438 -38.27 4.36 -22.01
N THR A 439 -37.10 3.77 -21.76
CA THR A 439 -36.91 2.30 -21.69
C THR A 439 -36.84 1.82 -20.24
N LYS A 440 -36.31 2.65 -19.33
CA LYS A 440 -36.30 2.43 -17.89
C LYS A 440 -36.62 3.75 -17.18
N VAL A 441 -37.40 3.70 -16.12
CA VAL A 441 -37.71 4.83 -15.24
C VAL A 441 -37.45 4.39 -13.81
N TRP A 442 -36.80 5.24 -13.02
CA TRP A 442 -36.74 5.08 -11.56
C TRP A 442 -37.82 5.95 -10.95
N ASP A 443 -38.91 5.31 -10.53
CA ASP A 443 -39.90 5.96 -9.69
C ASP A 443 -39.39 5.90 -8.23
N LEU A 444 -38.90 7.03 -7.72
CA LEU A 444 -38.43 7.15 -6.34
C LEU A 444 -39.51 6.74 -5.32
N HIS A 445 -40.79 6.72 -5.69
CA HIS A 445 -41.91 6.37 -4.81
C HIS A 445 -42.23 4.88 -4.77
N GLN A 446 -41.90 4.13 -5.83
CA GLN A 446 -42.25 2.72 -5.97
C GLN A 446 -41.03 1.81 -5.82
N GLU A 447 -39.87 2.27 -6.26
CA GLU A 447 -38.61 1.52 -6.15
C GLU A 447 -37.90 1.87 -4.85
N SER A 448 -37.56 0.85 -4.06
CA SER A 448 -36.77 1.04 -2.82
C SER A 448 -35.31 1.29 -3.18
N TRP A 449 -34.87 2.53 -3.01
CA TRP A 449 -33.44 2.89 -3.05
C TRP A 449 -32.75 2.45 -1.75
N TYR A 450 -31.48 2.10 -1.85
CA TYR A 450 -30.61 1.82 -0.71
C TYR A 450 -30.03 3.15 -0.24
N LEU A 451 -30.50 3.63 0.90
CA LEU A 451 -30.13 4.91 1.48
C LEU A 451 -29.32 4.68 2.76
N ASP A 452 -28.25 5.45 2.91
CA ASP A 452 -27.39 5.38 4.10
C ASP A 452 -26.90 6.77 4.52
N GLY A 453 -26.72 6.98 5.83
CA GLY A 453 -26.37 8.27 6.43
C GLY A 453 -27.56 9.13 6.88
N GLN A 454 -27.31 10.02 7.84
CA GLN A 454 -28.34 10.85 8.48
C GLN A 454 -29.00 11.83 7.52
N GLY A 455 -28.31 12.26 6.45
CA GLY A 455 -28.84 13.22 5.48
C GLY A 455 -30.01 12.66 4.65
N LEU A 456 -30.19 11.33 4.60
CA LEU A 456 -31.23 10.66 3.82
C LEU A 456 -32.15 9.77 4.66
N LYS A 457 -32.04 9.81 6.00
CA LYS A 457 -32.81 8.93 6.91
C LYS A 457 -34.33 9.08 6.76
N GLN A 458 -34.78 10.26 6.35
CA GLN A 458 -36.18 10.58 6.07
C GLN A 458 -36.73 9.94 4.79
N GLY A 459 -35.87 9.35 3.95
CA GLY A 459 -36.28 8.78 2.66
C GLY A 459 -36.74 9.85 1.67
N VAL A 460 -37.65 9.46 0.78
CA VAL A 460 -38.22 10.35 -0.23
C VAL A 460 -39.16 11.35 0.43
N THR A 461 -38.88 12.63 0.23
CA THR A 461 -39.57 13.73 0.88
C THR A 461 -40.69 14.32 0.04
N ALA A 462 -41.72 14.86 0.69
CA ALA A 462 -42.82 15.55 0.03
C ALA A 462 -42.39 16.90 -0.57
N ALA A 463 -43.17 17.41 -1.52
CA ALA A 463 -42.94 18.72 -2.10
C ALA A 463 -43.05 19.82 -1.03
N GLY A 464 -42.16 20.82 -1.10
CA GLY A 464 -42.09 21.92 -0.15
C GLY A 464 -41.16 21.69 1.03
N GLU A 465 -40.49 20.54 1.13
CA GLU A 465 -39.32 20.43 2.00
C GLU A 465 -38.23 21.42 1.55
N PHE A 466 -37.41 21.86 2.50
CA PHE A 466 -36.48 22.97 2.26
C PHE A 466 -35.20 22.80 3.07
N SER A 467 -34.13 23.48 2.69
CA SER A 467 -32.89 23.57 3.47
C SER A 467 -32.66 25.00 3.97
N LEU A 468 -31.88 25.12 5.04
CA LEU A 468 -31.60 26.39 5.71
C LEU A 468 -30.16 26.82 5.45
N GLU A 469 -29.94 28.13 5.42
CA GLU A 469 -28.62 28.74 5.29
C GLU A 469 -27.81 28.58 6.58
N HIS A 470 -26.67 27.90 6.47
CA HIS A 470 -25.83 27.57 7.62
C HIS A 470 -25.00 28.76 8.13
N GLU A 471 -24.83 29.82 7.33
CA GLU A 471 -24.09 31.02 7.71
C GLU A 471 -24.62 32.29 7.04
N GLY A 472 -24.02 33.43 7.37
CA GLY A 472 -24.41 34.70 6.77
C GLY A 472 -25.79 35.20 7.18
N GLN A 473 -26.40 36.03 6.33
CA GLN A 473 -27.67 36.69 6.62
C GLN A 473 -28.88 35.96 6.07
N GLY A 474 -28.69 35.04 5.11
CA GLY A 474 -29.78 34.26 4.51
C GLY A 474 -30.47 33.33 5.51
N ILE A 475 -31.69 32.91 5.19
CA ILE A 475 -32.53 32.04 6.03
C ILE A 475 -32.81 30.71 5.33
N ILE A 476 -33.57 30.72 4.24
CA ILE A 476 -33.88 29.53 3.42
C ILE A 476 -32.86 29.42 2.31
N ALA A 477 -32.15 28.29 2.21
CA ALA A 477 -31.21 28.05 1.13
C ALA A 477 -31.96 27.58 -0.13
N ARG A 478 -32.81 26.56 0.01
CA ARG A 478 -33.52 25.92 -1.10
C ARG A 478 -34.90 25.43 -0.68
N ILE A 479 -35.83 25.39 -1.64
CA ILE A 479 -37.14 24.74 -1.53
C ILE A 479 -37.20 23.68 -2.61
N TYR A 480 -37.60 22.47 -2.23
CA TYR A 480 -37.51 21.30 -3.07
C TYR A 480 -38.90 20.81 -3.50
N PRO A 481 -39.04 20.35 -4.76
CA PRO A 481 -40.12 19.44 -5.10
C PRO A 481 -39.91 18.11 -4.39
N ARG A 482 -40.81 17.16 -4.60
CA ARG A 482 -40.70 15.81 -4.06
C ARG A 482 -39.45 15.09 -4.59
N GLY A 483 -38.68 14.44 -3.71
CA GLY A 483 -37.41 13.79 -4.07
C GLY A 483 -36.54 13.37 -2.87
N LEU A 484 -35.32 12.91 -3.17
CA LEU A 484 -34.28 12.61 -2.17
C LEU A 484 -33.31 13.79 -2.09
N PHE A 485 -33.11 14.37 -0.91
CA PHE A 485 -32.23 15.52 -0.69
C PHE A 485 -31.42 15.32 0.58
N SER A 486 -30.10 15.50 0.49
CA SER A 486 -29.19 15.24 1.60
C SER A 486 -28.98 16.45 2.54
N ASP A 487 -29.35 17.67 2.14
CA ASP A 487 -29.08 18.91 2.90
C ASP A 487 -30.28 19.41 3.72
N LEU A 488 -31.32 18.60 3.94
CA LEU A 488 -32.57 19.05 4.59
C LEU A 488 -32.39 19.51 6.04
N LEU A 489 -31.37 19.01 6.73
CA LEU A 489 -30.99 19.41 8.09
C LEU A 489 -29.56 19.97 8.14
N SER A 490 -28.60 19.36 7.45
CA SER A 490 -27.26 19.93 7.39
C SER A 490 -26.51 19.39 6.18
N THR A 491 -25.62 20.21 5.61
CA THR A 491 -24.62 19.79 4.64
C THR A 491 -23.41 19.10 5.27
N GLN A 492 -23.37 19.00 6.61
CA GLN A 492 -22.39 18.17 7.35
C GLN A 492 -22.83 16.71 7.42
N ASP A 493 -24.10 16.43 7.09
CA ASP A 493 -24.64 15.09 7.18
C ASP A 493 -24.14 14.22 6.03
N ARG A 494 -23.59 13.07 6.40
CA ARG A 494 -23.30 11.99 5.47
C ARG A 494 -24.57 11.53 4.77
N ALA A 495 -24.46 11.29 3.47
CA ALA A 495 -25.53 10.72 2.66
C ALA A 495 -24.96 9.88 1.50
N ILE A 496 -25.52 8.67 1.33
CA ILE A 496 -25.30 7.80 0.18
C ILE A 496 -26.65 7.31 -0.32
N ALA A 497 -26.91 7.44 -1.61
CA ALA A 497 -28.11 6.94 -2.28
C ALA A 497 -27.70 6.02 -3.43
N MET A 498 -28.26 4.80 -3.45
CA MET A 498 -28.03 3.82 -4.51
C MET A 498 -29.35 3.27 -5.04
N SER A 499 -29.52 3.22 -6.35
CA SER A 499 -30.67 2.54 -6.95
C SER A 499 -30.51 1.01 -6.87
N PRO A 500 -31.59 0.23 -7.05
CA PRO A 500 -31.47 -1.17 -7.43
C PRO A 500 -30.64 -1.35 -8.71
N ARG A 501 -30.00 -2.52 -8.83
CA ARG A 501 -29.30 -2.92 -10.05
C ARG A 501 -30.28 -3.15 -11.19
N PHE A 502 -29.85 -2.84 -12.40
CA PHE A 502 -30.60 -3.07 -13.62
C PHE A 502 -29.67 -3.51 -14.75
N LYS A 503 -30.22 -4.28 -15.70
CA LYS A 503 -29.52 -4.67 -16.92
C LYS A 503 -29.49 -3.48 -17.88
N ASN A 504 -28.32 -3.07 -18.32
CA ASN A 504 -28.18 -1.93 -19.23
C ASN A 504 -28.42 -2.33 -20.69
N GLU A 505 -29.45 -1.75 -21.33
CA GLU A 505 -29.76 -1.99 -22.74
C GLU A 505 -29.10 -0.98 -23.70
N GLY A 506 -28.33 -0.02 -23.18
CA GLY A 506 -27.76 1.11 -23.91
C GLY A 506 -28.65 2.36 -23.87
N GLY A 507 -28.31 3.37 -24.67
CA GLY A 507 -29.01 4.65 -24.71
C GLY A 507 -28.42 5.70 -23.76
N PHE A 508 -29.26 6.63 -23.31
CA PHE A 508 -28.86 7.81 -22.54
C PHE A 508 -29.61 7.88 -21.20
N LEU A 509 -28.85 7.89 -20.11
CA LEU A 509 -29.36 8.13 -18.76
C LEU A 509 -29.55 9.62 -18.54
N TRP A 510 -30.77 10.01 -18.19
CA TRP A 510 -31.11 11.35 -17.74
C TRP A 510 -31.40 11.32 -16.25
N MET A 511 -30.72 12.19 -15.50
CA MET A 511 -30.95 12.38 -14.07
C MET A 511 -31.26 13.85 -13.81
N ARG A 512 -32.33 14.10 -13.06
CA ARG A 512 -32.68 15.43 -12.58
C ARG A 512 -32.14 15.63 -11.18
N VAL A 513 -30.97 16.26 -11.10
CA VAL A 513 -30.18 16.36 -9.88
C VAL A 513 -29.76 17.80 -9.59
N ALA A 514 -29.45 18.05 -8.33
CA ALA A 514 -28.80 19.27 -7.84
C ALA A 514 -27.73 18.87 -6.84
N GLY A 515 -26.74 19.73 -6.60
CA GLY A 515 -25.77 19.50 -5.55
C GLY A 515 -24.72 20.60 -5.42
N GLY A 516 -23.86 20.43 -4.43
CA GLY A 516 -22.75 21.35 -4.16
C GLY A 516 -21.59 20.62 -3.47
N GLY A 517 -20.43 21.26 -3.40
CA GLY A 517 -19.23 20.67 -2.78
C GLY A 517 -18.58 19.54 -3.58
N GLY A 518 -18.85 19.44 -4.89
CA GLY A 518 -18.19 18.48 -5.79
C GLY A 518 -18.71 17.05 -5.71
N VAL A 519 -19.95 16.84 -5.25
CA VAL A 519 -20.61 15.52 -5.31
C VAL A 519 -20.68 15.03 -6.75
N LYS A 520 -20.53 13.72 -6.95
CA LYS A 520 -20.68 13.09 -8.26
C LYS A 520 -21.98 12.29 -8.34
N ALA A 521 -22.83 12.61 -9.31
CA ALA A 521 -23.93 11.76 -9.75
C ALA A 521 -23.43 10.83 -10.88
N LYS A 522 -23.48 9.51 -10.65
CA LYS A 522 -22.88 8.52 -11.56
C LYS A 522 -23.69 7.24 -11.63
N TYR A 523 -23.43 6.45 -12.67
CA TYR A 523 -23.73 5.03 -12.65
C TYR A 523 -22.48 4.25 -12.21
N ILE A 524 -22.68 3.10 -11.61
CA ILE A 524 -21.65 2.14 -11.22
C ILE A 524 -21.87 0.87 -12.02
N VAL A 525 -20.80 0.38 -12.66
CA VAL A 525 -20.80 -0.84 -13.45
C VAL A 525 -20.23 -1.96 -12.59
N GLN A 526 -20.98 -3.04 -12.36
CA GLN A 526 -20.50 -4.24 -11.63
C GLN A 526 -19.76 -3.92 -10.30
N ASN A 527 -20.31 -3.01 -9.49
CA ASN A 527 -19.73 -2.53 -8.22
C ASN A 527 -18.38 -1.78 -8.33
N TYR A 528 -17.89 -1.43 -9.52
CA TYR A 528 -16.66 -0.69 -9.70
C TYR A 528 -16.78 0.77 -9.19
N PRO A 529 -16.09 1.18 -8.10
CA PRO A 529 -16.39 2.40 -7.37
C PRO A 529 -15.80 3.69 -7.98
N ARG A 530 -14.81 3.59 -8.87
CA ARG A 530 -14.03 4.74 -9.33
C ARG A 530 -14.58 5.37 -10.61
N THR A 531 -14.22 6.63 -10.84
CA THR A 531 -14.53 7.33 -12.10
C THR A 531 -13.35 7.29 -13.06
N GLY A 532 -13.63 7.43 -14.35
CA GLY A 532 -12.62 7.39 -15.41
C GLY A 532 -13.22 7.71 -16.77
N THR A 533 -12.46 7.46 -17.83
CA THR A 533 -12.87 7.76 -19.21
C THR A 533 -14.14 7.01 -19.63
N VAL A 534 -14.23 5.74 -19.23
CA VAL A 534 -15.36 4.84 -19.51
C VAL A 534 -16.34 4.73 -18.33
N HIS A 535 -15.86 5.00 -17.11
CA HIS A 535 -16.67 5.05 -15.88
C HIS A 535 -17.10 6.49 -15.58
N ARG A 536 -18.12 6.97 -16.30
CA ARG A 536 -18.49 8.40 -16.34
C ARG A 536 -19.29 8.86 -15.12
N ALA A 537 -19.13 10.14 -14.79
CA ALA A 537 -19.86 10.80 -13.72
C ALA A 537 -20.11 12.28 -14.05
N LYS A 538 -21.17 12.85 -13.48
CA LYS A 538 -21.43 14.30 -13.46
C LYS A 538 -21.03 14.84 -12.08
N GLU A 539 -19.98 15.66 -12.03
CA GLU A 539 -19.62 16.45 -10.85
C GLU A 539 -20.55 17.67 -10.75
N LEU A 540 -21.13 17.86 -9.56
CA LEU A 540 -22.09 18.91 -9.22
C LEU A 540 -21.36 20.04 -8.48
N LYS A 541 -21.28 21.21 -9.12
CA LYS A 541 -20.59 22.41 -8.59
C LYS A 541 -21.60 23.38 -7.95
N GLU A 542 -21.15 24.20 -7.01
CA GLU A 542 -22.03 25.18 -6.35
C GLU A 542 -22.61 26.21 -7.34
N ASP A 543 -21.83 26.65 -8.33
CA ASP A 543 -22.30 27.59 -9.34
C ASP A 543 -23.10 26.86 -10.43
N GLY A 544 -24.41 27.12 -10.48
CA GLY A 544 -25.33 26.60 -11.49
C GLY A 544 -25.91 25.22 -11.18
N ASP A 545 -25.12 24.24 -10.71
CA ASP A 545 -25.63 22.89 -10.37
C ASP A 545 -26.28 22.83 -8.97
N ALA A 546 -26.26 23.92 -8.19
CA ALA A 546 -27.04 24.04 -6.96
C ALA A 546 -28.57 24.11 -7.20
N VAL A 547 -29.00 24.26 -8.46
CA VAL A 547 -30.41 24.23 -8.89
C VAL A 547 -30.68 22.92 -9.61
N LEU A 548 -31.86 22.33 -9.37
CA LEU A 548 -32.28 21.10 -10.04
C LEU A 548 -32.24 21.23 -11.56
N GLY A 549 -31.38 20.43 -12.19
CA GLY A 549 -31.17 20.41 -13.64
C GLY A 549 -31.13 18.99 -14.20
N TRP A 550 -31.41 18.87 -15.50
CA TRP A 550 -31.27 17.60 -16.22
C TRP A 550 -29.82 17.38 -16.66
N HIS A 551 -29.26 16.23 -16.32
CA HIS A 551 -27.92 15.83 -16.71
C HIS A 551 -27.95 14.49 -17.45
N LYS A 552 -27.18 14.41 -18.54
CA LYS A 552 -27.09 13.26 -19.43
C LYS A 552 -25.81 12.46 -19.17
N LEU A 553 -25.92 11.14 -19.12
CA LEU A 553 -24.79 10.20 -19.18
C LEU A 553 -25.05 9.15 -20.27
N ASP A 554 -23.99 8.76 -20.99
CA ASP A 554 -24.04 7.74 -22.04
C ASP A 554 -23.86 6.34 -21.45
N LEU A 555 -24.75 5.41 -21.80
CA LEU A 555 -24.75 4.03 -21.35
C LEU A 555 -24.29 3.03 -22.43
N ASN A 556 -24.07 3.47 -23.68
CA ASN A 556 -23.84 2.56 -24.80
C ASN A 556 -22.58 1.71 -24.66
N TYR A 557 -21.53 2.25 -24.03
CA TYR A 557 -20.26 1.53 -23.83
C TYR A 557 -20.44 0.26 -22.99
N TRP A 558 -21.30 0.31 -21.97
CA TRP A 558 -21.53 -0.79 -21.02
C TRP A 558 -22.80 -1.58 -21.33
N LYS A 559 -23.25 -1.59 -22.59
CA LYS A 559 -24.47 -2.29 -22.98
C LYS A 559 -24.32 -3.79 -22.69
N GLY A 560 -25.27 -4.35 -21.95
CA GLY A 560 -25.28 -5.74 -21.50
C GLY A 560 -24.75 -5.93 -20.08
N ASP A 561 -24.11 -4.93 -19.47
CA ASP A 561 -23.66 -5.01 -18.07
C ASP A 561 -24.76 -4.66 -17.07
N ASP A 562 -24.54 -5.07 -15.82
CA ASP A 562 -25.37 -4.70 -14.70
C ASP A 562 -24.87 -3.41 -14.04
N LEU A 563 -25.74 -2.42 -13.98
CA LEU A 563 -25.45 -1.08 -13.49
C LEU A 563 -26.36 -0.72 -12.31
N PHE A 564 -25.94 0.26 -11.51
CA PHE A 564 -26.83 0.97 -10.57
C PHE A 564 -26.44 2.46 -10.50
N LEU A 565 -27.37 3.33 -10.10
CA LEU A 565 -27.10 4.75 -9.90
C LEU A 565 -26.55 4.98 -8.50
N GLN A 566 -25.57 5.87 -8.35
CA GLN A 566 -25.00 6.24 -7.06
C GLN A 566 -24.76 7.75 -6.96
N MET A 567 -25.14 8.32 -5.82
CA MET A 567 -24.70 9.62 -5.33
C MET A 567 -24.24 9.47 -3.88
N ALA A 568 -23.14 10.13 -3.53
CA ALA A 568 -22.61 10.15 -2.18
C ALA A 568 -22.01 11.51 -1.88
N THR A 569 -22.10 11.96 -0.63
CA THR A 569 -21.29 13.08 -0.13
C THR A 569 -19.80 12.80 -0.37
N VAL A 570 -19.01 13.83 -0.68
CA VAL A 570 -17.68 13.67 -1.29
C VAL A 570 -16.70 12.89 -0.40
N ALA A 571 -16.80 13.07 0.91
CA ALA A 571 -16.00 12.36 1.90
C ALA A 571 -16.46 10.91 2.14
N ASP A 572 -17.63 10.54 1.62
CA ASP A 572 -18.25 9.21 1.80
C ASP A 572 -18.13 8.33 0.54
N MET A 573 -17.42 8.81 -0.49
CA MET A 573 -17.09 8.05 -1.68
C MET A 573 -16.13 6.90 -1.35
N PRO A 574 -16.37 5.66 -1.81
CA PRO A 574 -15.57 4.48 -1.41
C PRO A 574 -14.10 4.46 -1.85
N ALA A 575 -13.69 5.28 -2.82
CA ALA A 575 -12.35 5.24 -3.41
C ALA A 575 -11.77 6.64 -3.74
N GLU A 576 -12.61 7.63 -3.99
CA GLU A 576 -12.20 8.98 -4.40
C GLU A 576 -12.54 10.02 -3.32
N THR A 577 -12.41 9.64 -2.05
CA THR A 577 -12.66 10.52 -0.91
C THR A 577 -11.82 11.79 -1.02
N LYS A 578 -12.46 12.95 -0.87
CA LYS A 578 -11.78 14.23 -0.66
C LYS A 578 -12.07 14.70 0.77
N GLU A 579 -11.09 15.36 1.40
CA GLU A 579 -11.23 15.89 2.76
C GLU A 579 -12.37 16.91 2.87
N ASP A 580 -12.81 17.08 4.13
CA ASP A 580 -14.06 17.58 4.70
C ASP A 580 -14.73 18.81 4.06
N ALA A 581 -15.05 18.75 2.77
CA ALA A 581 -15.89 19.73 2.10
C ALA A 581 -17.36 19.42 2.42
N ARG A 582 -18.07 20.40 3.01
CA ARG A 582 -19.54 20.40 3.08
C ARG A 582 -20.06 20.14 1.68
N SER A 583 -20.78 19.04 1.51
CA SER A 583 -21.23 18.58 0.20
C SER A 583 -22.61 17.99 0.33
N TRP A 584 -23.40 18.11 -0.72
CA TRP A 584 -24.78 17.66 -0.71
C TRP A 584 -25.27 17.37 -2.12
N PHE A 585 -26.35 16.59 -2.21
CA PHE A 585 -27.02 16.31 -3.46
C PHE A 585 -28.52 16.17 -3.27
N GLY A 586 -29.23 16.34 -4.38
CA GLY A 586 -30.65 16.05 -4.52
C GLY A 586 -30.93 15.32 -5.82
N ILE A 587 -31.91 14.41 -5.82
CA ILE A 587 -32.45 13.77 -7.01
C ILE A 587 -33.97 13.72 -6.95
N THR A 588 -34.61 14.00 -8.08
CA THR A 588 -36.07 14.00 -8.22
C THR A 588 -36.56 12.98 -9.22
N GLU A 589 -35.85 12.82 -10.34
CA GLU A 589 -36.24 11.91 -11.41
C GLU A 589 -34.98 11.31 -12.06
N ALA A 590 -35.08 10.06 -12.51
CA ALA A 590 -34.12 9.46 -13.42
C ALA A 590 -34.82 8.52 -14.40
N PHE A 591 -34.33 8.47 -15.64
CA PHE A 591 -34.80 7.52 -16.65
C PHE A 591 -33.78 7.35 -17.79
N VAL A 592 -33.98 6.30 -18.60
CA VAL A 592 -33.17 6.01 -19.79
C VAL A 592 -34.02 6.23 -21.05
N THR A 593 -33.43 6.89 -22.04
CA THR A 593 -34.01 7.07 -23.39
C THR A 593 -33.14 6.38 -24.44
N ALA A 594 -33.77 5.91 -25.52
CA ALA A 594 -33.04 5.31 -26.65
C ALA A 594 -32.32 6.37 -27.51
N THR A 595 -32.91 7.56 -27.64
CA THR A 595 -32.33 8.73 -28.32
C THR A 595 -31.76 9.72 -27.32
N ASP A 596 -30.93 10.65 -27.78
CA ASP A 596 -30.32 11.67 -26.94
C ASP A 596 -31.21 12.92 -26.73
N GLU A 597 -32.51 12.77 -27.03
CA GLU A 597 -33.52 13.82 -26.89
C GLU A 597 -33.59 14.30 -25.44
N ALA A 598 -33.45 15.62 -25.27
CA ALA A 598 -33.47 16.24 -23.96
C ALA A 598 -34.87 16.18 -23.33
N PRO A 599 -34.98 15.87 -22.02
CA PRO A 599 -36.22 16.00 -21.28
C PRO A 599 -36.76 17.43 -21.34
N PRO A 600 -38.09 17.63 -21.24
CA PRO A 600 -38.64 18.98 -21.19
C PRO A 600 -38.14 19.74 -19.96
N SER A 601 -37.94 21.05 -20.13
CA SER A 601 -37.62 21.96 -19.02
C SER A 601 -38.73 21.91 -17.97
N THR A 602 -38.35 22.04 -16.70
CA THR A 602 -39.31 22.11 -15.58
C THR A 602 -40.33 23.21 -15.80
N LEU A 603 -41.61 22.88 -15.65
CA LEU A 603 -42.69 23.86 -15.71
C LEU A 603 -42.72 24.66 -14.41
N ILE A 604 -42.54 25.97 -14.52
CA ILE A 604 -42.62 26.92 -13.40
C ILE A 604 -43.80 27.85 -13.66
N GLY A 605 -44.87 27.71 -12.88
CA GLY A 605 -46.09 28.50 -12.98
C GLY A 605 -47.05 28.20 -11.82
N GLY A 606 -48.09 29.02 -11.69
CA GLY A 606 -49.05 28.98 -10.59
C GLY A 606 -49.23 30.34 -9.91
N ASP A 607 -50.11 30.37 -8.91
CA ASP A 607 -50.34 31.54 -8.04
C ASP A 607 -49.34 31.51 -6.86
N PRO A 608 -48.45 32.53 -6.72
CA PRO A 608 -47.54 32.65 -5.58
C PRO A 608 -48.23 32.61 -4.22
N ARG A 609 -49.44 33.18 -4.09
CA ARG A 609 -50.20 33.19 -2.83
C ARG A 609 -50.68 31.80 -2.45
N GLU A 610 -51.17 31.03 -3.42
CA GLU A 610 -51.55 29.64 -3.20
C GLU A 610 -50.32 28.78 -2.86
N ALA A 611 -49.18 29.03 -3.52
CA ALA A 611 -47.93 28.32 -3.25
C ALA A 611 -47.43 28.55 -1.81
N VAL A 612 -47.46 29.79 -1.31
CA VAL A 612 -47.07 30.09 0.08
C VAL A 612 -48.06 29.47 1.08
N ALA A 613 -49.37 29.53 0.81
CA ALA A 613 -50.39 28.90 1.68
C ALA A 613 -50.24 27.37 1.72
N ALA A 614 -49.96 26.75 0.58
CA ALA A 614 -49.67 25.32 0.47
C ALA A 614 -48.37 24.95 1.19
N TRP A 615 -47.33 25.79 1.10
CA TRP A 615 -46.08 25.58 1.84
C TRP A 615 -46.35 25.57 3.34
N LYS A 616 -47.04 26.59 3.86
CA LYS A 616 -47.39 26.70 5.29
C LYS A 616 -48.09 25.47 5.85
N THR A 617 -49.00 24.87 5.07
CA THR A 617 -49.80 23.70 5.47
C THR A 617 -49.14 22.36 5.16
N GLY A 618 -48.04 22.35 4.39
CA GLY A 618 -47.38 21.13 3.94
C GLY A 618 -48.12 20.41 2.80
N ALA A 619 -49.02 21.10 2.10
CA ALA A 619 -49.85 20.56 1.03
C ALA A 619 -49.37 20.99 -0.38
N MET A 620 -48.08 21.28 -0.53
CA MET A 620 -47.54 21.73 -1.82
C MET A 620 -47.57 20.64 -2.89
N THR A 621 -47.75 21.08 -4.13
CA THR A 621 -47.42 20.32 -5.33
C THR A 621 -45.98 20.60 -5.78
N ASP A 622 -45.40 19.73 -6.61
CA ASP A 622 -44.06 19.94 -7.18
C ASP A 622 -43.95 21.28 -7.93
N ALA A 623 -44.98 21.64 -8.71
CA ALA A 623 -45.01 22.90 -9.45
C ALA A 623 -45.00 24.13 -8.52
N GLN A 624 -45.73 24.08 -7.40
CA GLN A 624 -45.72 25.15 -6.40
C GLN A 624 -44.36 25.26 -5.70
N ALA A 625 -43.69 24.14 -5.42
CA ALA A 625 -42.36 24.14 -4.81
C ALA A 625 -41.31 24.76 -5.73
N GLU A 626 -41.37 24.42 -7.02
CA GLU A 626 -40.51 25.01 -8.06
C GLU A 626 -40.76 26.51 -8.26
N LEU A 627 -42.04 26.93 -8.25
CA LEU A 627 -42.42 28.34 -8.29
C LEU A 627 -41.81 29.10 -7.11
N LEU A 628 -42.03 28.61 -5.89
CA LEU A 628 -41.56 29.29 -4.68
C LEU A 628 -40.03 29.33 -4.61
N GLY A 629 -39.35 28.24 -4.98
CA GLY A 629 -37.89 28.20 -5.11
C GLY A 629 -37.36 29.15 -6.18
N SER A 630 -38.09 29.35 -7.29
CA SER A 630 -37.71 30.31 -8.33
C SER A 630 -37.84 31.76 -7.86
N LEU A 631 -38.94 32.10 -7.16
CA LEU A 631 -39.14 33.44 -6.60
C LEU A 631 -38.06 33.79 -5.56
N LEU A 632 -37.69 32.82 -4.73
CA LEU A 632 -36.59 32.94 -3.76
C LEU A 632 -35.27 33.31 -4.44
N ARG A 633 -34.87 32.56 -5.48
CA ARG A 633 -33.62 32.79 -6.23
C ARG A 633 -33.60 34.13 -6.97
N GLN A 634 -34.76 34.62 -7.38
CA GLN A 634 -34.90 35.92 -8.06
C GLN A 634 -34.93 37.10 -7.07
N GLY A 635 -34.83 36.85 -5.76
CA GLY A 635 -34.89 37.90 -4.73
C GLY A 635 -36.27 38.53 -4.57
N GLN A 636 -37.33 37.87 -5.05
CA GLN A 636 -38.71 38.36 -4.94
C GLN A 636 -39.37 38.01 -3.61
N LEU A 637 -38.72 37.19 -2.79
CA LEU A 637 -39.16 36.84 -1.44
C LEU A 637 -38.12 37.31 -0.42
N PRO A 638 -38.52 37.97 0.69
CA PRO A 638 -37.58 38.34 1.75
C PRO A 638 -37.00 37.06 2.37
N ASN A 639 -35.67 36.97 2.43
CA ASN A 639 -34.97 35.73 2.81
C ASN A 639 -33.74 35.96 3.68
N ASP A 640 -33.63 37.12 4.32
CA ASP A 640 -32.52 37.43 5.19
C ASP A 640 -33.02 37.91 6.56
N VAL A 641 -32.20 37.72 7.59
CA VAL A 641 -32.57 38.03 8.98
C VAL A 641 -32.78 39.52 9.25
N ARG A 642 -32.40 40.42 8.31
CA ARG A 642 -32.70 41.86 8.42
C ARG A 642 -34.08 42.17 7.83
N SER A 643 -34.45 41.50 6.73
CA SER A 643 -35.80 41.63 6.14
C SER A 643 -36.87 40.85 6.91
N VAL A 644 -36.51 39.81 7.65
CA VAL A 644 -37.41 39.05 8.55
C VAL A 644 -36.79 38.92 9.95
N PRO A 645 -36.82 39.98 10.78
CA PRO A 645 -36.18 39.99 12.11
C PRO A 645 -36.69 38.90 13.07
N GLU A 646 -37.94 38.47 12.94
CA GLU A 646 -38.54 37.42 13.77
C GLU A 646 -37.83 36.06 13.59
N ALA A 647 -37.20 35.83 12.43
CA ALA A 647 -36.44 34.61 12.17
C ALA A 647 -35.02 34.64 12.75
N ALA A 648 -34.50 35.81 13.15
CA ALA A 648 -33.10 35.97 13.54
C ALA A 648 -32.70 35.10 14.74
N THR A 649 -33.53 35.09 15.80
CA THR A 649 -33.27 34.28 16.99
C THR A 649 -33.38 32.78 16.70
N LEU A 650 -34.34 32.38 15.86
CA LEU A 650 -34.52 30.98 15.47
C LEU A 650 -33.35 30.48 14.63
N MET A 651 -32.90 31.26 13.65
CA MET A 651 -31.72 30.96 12.83
C MET A 651 -30.45 30.89 13.66
N LYS A 652 -30.26 31.81 14.61
CA LYS A 652 -29.13 31.74 15.55
C LYS A 652 -29.13 30.42 16.30
N ARG A 653 -30.28 30.03 16.88
CA ARG A 653 -30.40 28.77 17.62
C ARG A 653 -30.23 27.54 16.74
N TYR A 654 -30.72 27.58 15.50
CA TYR A 654 -30.53 26.52 14.52
C TYR A 654 -29.05 26.30 14.22
N ARG A 655 -28.31 27.37 13.91
CA ARG A 655 -26.87 27.34 13.62
C ARG A 655 -26.06 26.88 14.85
N GLU A 656 -26.48 27.26 16.05
CA GLU A 656 -25.88 26.75 17.30
C GLU A 656 -26.09 25.25 17.50
N MET A 657 -27.23 24.69 17.07
CA MET A 657 -27.47 23.24 17.13
C MET A 657 -26.72 22.50 16.01
N GLU A 658 -26.71 23.05 14.80
CA GLU A 658 -25.97 22.50 13.67
C GLU A 658 -24.46 22.44 13.97
N ALA A 659 -23.88 23.50 14.55
CA ALA A 659 -22.48 23.54 14.94
C ALA A 659 -22.11 22.51 16.03
N LYS A 660 -23.10 21.93 16.72
CA LYS A 660 -22.93 20.86 17.72
C LYS A 660 -23.15 19.46 17.14
N LEU A 661 -23.44 19.33 15.85
CA LEU A 661 -23.54 18.03 15.22
C LEU A 661 -22.17 17.32 15.26
N PRO A 662 -22.15 16.01 15.56
CA PRO A 662 -20.92 15.24 15.54
C PRO A 662 -20.42 15.08 14.10
N GLN A 663 -19.12 15.23 13.88
CA GLN A 663 -18.53 14.90 12.59
C GLN A 663 -18.54 13.38 12.37
N PRO A 664 -18.92 12.90 11.17
CA PRO A 664 -18.87 11.48 10.83
C PRO A 664 -17.45 10.91 11.01
N THR A 665 -17.35 9.81 11.76
CA THR A 665 -16.07 9.12 11.90
C THR A 665 -15.98 8.04 10.84
N ARG A 666 -15.19 8.28 9.80
CA ARG A 666 -15.19 7.46 8.58
C ARG A 666 -14.20 6.29 8.62
N ALA A 667 -14.62 5.12 8.17
CA ALA A 667 -13.78 3.92 8.04
C ALA A 667 -14.10 3.15 6.75
N PRO A 668 -13.17 2.34 6.20
CA PRO A 668 -13.48 1.50 5.05
C PRO A 668 -14.49 0.40 5.44
N GLY A 669 -15.41 0.08 4.55
CA GLY A 669 -16.37 -1.01 4.75
C GLY A 669 -17.18 -1.33 3.50
N VAL A 670 -18.33 -1.96 3.71
CA VAL A 670 -19.32 -2.31 2.70
C VAL A 670 -20.71 -1.94 3.21
N LEU A 671 -21.68 -1.78 2.30
CA LEU A 671 -23.09 -1.58 2.62
C LEU A 671 -23.94 -2.71 2.07
N GLU A 672 -25.00 -3.05 2.81
CA GLU A 672 -26.06 -3.92 2.33
C GLU A 672 -26.76 -3.28 1.13
N ALA A 673 -26.97 -4.08 0.08
CA ALA A 673 -27.66 -3.66 -1.11
C ALA A 673 -28.43 -4.84 -1.73
N ASP A 674 -28.89 -4.64 -2.97
CA ASP A 674 -29.67 -5.59 -3.75
C ASP A 674 -29.05 -7.00 -3.74
N SER A 675 -29.67 -7.87 -2.94
CA SER A 675 -29.17 -9.20 -2.61
C SER A 675 -29.72 -10.25 -3.58
N TYR A 676 -28.88 -11.18 -4.00
CA TYR A 676 -29.23 -12.20 -4.99
C TYR A 676 -28.38 -13.46 -4.83
N ASP A 677 -28.90 -14.56 -5.35
CA ASP A 677 -28.16 -15.80 -5.54
C ASP A 677 -27.44 -15.74 -6.90
N ALA A 678 -26.14 -16.04 -6.92
CA ALA A 678 -25.31 -15.87 -8.10
C ALA A 678 -25.32 -17.10 -9.01
N ALA A 679 -25.16 -16.88 -10.33
CA ALA A 679 -24.90 -17.96 -11.26
C ALA A 679 -23.50 -18.54 -11.02
N LEU A 680 -23.38 -19.86 -11.13
CA LEU A 680 -22.09 -20.54 -11.31
C LEU A 680 -21.53 -20.20 -12.69
N PHE A 681 -20.21 -20.08 -12.82
CA PHE A 681 -19.56 -19.91 -14.12
C PHE A 681 -18.84 -21.19 -14.56
N VAL A 682 -19.14 -21.65 -15.78
CA VAL A 682 -18.52 -22.85 -16.33
C VAL A 682 -17.01 -22.63 -16.43
N ARG A 683 -16.21 -23.47 -15.74
CA ARG A 683 -14.75 -23.32 -15.67
C ARG A 683 -14.27 -21.95 -15.15
N GLY A 684 -15.11 -21.26 -14.38
CA GLY A 684 -14.78 -19.94 -13.83
C GLY A 684 -14.83 -18.78 -14.83
N ASP A 685 -15.27 -19.04 -16.07
CA ASP A 685 -15.40 -18.05 -17.13
C ASP A 685 -16.71 -17.26 -16.97
N HIS A 686 -16.60 -16.01 -16.50
CA HIS A 686 -17.73 -15.13 -16.22
C HIS A 686 -18.65 -14.87 -17.44
N LYS A 687 -18.22 -15.23 -18.65
CA LYS A 687 -19.02 -15.14 -19.88
C LYS A 687 -19.91 -16.36 -20.13
N GLN A 688 -19.77 -17.41 -19.33
CA GLN A 688 -20.52 -18.67 -19.42
C GLN A 688 -21.29 -18.94 -18.11
N PRO A 689 -22.31 -18.13 -17.78
CA PRO A 689 -23.18 -18.41 -16.63
C PRO A 689 -23.98 -19.70 -16.82
N ALA A 690 -24.09 -20.47 -15.75
CA ALA A 690 -24.82 -21.73 -15.66
C ALA A 690 -25.96 -21.62 -14.63
N GLU A 691 -26.17 -22.65 -13.81
CA GLU A 691 -27.21 -22.67 -12.79
C GLU A 691 -27.00 -21.62 -11.68
N ILE A 692 -28.13 -21.13 -11.13
CA ILE A 692 -28.13 -20.25 -9.97
C ILE A 692 -27.83 -21.06 -8.71
N VAL A 693 -26.90 -20.56 -7.90
CA VAL A 693 -26.47 -21.18 -6.65
C VAL A 693 -26.99 -20.39 -5.47
N ALA A 694 -27.84 -21.03 -4.66
CA ALA A 694 -28.36 -20.45 -3.44
C ALA A 694 -27.23 -20.14 -2.45
N ARG A 695 -27.29 -18.98 -1.78
CA ARG A 695 -26.34 -18.61 -0.72
C ARG A 695 -26.50 -19.52 0.50
N ARG A 696 -25.38 -20.05 0.98
CA ARG A 696 -25.21 -21.06 2.05
C ARG A 696 -23.76 -21.15 2.52
N PHE A 697 -23.50 -21.99 3.52
CA PHE A 697 -22.14 -22.37 3.91
C PHE A 697 -21.62 -23.56 3.08
N LEU A 698 -20.44 -24.09 3.46
CA LEU A 698 -19.74 -25.14 2.71
C LEU A 698 -20.46 -26.49 2.80
N ASP A 699 -20.53 -27.22 1.68
CA ASP A 699 -21.16 -28.56 1.59
C ASP A 699 -20.55 -29.58 2.55
N GLY A 700 -19.23 -29.47 2.76
CA GLY A 700 -18.48 -30.32 3.68
C GLY A 700 -18.83 -30.11 5.16
N ILE A 701 -19.54 -29.02 5.52
CA ILE A 701 -19.85 -28.66 6.91
C ILE A 701 -21.36 -28.47 7.11
N ASN A 702 -21.98 -27.51 6.41
CA ASN A 702 -23.41 -27.24 6.49
C ASN A 702 -23.95 -26.70 5.15
N PRO A 703 -24.59 -27.55 4.33
CA PRO A 703 -25.11 -27.16 3.01
C PRO A 703 -26.45 -26.41 3.06
N THR A 704 -26.97 -26.06 4.23
CA THR A 704 -28.33 -25.48 4.35
C THR A 704 -28.38 -24.06 3.75
N PRO A 705 -29.27 -23.80 2.76
CA PRO A 705 -29.49 -22.46 2.21
C PRO A 705 -29.94 -21.43 3.25
N TYR A 706 -29.37 -20.23 3.17
CA TYR A 706 -29.74 -19.11 4.03
C TYR A 706 -31.09 -18.54 3.60
N LYS A 707 -32.00 -18.40 4.55
CA LYS A 707 -33.34 -17.84 4.32
C LYS A 707 -33.37 -16.35 4.67
N THR A 708 -32.63 -15.54 3.92
CA THR A 708 -32.47 -14.11 4.18
C THR A 708 -32.68 -13.26 2.91
N LYS A 709 -33.27 -12.07 3.10
CA LYS A 709 -33.43 -11.07 2.03
C LYS A 709 -32.23 -10.10 1.96
N SER A 710 -31.36 -10.11 2.96
CA SER A 710 -30.10 -9.37 3.03
C SER A 710 -28.97 -10.17 2.37
N SER A 711 -27.73 -9.71 2.45
CA SER A 711 -26.57 -10.30 1.76
C SER A 711 -26.24 -11.74 2.14
N GLY A 712 -26.56 -12.18 3.36
CA GLY A 712 -26.11 -13.47 3.90
C GLY A 712 -24.83 -13.37 4.75
N ARG A 713 -24.25 -12.16 4.92
CA ARG A 713 -23.04 -11.96 5.73
C ARG A 713 -23.24 -12.31 7.20
N LEU A 714 -24.40 -11.97 7.77
CA LEU A 714 -24.68 -12.27 9.18
C LEU A 714 -24.79 -13.78 9.40
N GLU A 715 -25.45 -14.50 8.50
CA GLU A 715 -25.58 -15.95 8.50
C GLU A 715 -24.24 -16.65 8.26
N LEU A 716 -23.39 -16.09 7.39
CA LEU A 716 -22.01 -16.54 7.22
C LEU A 716 -21.19 -16.37 8.51
N ALA A 717 -21.27 -15.20 9.15
CA ALA A 717 -20.61 -14.94 10.43
C ALA A 717 -21.06 -15.92 11.53
N GLN A 718 -22.36 -16.25 11.56
CA GLN A 718 -22.91 -17.27 12.44
C GLN A 718 -22.36 -18.67 12.11
N SER A 719 -22.33 -19.06 10.84
CA SER A 719 -21.81 -20.36 10.40
C SER A 719 -20.30 -20.54 10.64
N LEU A 720 -19.52 -19.47 10.51
CA LEU A 720 -18.09 -19.47 10.86
C LEU A 720 -17.89 -19.66 12.37
N THR A 721 -18.79 -19.13 13.20
CA THR A 721 -18.67 -19.19 14.67
C THR A 721 -19.55 -20.26 15.31
N ASP A 722 -20.20 -21.08 14.50
CA ASP A 722 -21.07 -22.15 14.96
C ASP A 722 -20.25 -23.23 15.65
N ALA A 723 -20.82 -23.79 16.72
CA ALA A 723 -20.15 -24.81 17.49
C ALA A 723 -19.92 -26.12 16.74
N ALA A 724 -20.76 -26.41 15.74
CA ALA A 724 -20.63 -27.57 14.86
C ALA A 724 -19.58 -27.36 13.76
N ASN A 725 -19.08 -26.14 13.56
CA ASN A 725 -18.00 -25.88 12.62
C ASN A 725 -16.67 -26.40 13.19
N PRO A 726 -16.05 -27.43 12.59
CA PRO A 726 -14.90 -28.10 13.19
C PRO A 726 -13.60 -27.31 13.06
N LEU A 727 -13.55 -26.28 12.22
CA LEU A 727 -12.30 -25.67 11.77
C LEU A 727 -11.96 -24.39 12.53
N THR A 728 -12.91 -23.50 12.77
CA THR A 728 -12.62 -22.15 13.29
C THR A 728 -11.85 -22.13 14.61
N SER A 729 -12.23 -22.96 15.59
CA SER A 729 -11.47 -23.10 16.84
C SER A 729 -10.12 -23.78 16.65
N ARG A 730 -10.04 -24.85 15.83
CA ARG A 730 -8.78 -25.57 15.56
C ARG A 730 -7.76 -24.65 14.88
N VAL A 731 -8.19 -23.89 13.88
CA VAL A 731 -7.35 -22.95 13.13
C VAL A 731 -6.82 -21.87 14.05
N MET A 732 -7.68 -21.26 14.87
CA MET A 732 -7.24 -20.20 15.78
C MET A 732 -6.26 -20.71 16.83
N VAL A 733 -6.55 -21.83 17.50
CA VAL A 733 -5.63 -22.45 18.47
C VAL A 733 -4.31 -22.82 17.82
N ASN A 734 -4.33 -23.39 16.61
CA ASN A 734 -3.11 -23.73 15.88
C ASN A 734 -2.28 -22.49 15.51
N ARG A 735 -2.92 -21.38 15.13
CA ARG A 735 -2.25 -20.09 14.86
C ARG A 735 -1.63 -19.52 16.15
N LEU A 736 -2.34 -19.55 17.28
CA LEU A 736 -1.77 -19.13 18.57
C LEU A 736 -0.57 -20.00 18.95
N TRP A 737 -0.69 -21.32 18.83
CA TRP A 737 0.40 -22.27 19.03
C TRP A 737 1.60 -21.97 18.12
N HIS A 738 1.36 -21.73 16.84
CA HIS A 738 2.40 -21.37 15.88
C HIS A 738 3.16 -20.10 16.29
N HIS A 739 2.47 -19.03 16.70
CA HIS A 739 3.14 -17.80 17.10
C HIS A 739 3.89 -17.96 18.45
N VAL A 740 3.42 -18.81 19.35
CA VAL A 740 4.13 -19.13 20.61
C VAL A 740 5.36 -20.00 20.35
N PHE A 741 5.24 -21.13 19.65
CA PHE A 741 6.31 -22.14 19.53
C PHE A 741 7.11 -22.09 18.22
N GLY A 742 6.69 -21.27 17.24
CA GLY A 742 7.34 -21.14 15.92
C GLY A 742 6.87 -22.13 14.86
N ARG A 743 6.10 -23.15 15.26
CA ARG A 743 5.52 -24.16 14.37
C ARG A 743 4.15 -24.58 14.94
N GLY A 744 3.12 -24.63 14.08
CA GLY A 744 1.80 -25.12 14.48
C GLY A 744 1.77 -26.62 14.76
N ILE A 745 0.77 -27.08 15.51
CA ILE A 745 0.44 -28.52 15.60
C ILE A 745 0.18 -29.07 14.19
N VAL A 746 -0.51 -28.28 13.37
CA VAL A 746 -0.57 -28.42 11.91
C VAL A 746 0.43 -27.44 11.31
N GLY A 747 1.47 -27.94 10.65
CA GLY A 747 2.58 -27.14 10.10
C GLY A 747 2.16 -26.18 8.97
N THR A 748 1.14 -26.56 8.21
CA THR A 748 0.52 -25.76 7.14
C THR A 748 -0.62 -24.91 7.71
N THR A 749 -0.27 -23.77 8.31
CA THR A 749 -1.22 -22.93 9.06
C THR A 749 -2.38 -22.36 8.22
N ASP A 750 -2.23 -22.28 6.90
CA ASP A 750 -3.26 -21.78 5.97
C ASP A 750 -3.95 -22.90 5.15
N ASN A 751 -3.58 -24.17 5.35
CA ASN A 751 -4.17 -25.30 4.64
C ASN A 751 -4.30 -26.53 5.56
N PHE A 752 -5.51 -26.81 6.04
CA PHE A 752 -5.88 -27.99 6.84
C PHE A 752 -6.50 -29.11 5.97
N GLY A 753 -6.73 -28.83 4.70
CA GLY A 753 -7.28 -29.78 3.73
C GLY A 753 -6.36 -30.96 3.46
N ARG A 754 -6.70 -31.81 2.48
CA ARG A 754 -5.95 -33.04 2.19
C ARG A 754 -4.47 -32.81 1.81
N LEU A 755 -4.13 -31.66 1.24
CA LEU A 755 -2.75 -31.29 0.91
C LEU A 755 -1.99 -30.65 2.08
N GLY A 756 -2.68 -30.30 3.17
CA GLY A 756 -2.06 -29.84 4.40
C GLY A 756 -1.34 -30.96 5.15
N GLU A 757 -0.45 -30.57 6.06
CA GLU A 757 0.16 -31.51 7.00
C GLU A 757 -0.89 -32.03 8.00
N LEU A 758 -0.75 -33.29 8.41
CA LEU A 758 -1.55 -33.82 9.51
C LEU A 758 -1.11 -33.20 10.85
N PRO A 759 -2.03 -33.06 11.82
CA PRO A 759 -1.69 -32.57 13.15
C PRO A 759 -0.68 -33.52 13.82
N SER A 760 0.40 -32.97 14.38
CA SER A 760 1.38 -33.76 15.16
C SER A 760 0.77 -34.36 16.43
N HIS A 761 -0.25 -33.68 16.98
CA HIS A 761 -0.98 -34.08 18.18
C HIS A 761 -2.50 -33.82 17.97
N PRO A 762 -3.22 -34.71 17.26
CA PRO A 762 -4.63 -34.49 16.93
C PRO A 762 -5.53 -34.35 18.17
N GLU A 763 -5.32 -35.19 19.18
CA GLU A 763 -6.10 -35.17 20.42
C GLU A 763 -5.86 -33.89 21.22
N LEU A 764 -4.62 -33.40 21.25
CA LEU A 764 -4.27 -32.13 21.89
C LEU A 764 -4.94 -30.95 21.19
N LEU A 765 -4.90 -30.93 19.84
CA LEU A 765 -5.54 -29.88 19.06
C LEU A 765 -7.06 -29.82 19.34
N ASP A 766 -7.72 -30.97 19.38
CA ASP A 766 -9.16 -31.06 19.65
C ASP A 766 -9.50 -30.67 21.11
N ALA A 767 -8.68 -31.09 22.08
CA ALA A 767 -8.84 -30.70 23.48
C ALA A 767 -8.71 -29.18 23.67
N LEU A 768 -7.71 -28.56 23.05
CA LEU A 768 -7.50 -27.11 23.10
C LEU A 768 -8.60 -26.36 22.34
N ALA A 769 -9.03 -26.84 21.18
CA ALA A 769 -10.14 -26.24 20.42
C ALA A 769 -11.46 -26.29 21.21
N THR A 770 -11.72 -27.41 21.89
CA THR A 770 -12.89 -27.59 22.77
C THR A 770 -12.83 -26.63 23.96
N HIS A 771 -11.69 -26.56 24.65
CA HIS A 771 -11.49 -25.65 25.77
C HIS A 771 -11.71 -24.20 25.32
N PHE A 772 -11.04 -23.78 24.24
CA PHE A 772 -11.12 -22.42 23.69
C PHE A 772 -12.56 -22.00 23.38
N GLN A 773 -13.33 -22.90 22.77
CA GLN A 773 -14.73 -22.66 22.46
C GLN A 773 -15.58 -22.51 23.73
N LYS A 774 -15.42 -23.40 24.71
CA LYS A 774 -16.24 -23.43 25.93
C LYS A 774 -15.86 -22.35 26.95
N SER A 775 -14.61 -21.89 26.96
CA SER A 775 -14.13 -20.80 27.81
C SER A 775 -14.42 -19.40 27.25
N GLY A 776 -15.16 -19.32 26.14
CA GLY A 776 -15.57 -18.05 25.53
C GLY A 776 -14.55 -17.45 24.56
N GLY A 777 -13.49 -18.18 24.18
CA GLY A 777 -12.59 -17.78 23.10
C GLY A 777 -11.59 -16.67 23.45
N SER A 778 -11.14 -16.61 24.70
CA SER A 778 -10.10 -15.66 25.14
C SER A 778 -8.75 -15.98 24.51
N LEU A 779 -8.18 -14.98 23.84
CA LEU A 779 -6.87 -15.08 23.19
C LEU A 779 -5.76 -15.05 24.24
N LYS A 780 -5.84 -14.10 25.18
CA LYS A 780 -4.84 -13.95 26.26
C LYS A 780 -4.77 -15.17 27.15
N ALA A 781 -5.91 -15.73 27.57
CA ALA A 781 -5.93 -16.92 28.43
C ALA A 781 -5.28 -18.12 27.73
N THR A 782 -5.58 -18.31 26.44
CA THR A 782 -4.98 -19.40 25.65
C THR A 782 -3.48 -19.21 25.50
N ILE A 783 -3.02 -18.01 25.12
CA ILE A 783 -1.57 -17.72 25.01
C ILE A 783 -0.88 -17.89 26.37
N LYS A 784 -1.50 -17.44 27.47
CA LYS A 784 -0.97 -17.61 28.83
C LYS A 784 -0.81 -19.10 29.16
N ALA A 785 -1.80 -19.93 28.86
CA ALA A 785 -1.71 -21.37 29.06
C ALA A 785 -0.55 -22.00 28.28
N LEU A 786 -0.37 -21.64 26.99
CA LEU A 786 0.74 -22.13 26.18
C LEU A 786 2.11 -21.70 26.76
N MET A 787 2.23 -20.47 27.23
CA MET A 787 3.48 -19.93 27.78
C MET A 787 3.82 -20.48 29.18
N LEU A 788 2.82 -20.90 29.97
CA LEU A 788 3.03 -21.53 31.27
C LEU A 788 3.57 -22.96 31.20
N THR A 789 3.52 -23.60 30.02
CA THR A 789 4.00 -24.98 29.83
C THR A 789 5.48 -25.14 30.19
N GLU A 790 5.87 -26.32 30.66
CA GLU A 790 7.26 -26.75 30.71
C GLU A 790 7.87 -26.74 29.32
N ALA A 791 7.13 -27.17 28.28
CA ALA A 791 7.57 -27.10 26.89
C ALA A 791 8.05 -25.70 26.48
N PHE A 792 7.32 -24.64 26.84
CA PHE A 792 7.74 -23.27 26.60
C PHE A 792 8.97 -22.88 27.40
N ARG A 793 9.18 -23.46 28.59
CA ARG A 793 10.29 -23.13 29.50
C ARG A 793 11.55 -23.95 29.27
N ARG A 794 11.55 -24.93 28.36
CA ARG A 794 12.73 -25.74 28.00
C ARG A 794 13.85 -24.87 27.40
N GLY A 795 15.08 -25.33 27.59
CA GLY A 795 16.29 -24.79 26.97
C GLY A 795 16.34 -25.08 25.47
N ASP A 796 17.23 -24.37 24.78
CA ASP A 796 17.36 -24.36 23.31
C ASP A 796 18.25 -25.48 22.72
N LYS A 797 18.86 -26.32 23.56
CA LYS A 797 19.74 -27.40 23.14
C LYS A 797 19.00 -28.74 23.12
N GLY A 798 18.76 -29.29 21.93
CA GLY A 798 18.27 -30.65 21.75
C GLY A 798 19.33 -31.69 22.09
N SER A 799 18.89 -32.91 22.43
CA SER A 799 19.78 -34.07 22.49
C SER A 799 20.12 -34.56 21.08
N GLU A 800 21.24 -35.26 20.90
CA GLU A 800 21.60 -35.86 19.60
C GLU A 800 20.48 -36.79 19.06
N GLN A 801 19.77 -37.47 19.96
CA GLN A 801 18.64 -38.32 19.62
C GLN A 801 17.44 -37.50 19.11
N ALA A 802 17.19 -36.33 19.70
CA ALA A 802 16.13 -35.44 19.24
C ALA A 802 16.45 -34.88 17.85
N GLU A 803 17.69 -34.47 17.59
CA GLU A 803 18.11 -33.99 16.27
C GLU A 803 17.98 -35.06 15.17
N GLN A 804 18.13 -36.34 15.52
CA GLN A 804 17.97 -37.46 14.58
C GLN A 804 16.52 -37.90 14.36
N LYS A 805 15.74 -38.04 15.45
CA LYS A 805 14.37 -38.59 15.40
C LYS A 805 13.30 -37.54 15.11
N ASP A 806 13.51 -36.32 15.58
CA ASP A 806 12.58 -35.19 15.42
C ASP A 806 13.35 -33.92 15.03
N PRO A 807 13.97 -33.89 13.83
CA PRO A 807 14.81 -32.77 13.38
C PRO A 807 14.03 -31.45 13.24
N GLU A 808 12.71 -31.51 13.08
CA GLU A 808 11.84 -30.33 13.02
C GLU A 808 11.28 -29.94 14.40
N ASN A 809 11.66 -30.67 15.45
CA ASN A 809 11.25 -30.49 16.84
C ASN A 809 9.71 -30.39 17.00
N LYS A 810 8.97 -31.26 16.30
CA LYS A 810 7.49 -31.34 16.34
C LYS A 810 6.96 -31.70 17.72
N LEU A 811 7.75 -32.41 18.52
CA LEU A 811 7.41 -32.88 19.86
C LEU A 811 7.85 -31.90 20.95
N LEU A 812 8.49 -30.79 20.56
CA LEU A 812 8.96 -29.73 21.44
C LEU A 812 9.91 -30.23 22.54
N SER A 813 10.75 -31.23 22.26
CA SER A 813 11.75 -31.77 23.21
C SER A 813 12.66 -30.68 23.76
N HIS A 814 12.90 -29.62 23.00
CA HIS A 814 13.65 -28.41 23.37
C HIS A 814 12.96 -27.16 22.79
N TRP A 815 13.45 -25.97 23.10
CA TRP A 815 12.99 -24.74 22.45
C TRP A 815 13.62 -24.55 21.07
N SER A 816 12.80 -24.22 20.08
CA SER A 816 13.27 -23.94 18.71
C SER A 816 13.79 -22.50 18.58
N VAL A 817 15.09 -22.36 18.33
CA VAL A 817 15.70 -21.05 18.03
C VAL A 817 15.10 -20.48 16.75
N ARG A 818 14.58 -19.25 16.79
CA ARG A 818 13.89 -18.63 15.65
C ARG A 818 14.27 -17.18 15.43
N ARG A 819 14.33 -16.74 14.17
CA ARG A 819 14.62 -15.35 13.81
C ARG A 819 13.49 -14.42 14.29
N LEU A 820 13.85 -13.25 14.80
CA LEU A 820 12.90 -12.18 15.09
C LEU A 820 12.31 -11.65 13.78
N GLU A 821 11.05 -11.25 13.85
CA GLU A 821 10.38 -10.58 12.74
C GLU A 821 10.97 -9.19 12.48
N ALA A 822 10.84 -8.72 11.24
CA ALA A 822 11.35 -7.44 10.78
C ALA A 822 10.99 -6.27 11.72
N GLU A 823 9.74 -6.20 12.15
CA GLU A 823 9.22 -5.18 13.05
C GLU A 823 9.87 -5.24 14.43
N SER A 824 10.08 -6.45 14.96
CA SER A 824 10.74 -6.63 16.27
C SER A 824 12.22 -6.27 16.20
N ILE A 825 12.89 -6.50 15.07
CA ILE A 825 14.29 -6.06 14.85
C ILE A 825 14.34 -4.53 14.80
N ARG A 826 13.52 -3.90 13.94
CA ARG A 826 13.45 -2.44 13.80
C ARG A 826 13.08 -1.75 15.11
N ASP A 827 12.02 -2.21 15.78
CA ASP A 827 11.56 -1.66 17.05
C ASP A 827 12.60 -1.80 18.17
N SER A 828 13.38 -2.90 18.18
CA SER A 828 14.49 -3.08 19.11
C SER A 828 15.59 -2.02 18.90
N ILE A 829 15.95 -1.75 17.64
CA ILE A 829 16.98 -0.75 17.31
C ILE A 829 16.47 0.66 17.67
N LEU A 830 15.19 0.96 17.42
CA LEU A 830 14.55 2.21 17.85
C LEU A 830 14.57 2.38 19.37
N LEU A 831 14.27 1.32 20.13
CA LEU A 831 14.30 1.34 21.59
C LEU A 831 15.73 1.57 22.12
N LEU A 832 16.71 0.84 21.58
CA LEU A 832 18.13 0.97 21.95
C LEU A 832 18.69 2.36 21.63
N SER A 833 18.29 2.95 20.50
CA SER A 833 18.69 4.30 20.12
C SER A 833 18.00 5.41 20.91
N GLY A 834 16.91 5.09 21.64
CA GLY A 834 16.10 6.07 22.35
C GLY A 834 15.21 6.91 21.41
N LYS A 835 14.96 6.41 20.20
CA LYS A 835 14.13 7.06 19.18
C LYS A 835 12.73 6.49 19.08
N LEU A 836 12.44 5.40 19.79
CA LEU A 836 11.12 4.79 19.80
C LEU A 836 10.07 5.76 20.33
N ASP A 837 9.10 6.11 19.49
CA ASP A 837 7.89 6.82 19.89
C ASP A 837 6.80 5.81 20.30
N PRO A 838 6.36 5.82 21.57
CA PRO A 838 5.34 4.90 22.06
C PRO A 838 3.91 5.32 21.70
N GLN A 839 3.70 6.39 20.92
CA GLN A 839 2.37 6.86 20.54
C GLN A 839 1.60 5.78 19.78
N MET A 840 0.51 5.35 20.39
CA MET A 840 -0.42 4.39 19.80
C MET A 840 -1.45 5.08 18.92
N TYR A 841 -1.94 4.35 17.92
CA TYR A 841 -3.07 4.71 17.05
C TYR A 841 -2.84 5.92 16.13
N GLY A 842 -3.76 6.17 15.22
CA GLY A 842 -3.73 7.31 14.30
C GLY A 842 -3.15 6.98 12.93
N GLU A 843 -2.92 7.99 12.12
CA GLU A 843 -2.49 7.80 10.73
C GLU A 843 -1.13 7.10 10.60
N PRO A 844 -0.88 6.39 9.48
CA PRO A 844 0.40 5.74 9.24
C PRO A 844 1.51 6.77 9.03
N VAL A 845 2.74 6.40 9.41
CA VAL A 845 3.95 7.17 9.17
C VAL A 845 4.79 6.54 8.04
N TYR A 846 5.67 7.34 7.45
CA TYR A 846 6.53 6.93 6.34
C TYR A 846 7.97 7.41 6.56
N GLY A 847 8.94 6.71 5.98
CA GLY A 847 10.36 7.07 6.07
C GLY A 847 10.98 6.79 7.44
N LYS A 848 11.79 7.72 7.95
CA LYS A 848 12.68 7.52 9.12
C LYS A 848 12.00 7.77 10.47
N ASP A 849 10.67 7.66 10.52
CA ASP A 849 9.88 7.95 11.71
C ASP A 849 10.16 6.97 12.87
N GLY A 850 10.14 7.50 14.11
CA GLY A 850 10.47 6.76 15.33
C GLY A 850 9.35 5.88 15.87
N ARG A 851 8.14 5.92 15.31
CA ARG A 851 7.02 5.08 15.75
C ARG A 851 7.29 3.60 15.51
N ARG A 852 6.62 2.78 16.32
CA ARG A 852 6.60 1.32 16.17
C ARG A 852 6.25 0.92 14.74
N SER A 853 6.87 -0.15 14.28
CA SER A 853 6.79 -0.61 12.89
C SER A 853 5.38 -0.99 12.44
N ILE A 854 4.47 -1.33 13.36
CA ILE A 854 3.04 -1.54 13.04
C ILE A 854 2.36 -0.28 12.47
N TYR A 855 2.88 0.93 12.78
CA TYR A 855 2.35 2.20 12.28
C TYR A 855 3.01 2.67 10.99
N VAL A 856 4.01 1.95 10.48
CA VAL A 856 4.60 2.24 9.17
C VAL A 856 3.59 1.87 8.08
N GLY A 857 3.31 2.79 7.16
CA GLY A 857 2.31 2.58 6.12
C GLY A 857 2.66 1.42 5.19
N VAL A 858 1.67 0.56 4.92
CA VAL A 858 1.83 -0.62 4.04
C VAL A 858 1.28 -0.29 2.66
N ILE A 859 2.16 0.16 1.76
CA ILE A 859 1.82 0.47 0.36
C ILE A 859 2.19 -0.73 -0.51
N ARG A 860 1.21 -1.35 -1.15
CA ARG A 860 1.40 -2.65 -1.83
C ARG A 860 2.49 -2.62 -2.89
N ASN A 861 2.59 -1.54 -3.66
CA ASN A 861 3.61 -1.38 -4.70
C ASN A 861 4.87 -0.63 -4.23
N SER A 862 4.97 -0.29 -2.94
CA SER A 862 6.10 0.45 -2.36
C SER A 862 6.27 0.11 -0.88
N LEU A 863 6.56 -1.16 -0.59
CA LEU A 863 6.84 -1.62 0.77
C LEU A 863 8.11 -0.97 1.32
N GLU A 864 8.17 -0.82 2.65
CA GLU A 864 9.34 -0.23 3.31
C GLU A 864 10.57 -1.15 3.11
N PRO A 865 11.69 -0.64 2.56
CA PRO A 865 12.82 -1.48 2.17
C PRO A 865 13.43 -2.31 3.30
N PHE A 866 13.60 -1.75 4.50
CA PHE A 866 14.18 -2.48 5.63
C PHE A 866 13.26 -3.62 6.08
N LEU A 867 11.96 -3.35 6.25
CA LEU A 867 10.99 -4.37 6.65
C LEU A 867 10.91 -5.50 5.61
N ASN A 868 10.91 -5.16 4.32
CA ASN A 868 10.89 -6.13 3.24
C ASN A 868 12.16 -7.00 3.21
N ALA A 869 13.34 -6.42 3.45
CA ALA A 869 14.60 -7.18 3.52
C ALA A 869 14.57 -8.27 4.60
N PHE A 870 13.84 -8.06 5.69
CA PHE A 870 13.67 -9.00 6.80
C PHE A 870 12.41 -9.87 6.70
N ASP A 871 11.89 -10.09 5.48
CA ASP A 871 10.74 -10.94 5.14
C ASP A 871 9.40 -10.45 5.71
N MET A 872 9.15 -9.13 5.72
CA MET A 872 7.79 -8.63 5.92
C MET A 872 6.85 -9.22 4.84
N PRO A 873 5.68 -9.76 5.21
CA PRO A 873 4.72 -10.29 4.25
C PRO A 873 4.28 -9.28 3.20
N VAL A 874 4.31 -9.68 1.93
CA VAL A 874 3.65 -8.92 0.87
C VAL A 874 2.14 -9.12 1.03
N PRO A 875 1.33 -8.05 1.16
CA PRO A 875 -0.11 -8.13 1.40
C PRO A 875 -0.92 -8.49 0.13
N SER A 876 -0.40 -9.43 -0.67
CA SER A 876 -1.03 -9.98 -1.87
C SER A 876 -1.69 -11.34 -1.64
N SER A 877 -1.42 -12.01 -0.52
CA SER A 877 -2.07 -13.26 -0.11
C SER A 877 -2.11 -13.39 1.41
N THR A 878 -3.05 -14.19 1.93
CA THR A 878 -3.11 -14.52 3.37
C THR A 878 -1.82 -15.23 3.79
N ARG A 879 -1.21 -14.79 4.90
CA ARG A 879 0.02 -15.38 5.45
C ARG A 879 -0.15 -15.78 6.91
N GLY A 880 -0.48 -17.04 7.16
CA GLY A 880 -0.51 -17.64 8.48
C GLY A 880 0.83 -18.08 9.02
N ARG A 881 1.83 -18.24 8.15
CA ARG A 881 3.24 -18.43 8.50
C ARG A 881 4.08 -17.52 7.61
N ARG A 882 4.98 -16.75 8.20
CA ARG A 882 5.92 -15.89 7.47
C ARG A 882 7.07 -16.71 6.90
N ASP A 883 7.56 -16.30 5.73
CA ASP A 883 8.79 -16.82 5.17
C ASP A 883 9.98 -16.36 6.04
N VAL A 884 10.98 -17.24 6.20
CA VAL A 884 12.20 -16.92 6.96
C VAL A 884 13.38 -17.26 6.08
N THR A 885 13.92 -16.24 5.42
CA THR A 885 15.13 -16.33 4.63
C THR A 885 16.34 -15.91 5.48
N ASN A 886 17.51 -16.41 5.10
CA ASN A 886 18.79 -16.02 5.69
C ASN A 886 19.74 -15.67 4.54
N VAL A 887 19.63 -14.42 4.06
CA VAL A 887 20.36 -13.94 2.87
C VAL A 887 21.35 -12.84 3.25
N PRO A 888 22.51 -12.73 2.56
CA PRO A 888 23.51 -11.71 2.86
C PRO A 888 22.97 -10.27 2.83
N ALA A 889 21.94 -10.01 2.02
CA ALA A 889 21.28 -8.70 1.92
C ALA A 889 20.73 -8.21 3.28
N GLN A 890 20.28 -9.11 4.17
CA GLN A 890 19.79 -8.75 5.50
C GLN A 890 20.88 -8.18 6.39
N SER A 891 22.03 -8.85 6.45
CA SER A 891 23.20 -8.36 7.20
C SER A 891 23.75 -7.07 6.58
N LEU A 892 23.77 -6.97 5.25
CA LEU A 892 24.18 -5.75 4.56
C LEU A 892 23.21 -4.58 4.81
N ALA A 893 21.91 -4.83 4.95
CA ALA A 893 20.94 -3.81 5.33
C ALA A 893 21.23 -3.25 6.72
N LEU A 894 21.52 -4.10 7.71
CA LEU A 894 21.91 -3.63 9.06
C LEU A 894 23.23 -2.86 9.06
N LEU A 895 24.21 -3.26 8.25
CA LEU A 895 25.53 -2.64 8.22
C LEU A 895 25.57 -1.31 7.45
N ASN A 896 24.78 -1.17 6.38
CA ASN A 896 24.92 -0.08 5.43
C ASN A 896 23.73 0.88 5.38
N ASP A 897 22.58 0.56 6.00
CA ASP A 897 21.45 1.49 6.02
C ASP A 897 21.82 2.74 6.85
N PRO A 898 21.80 3.95 6.25
CA PRO A 898 22.21 5.17 6.96
C PRO A 898 21.37 5.48 8.20
N THR A 899 20.12 5.03 8.22
CA THR A 899 19.20 5.19 9.36
C THR A 899 19.60 4.26 10.49
N ILE A 900 19.92 3.00 10.19
CA ILE A 900 20.39 2.03 11.18
C ILE A 900 21.74 2.43 11.77
N ILE A 901 22.67 2.91 10.94
CA ILE A 901 23.96 3.44 11.40
C ILE A 901 23.74 4.62 12.36
N ASN A 902 22.87 5.57 12.00
CA ASN A 902 22.55 6.71 12.86
C ASN A 902 21.93 6.29 14.20
N TRP A 903 20.94 5.39 14.18
CA TRP A 903 20.32 4.87 15.39
C TRP A 903 21.31 4.11 16.28
N SER A 904 22.20 3.32 15.69
CA SER A 904 23.29 2.66 16.41
C SER A 904 24.25 3.67 17.04
N GLY A 905 24.57 4.76 16.34
CA GLY A 905 25.37 5.86 16.88
C GLY A 905 24.69 6.56 18.07
N ASN A 906 23.37 6.78 18.00
CA ASN A 906 22.61 7.31 19.15
C ASN A 906 22.64 6.36 20.34
N TRP A 907 22.53 5.06 20.12
CA TRP A 907 22.64 4.06 21.19
C TRP A 907 24.03 4.09 21.84
N ALA A 908 25.10 4.10 21.05
CA ALA A 908 26.47 4.20 21.54
C ALA A 908 26.67 5.46 22.39
N ARG A 909 26.18 6.62 21.95
CA ARG A 909 26.26 7.88 22.70
C ARG A 909 25.56 7.81 24.06
N ARG A 910 24.44 7.09 24.16
CA ARG A 910 23.75 6.87 25.44
C ARG A 910 24.55 5.98 26.38
N ALA A 911 25.22 4.96 25.86
CA ALA A 911 26.06 4.06 26.67
C ALA A 911 27.26 4.79 27.32
N LEU A 912 27.76 5.86 26.71
CA LEU A 912 28.89 6.64 27.23
C LEU A 912 28.64 7.32 28.60
N VAL A 913 27.39 7.38 29.07
CA VAL A 913 27.04 7.87 30.41
C VAL A 913 27.62 6.97 31.52
N GLU A 914 27.84 5.69 31.23
CA GLU A 914 28.41 4.74 32.19
C GLU A 914 29.88 5.08 32.51
N PRO A 915 30.32 4.83 33.76
CA PRO A 915 31.55 5.39 34.31
C PRO A 915 32.84 4.78 33.73
N ASN A 916 32.79 3.55 33.21
CA ASN A 916 33.95 2.85 32.68
C ASN A 916 33.56 1.86 31.56
N ASP A 917 34.56 1.37 30.81
CA ASP A 917 34.35 0.52 29.64
C ASP A 917 33.68 -0.81 29.97
N GLU A 918 33.95 -1.40 31.14
CA GLU A 918 33.30 -2.63 31.58
C GLU A 918 31.81 -2.42 31.85
N ALA A 919 31.45 -1.33 32.54
CA ALA A 919 30.06 -0.94 32.77
C ALA A 919 29.34 -0.65 31.43
N ARG A 920 29.99 0.06 30.50
CA ARG A 920 29.46 0.37 29.16
C ARG A 920 29.15 -0.90 28.37
N VAL A 921 30.13 -1.79 28.23
CA VAL A 921 29.96 -3.05 27.48
C VAL A 921 28.86 -3.91 28.12
N ASN A 922 28.90 -4.08 29.45
CA ASN A 922 27.89 -4.87 30.13
C ASN A 922 26.48 -4.28 30.01
N GLN A 923 26.34 -2.96 30.06
CA GLN A 923 25.05 -2.30 29.82
C GLN A 923 24.55 -2.55 28.39
N MET A 924 25.42 -2.41 27.38
CA MET A 924 25.03 -2.66 25.98
C MET A 924 24.62 -4.12 25.76
N PHE A 925 25.35 -5.08 26.33
CA PHE A 925 24.97 -6.51 26.29
C PHE A 925 23.64 -6.77 27.02
N MET A 926 23.44 -6.17 28.20
CA MET A 926 22.18 -6.30 28.94
C MET A 926 21.00 -5.71 28.15
N GLN A 927 21.18 -4.56 27.48
CA GLN A 927 20.14 -3.93 26.68
C GLN A 927 19.82 -4.71 25.40
N ALA A 928 20.84 -5.16 24.67
CA ALA A 928 20.66 -5.83 23.38
C ALA A 928 20.27 -7.31 23.53
N LEU A 929 20.88 -8.01 24.47
CA LEU A 929 20.83 -9.48 24.61
C LEU A 929 20.16 -9.95 25.91
N GLY A 930 19.92 -9.06 26.89
CA GLY A 930 19.29 -9.43 28.16
C GLY A 930 20.21 -10.18 29.12
N ARG A 931 21.53 -10.15 28.90
CA ARG A 931 22.55 -10.79 29.76
C ARG A 931 23.82 -9.96 29.81
N GLN A 932 24.68 -10.21 30.80
CA GLN A 932 26.01 -9.61 30.85
C GLN A 932 26.93 -10.20 29.77
N ALA A 933 27.97 -9.44 29.41
CA ALA A 933 29.03 -9.96 28.56
C ALA A 933 29.84 -11.01 29.33
N THR A 934 30.18 -12.11 28.68
CA THR A 934 31.18 -13.03 29.21
C THR A 934 32.55 -12.35 29.25
N LYS A 935 33.47 -12.88 30.06
CA LYS A 935 34.85 -12.34 30.13
C LYS A 935 35.53 -12.26 28.76
N GLN A 936 35.30 -13.24 27.89
CA GLN A 936 35.85 -13.24 26.53
C GLN A 936 35.18 -12.18 25.64
N GLU A 937 33.85 -12.05 25.70
CA GLU A 937 33.12 -11.02 24.95
C GLU A 937 33.49 -9.61 25.38
N PHE A 938 33.70 -9.38 26.69
CA PHE A 938 34.17 -8.10 27.20
C PHE A 938 35.56 -7.75 26.65
N LEU A 939 36.54 -8.66 26.76
CA LEU A 939 37.89 -8.44 26.24
C LEU A 939 37.88 -8.22 24.72
N ALA A 940 37.08 -8.98 23.98
CA ALA A 940 36.93 -8.82 22.54
C ALA A 940 36.30 -7.46 22.17
N SER A 941 35.28 -7.03 22.92
CA SER A 941 34.61 -5.73 22.73
C SER A 941 35.55 -4.57 23.02
N GLN A 942 36.31 -4.63 24.12
CA GLN A 942 37.30 -3.61 24.46
C GLN A 942 38.37 -3.50 23.38
N ALA A 943 38.93 -4.63 22.94
CA ALA A 943 39.93 -4.64 21.87
C ALA A 943 39.35 -4.14 20.54
N PHE A 944 38.08 -4.43 20.25
CA PHE A 944 37.39 -3.93 19.07
C PHE A 944 37.18 -2.41 19.12
N VAL A 945 36.68 -1.87 20.22
CA VAL A 945 36.51 -0.42 20.43
C VAL A 945 37.85 0.31 20.24
N GLN A 946 38.93 -0.20 20.84
CA GLN A 946 40.26 0.40 20.71
C GLN A 946 40.78 0.37 19.27
N ARG A 947 40.63 -0.76 18.56
CA ARG A 947 41.03 -0.86 17.15
C ARG A 947 40.22 0.06 16.25
N SER A 948 38.92 0.13 16.44
CA SER A 948 38.03 0.99 15.66
C SER A 948 38.30 2.47 15.91
N ALA A 949 38.58 2.86 17.17
CA ALA A 949 39.00 4.23 17.50
C ALA A 949 40.37 4.57 16.87
N ALA A 950 41.34 3.65 16.93
CA ALA A 950 42.64 3.83 16.28
C ALA A 950 42.53 3.95 14.76
N PHE A 951 41.66 3.14 14.14
CA PHE A 951 41.37 3.21 12.71
C PHE A 951 40.73 4.54 12.32
N ALA A 952 39.74 5.03 13.09
CA ALA A 952 39.12 6.33 12.86
C ALA A 952 40.13 7.49 13.01
N LEU A 953 41.03 7.41 14.00
CA LEU A 953 42.13 8.37 14.15
C LEU A 953 43.09 8.33 12.95
N GLN A 954 43.44 7.13 12.48
CA GLN A 954 44.30 6.95 11.31
C GLN A 954 43.65 7.53 10.06
N GLN A 955 42.37 7.21 9.80
CA GLN A 955 41.62 7.76 8.67
C GLN A 955 41.55 9.27 8.72
N ARG A 956 41.30 9.86 9.89
CA ARG A 956 41.29 11.32 10.05
C ARG A 956 42.66 11.94 9.81
N SER A 957 43.73 11.29 10.27
CA SER A 957 45.11 11.72 9.99
C SER A 957 45.44 11.62 8.50
N GLU A 958 44.95 10.58 7.82
CA GLU A 958 45.13 10.39 6.39
C GLU A 958 44.35 11.43 5.59
N ILE A 959 43.10 11.71 5.95
CA ILE A 959 42.29 12.81 5.39
C ILE A 959 43.03 14.13 5.57
N ALA A 960 43.46 14.48 6.79
CA ALA A 960 44.19 15.72 7.04
C ALA A 960 45.51 15.81 6.24
N THR A 961 46.21 14.69 6.06
CA THR A 961 47.43 14.62 5.24
C THR A 961 47.11 14.82 3.75
N LEU A 962 46.02 14.23 3.26
CA LEU A 962 45.57 14.37 1.89
C LEU A 962 45.04 15.79 1.62
N GLU A 963 44.36 16.43 2.57
CA GLU A 963 43.94 17.84 2.49
C GLU A 963 45.15 18.79 2.43
N ALA A 964 46.17 18.53 3.25
CA ALA A 964 47.42 19.28 3.20
C ALA A 964 48.13 19.10 1.85
N LYS A 965 48.25 17.85 1.36
CA LYS A 965 48.83 17.55 0.04
C LYS A 965 48.03 18.16 -1.11
N HIS A 966 46.71 18.14 -1.02
CA HIS A 966 45.81 18.78 -1.98
C HIS A 966 46.12 20.27 -2.06
N THR A 967 46.21 20.93 -0.90
CA THR A 967 46.57 22.36 -0.80
C THR A 967 47.96 22.64 -1.38
N ASP A 968 48.95 21.82 -1.06
CA ASP A 968 50.33 21.98 -1.56
C ASP A 968 50.44 21.75 -3.07
N LEU A 969 49.76 20.74 -3.61
CA LEU A 969 49.74 20.44 -5.05
C LEU A 969 49.01 21.55 -5.83
N GLN A 970 47.90 22.05 -5.30
CA GLN A 970 47.24 23.24 -5.86
C GLN A 970 48.18 24.43 -5.89
N LYS A 971 48.89 24.70 -4.78
CA LYS A 971 49.89 25.77 -4.72
C LYS A 971 51.00 25.57 -5.74
N ARG A 972 51.54 24.35 -5.88
CA ARG A 972 52.60 24.03 -6.84
C ARG A 972 52.14 24.18 -8.29
N ILE A 973 50.93 23.75 -8.61
CA ILE A 973 50.32 23.97 -9.93
C ILE A 973 50.23 25.49 -10.20
N GLN A 974 49.80 26.29 -9.23
CA GLN A 974 49.77 27.74 -9.36
C GLN A 974 51.17 28.35 -9.53
N GLU A 975 52.17 27.88 -8.80
CA GLU A 975 53.56 28.34 -8.94
C GLU A 975 54.16 28.04 -10.33
N ILE A 976 53.74 26.95 -10.98
CA ILE A 976 54.14 26.63 -12.37
C ILE A 976 53.41 27.52 -13.38
N LEU A 977 52.10 27.69 -13.21
CA LEU A 977 51.24 28.36 -14.19
C LEU A 977 51.34 29.89 -14.10
N TYR A 978 51.41 30.45 -12.90
CA TYR A 978 51.33 31.90 -12.66
C TYR A 978 52.41 32.71 -13.35
N PRO A 979 53.72 32.33 -13.32
CA PRO A 979 54.76 33.09 -14.01
C PRO A 979 54.56 33.12 -15.53
N VAL A 980 54.10 32.01 -16.11
CA VAL A 980 53.84 31.89 -17.56
C VAL A 980 52.59 32.67 -17.95
N ARG A 981 51.54 32.58 -17.14
CA ARG A 981 50.31 33.38 -17.30
C ARG A 981 50.61 34.88 -17.20
N ALA A 982 51.40 35.31 -16.21
CA ALA A 982 51.82 36.71 -16.04
C ALA A 982 52.65 37.22 -17.24
N LYS A 983 53.52 36.39 -17.81
CA LYS A 983 54.29 36.73 -19.01
C LYS A 983 53.39 36.86 -20.25
N LEU A 984 52.50 35.90 -20.49
CA LEU A 984 51.57 35.94 -21.63
C LEU A 984 50.57 37.10 -21.54
N SER A 985 50.18 37.50 -20.33
CA SER A 985 49.34 38.68 -20.09
C SER A 985 50.04 40.00 -20.42
N GLN A 986 51.38 40.05 -20.41
CA GLN A 986 52.14 41.24 -20.84
C GLN A 986 52.34 41.31 -22.36
N GLU A 987 52.30 40.18 -23.06
CA GLU A 987 52.57 40.07 -24.51
C GLU A 987 51.32 40.25 -25.40
N LYS A 988 50.10 40.24 -24.84
CA LYS A 988 48.83 40.58 -25.52
C LYS A 988 48.14 41.76 -24.82
N PRO A 989 48.21 43.01 -25.33
CA PRO A 989 47.40 44.10 -24.78
C PRO A 989 45.93 43.92 -25.23
N PHE A 990 45.06 43.49 -24.32
CA PHE A 990 43.62 43.46 -24.56
C PHE A 990 43.00 44.86 -24.40
N ALA A 991 41.97 45.15 -25.20
CA ALA A 991 41.11 46.33 -25.06
C ALA A 991 40.54 46.42 -23.63
N ASN A 992 40.33 47.63 -23.12
CA ASN A 992 39.87 47.93 -21.75
C ASN A 992 38.67 47.06 -21.31
N VAL A 993 38.96 45.94 -20.65
CA VAL A 993 37.98 45.06 -19.97
C VAL A 993 37.73 45.52 -18.51
N ALA A 994 38.45 46.55 -18.06
CA ALA A 994 38.33 47.09 -16.71
C ALA A 994 36.93 47.68 -16.39
N ASP A 995 36.13 48.02 -17.41
CA ASP A 995 34.84 48.70 -17.24
C ASP A 995 33.61 47.77 -17.38
N ALA A 996 33.80 46.46 -17.60
CA ALA A 996 32.69 45.51 -17.68
C ALA A 996 32.11 45.22 -16.28
N PRO A 997 30.77 45.05 -16.15
CA PRO A 997 30.15 44.80 -14.85
C PRO A 997 30.62 43.46 -14.25
N LEU A 998 30.94 43.47 -12.95
CA LEU A 998 31.32 42.28 -12.20
C LEU A 998 30.10 41.37 -11.95
N PRO A 999 30.16 40.07 -12.31
CA PRO A 999 29.08 39.14 -12.06
C PRO A 999 29.06 38.67 -10.59
N TYR A 1000 27.91 38.17 -10.15
CA TYR A 1000 27.76 37.43 -8.90
C TYR A 1000 28.43 36.05 -9.00
N ALA A 1001 28.29 35.38 -10.15
CA ALA A 1001 29.01 34.16 -10.52
C ALA A 1001 29.26 34.13 -12.04
N GLU A 1002 30.40 33.55 -12.45
CA GLU A 1002 30.80 33.43 -13.86
C GLU A 1002 31.41 32.06 -14.14
N TRP A 1003 30.92 31.38 -15.17
CA TRP A 1003 31.52 30.15 -15.67
C TRP A 1003 32.11 30.39 -17.05
N THR A 1004 33.42 30.21 -17.18
CA THR A 1004 34.16 30.30 -18.45
C THR A 1004 34.42 28.93 -19.07
N PHE A 1005 34.27 27.85 -18.29
CA PHE A 1005 34.55 26.45 -18.65
C PHE A 1005 35.98 26.17 -19.13
N GLU A 1006 36.87 27.15 -19.04
CA GLU A 1006 38.30 27.03 -19.31
C GLU A 1006 38.97 26.12 -18.28
N ASP A 1007 38.76 26.41 -16.99
CA ASP A 1007 39.41 25.73 -15.86
C ASP A 1007 38.49 24.67 -15.19
N GLY A 1008 37.45 24.20 -15.89
CA GLY A 1008 36.51 23.17 -15.40
C GLY A 1008 35.12 23.71 -15.05
N THR A 1009 34.54 23.21 -13.96
CA THR A 1009 33.15 23.46 -13.56
C THR A 1009 32.99 24.51 -12.47
N ASP A 1010 34.10 24.96 -11.89
CA ASP A 1010 34.10 26.01 -10.88
C ASP A 1010 33.83 27.37 -11.55
N ASP A 1011 33.09 28.24 -10.86
CA ASP A 1011 32.97 29.62 -11.32
C ASP A 1011 34.27 30.39 -11.04
N SER A 1012 34.60 31.38 -11.87
CA SER A 1012 35.83 32.16 -11.77
C SER A 1012 35.96 32.96 -10.47
N LEU A 1013 34.85 33.13 -9.73
CA LEU A 1013 34.80 33.79 -8.42
C LEU A 1013 34.75 32.78 -7.25
N ASN A 1014 34.72 31.48 -7.56
CA ASN A 1014 34.67 30.32 -6.65
C ASN A 1014 33.56 30.41 -5.59
N ARG A 1015 32.35 30.81 -6.00
CA ARG A 1015 31.16 30.99 -5.16
C ARG A 1015 30.07 29.94 -5.40
N LEU A 1016 29.95 29.46 -6.64
CA LEU A 1016 28.90 28.56 -7.13
C LEU A 1016 29.51 27.50 -8.07
N PRO A 1017 30.28 26.53 -7.54
CA PRO A 1017 30.80 25.44 -8.35
C PRO A 1017 29.66 24.61 -8.96
N LEU A 1018 29.84 24.15 -10.20
CA LEU A 1018 28.87 23.30 -10.89
C LEU A 1018 29.20 21.81 -10.73
N LYS A 1019 28.16 21.01 -10.60
CA LYS A 1019 28.17 19.57 -10.79
C LYS A 1019 27.58 19.24 -12.16
N LEU A 1020 28.29 18.43 -12.94
CA LEU A 1020 27.80 17.93 -14.22
C LEU A 1020 26.79 16.79 -13.99
N GLU A 1021 25.68 16.82 -14.72
CA GLU A 1021 24.59 15.85 -14.63
C GLU A 1021 24.36 15.18 -16.00
N GLY A 1022 24.00 13.88 -15.96
CA GLY A 1022 23.81 13.07 -17.15
C GLY A 1022 25.08 12.95 -18.00
N ARG A 1023 25.00 13.28 -19.30
CA ARG A 1023 26.12 13.21 -20.24
C ARG A 1023 26.84 14.54 -20.46
N ALA A 1024 26.62 15.52 -19.58
CA ALA A 1024 27.31 16.80 -19.65
C ALA A 1024 28.82 16.61 -19.47
N LYS A 1025 29.61 17.37 -20.24
CA LYS A 1025 31.06 17.37 -20.16
C LYS A 1025 31.62 18.72 -20.57
N ILE A 1026 32.73 19.11 -19.97
CA ILE A 1026 33.53 20.22 -20.45
C ILE A 1026 34.43 19.72 -21.57
N LYS A 1027 34.40 20.39 -22.72
CA LYS A 1027 35.28 20.09 -23.87
C LYS A 1027 35.61 21.39 -24.59
N ASP A 1028 36.90 21.60 -24.87
CA ASP A 1028 37.41 22.75 -25.62
C ASP A 1028 36.97 24.12 -25.04
N GLY A 1029 36.96 24.25 -23.71
CA GLY A 1029 36.56 25.49 -23.03
C GLY A 1029 35.04 25.77 -23.05
N ALA A 1030 34.21 24.73 -23.25
CA ALA A 1030 32.76 24.87 -23.31
C ALA A 1030 32.04 23.72 -22.60
N LEU A 1031 30.85 24.01 -22.06
CA LEU A 1031 29.91 23.00 -21.55
C LEU A 1031 29.11 22.39 -22.70
N MET A 1032 29.27 21.08 -22.92
CA MET A 1032 28.61 20.34 -24.00
C MET A 1032 27.28 19.71 -23.56
N LEU A 1033 26.22 19.90 -24.35
CA LEU A 1033 24.84 19.52 -24.00
C LEU A 1033 24.16 18.72 -25.14
N ASP A 1034 23.52 17.60 -24.79
CA ASP A 1034 23.03 16.60 -25.73
C ASP A 1034 21.53 16.69 -26.07
N GLY A 1035 20.80 17.64 -25.46
CA GLY A 1035 19.35 17.80 -25.62
C GLY A 1035 18.50 16.70 -24.99
N ARG A 1036 19.07 15.80 -24.18
CA ARG A 1036 18.34 14.67 -23.60
C ARG A 1036 18.53 14.54 -22.09
N THR A 1037 19.79 14.52 -21.65
CA THR A 1037 20.15 14.22 -20.25
C THR A 1037 21.27 15.10 -19.72
N ALA A 1038 22.06 15.74 -20.59
CA ALA A 1038 23.19 16.55 -20.20
C ALA A 1038 22.75 17.95 -19.73
N PHE A 1039 23.09 18.28 -18.48
CA PHE A 1039 22.99 19.64 -17.92
C PHE A 1039 23.99 19.79 -16.77
N ALA A 1040 24.16 21.00 -16.23
CA ALA A 1040 24.97 21.24 -15.03
C ALA A 1040 24.16 21.98 -13.95
N ARG A 1041 24.52 21.78 -12.69
CA ARG A 1041 23.80 22.28 -11.51
C ARG A 1041 24.76 22.91 -10.52
N SER A 1042 24.46 24.10 -10.00
CA SER A 1042 25.31 24.77 -9.01
C SER A 1042 25.06 24.29 -7.58
N ALA A 1043 25.98 24.61 -6.67
CA ALA A 1043 25.67 24.71 -5.25
C ALA A 1043 24.54 25.74 -4.99
N PRO A 1044 23.85 25.69 -3.83
CA PRO A 1044 22.83 26.68 -3.49
C PRO A 1044 23.37 28.11 -3.44
N LEU A 1045 22.53 29.09 -3.79
CA LEU A 1045 22.87 30.52 -3.71
C LEU A 1045 23.27 30.92 -2.28
N THR A 1046 24.26 31.79 -2.16
CA THR A 1046 24.65 32.38 -0.85
C THR A 1046 23.96 33.71 -0.56
N LYS A 1047 23.21 34.24 -1.53
CA LYS A 1047 22.51 35.53 -1.45
C LYS A 1047 21.13 35.40 -2.13
N SER A 1048 20.10 35.98 -1.51
CA SER A 1048 18.76 36.03 -2.10
C SER A 1048 18.71 37.04 -3.25
N LEU A 1049 18.03 36.69 -4.35
CA LEU A 1049 17.96 37.48 -5.58
C LEU A 1049 16.50 37.76 -5.98
N GLU A 1050 16.19 39.02 -6.25
CA GLU A 1050 14.92 39.48 -6.85
C GLU A 1050 15.22 40.09 -8.22
N ASP A 1051 15.88 41.26 -8.21
CA ASP A 1051 16.51 41.87 -9.38
C ASP A 1051 17.78 41.11 -9.78
N LYS A 1052 17.91 40.82 -11.09
CA LYS A 1052 18.96 39.94 -11.60
C LYS A 1052 19.17 40.09 -13.10
N THR A 1053 20.33 39.65 -13.57
CA THR A 1053 20.59 39.43 -15.00
C THR A 1053 21.12 38.03 -15.21
N LEU A 1054 20.49 37.31 -16.14
CA LEU A 1054 20.98 36.05 -16.69
C LEU A 1054 21.68 36.36 -18.01
N GLU A 1055 22.92 35.95 -18.20
CA GLU A 1055 23.70 36.23 -19.41
C GLU A 1055 24.51 34.98 -19.85
N ALA A 1056 24.52 34.69 -21.15
CA ALA A 1056 25.26 33.55 -21.69
C ALA A 1056 25.75 33.77 -23.13
N TRP A 1057 26.83 33.06 -23.48
CA TRP A 1057 27.35 32.89 -24.84
C TRP A 1057 27.12 31.44 -25.24
N VAL A 1058 26.26 31.23 -26.24
CA VAL A 1058 25.75 29.89 -26.59
C VAL A 1058 25.83 29.66 -28.09
N VAL A 1059 26.11 28.41 -28.48
CA VAL A 1059 25.98 27.91 -29.86
C VAL A 1059 25.06 26.70 -29.81
N LEU A 1060 23.96 26.72 -30.54
CA LEU A 1060 23.05 25.59 -30.65
C LEU A 1060 23.61 24.55 -31.62
N ASP A 1061 23.25 23.28 -31.44
CA ASP A 1061 23.57 22.26 -32.45
C ASP A 1061 22.54 22.21 -33.57
N THR A 1062 21.33 22.74 -33.29
CA THR A 1062 20.20 22.70 -34.20
C THR A 1062 19.19 23.78 -33.83
N LEU A 1063 18.53 24.34 -34.84
CA LEU A 1063 17.39 25.23 -34.66
C LEU A 1063 16.07 24.47 -34.40
N ASP A 1064 16.05 23.15 -34.68
CA ASP A 1064 14.90 22.26 -34.44
C ASP A 1064 14.95 21.68 -33.01
N GLN A 1065 14.81 22.58 -32.02
CA GLN A 1065 14.63 22.23 -30.62
C GLN A 1065 13.53 23.09 -30.01
N LYS A 1066 12.92 22.66 -28.90
CA LYS A 1066 11.78 23.34 -28.27
C LYS A 1066 11.97 23.44 -26.76
N GLY A 1067 11.96 24.66 -26.22
CA GLY A 1067 11.93 24.93 -24.78
C GLY A 1067 13.20 24.55 -24.00
N GLY A 1068 14.35 24.38 -24.68
CA GLY A 1068 15.62 24.10 -24.03
C GLY A 1068 16.11 25.32 -23.22
N GLY A 1069 16.51 25.12 -21.97
CA GLY A 1069 17.02 26.19 -21.10
C GLY A 1069 18.54 26.35 -21.18
N VAL A 1070 19.02 27.56 -21.44
CA VAL A 1070 20.45 27.90 -21.47
C VAL A 1070 21.00 28.12 -20.07
N LEU A 1071 20.41 29.08 -19.36
CA LEU A 1071 20.74 29.46 -17.99
C LEU A 1071 19.43 29.67 -17.23
N THR A 1072 19.27 28.93 -16.14
CA THR A 1072 18.05 28.90 -15.33
C THR A 1072 18.40 29.21 -13.88
N LEU A 1073 17.67 30.14 -13.26
CA LEU A 1073 17.65 30.31 -11.81
C LEU A 1073 16.34 29.74 -11.26
N GLN A 1074 16.41 28.81 -10.31
CA GLN A 1074 15.23 28.12 -9.77
C GLN A 1074 15.29 27.93 -8.25
N ASP A 1075 14.12 27.68 -7.63
CA ASP A 1075 14.09 27.05 -6.30
C ASP A 1075 14.55 25.58 -6.37
N ARG A 1076 15.02 25.03 -5.25
CA ARG A 1076 15.54 23.65 -5.19
C ARG A 1076 14.50 22.55 -5.47
N ARG A 1077 13.20 22.88 -5.51
CA ARG A 1077 12.13 21.97 -5.92
C ARG A 1077 11.80 22.07 -7.42
N GLY A 1078 12.37 23.05 -8.11
CA GLY A 1078 12.04 23.41 -9.49
C GLY A 1078 10.60 23.91 -9.68
N SER A 1079 9.96 24.43 -8.63
CA SER A 1079 8.55 24.86 -8.66
C SER A 1079 8.39 26.27 -9.23
N VAL A 1080 9.33 27.16 -8.93
CA VAL A 1080 9.47 28.52 -9.47
C VAL A 1080 10.85 28.65 -10.12
N PHE A 1081 10.88 29.20 -11.33
CA PHE A 1081 12.13 29.47 -12.06
C PHE A 1081 11.97 30.66 -13.01
N ASP A 1082 13.11 31.31 -13.31
CA ASP A 1082 13.28 32.26 -14.39
C ASP A 1082 14.47 31.78 -15.26
N ALA A 1083 14.29 31.67 -16.57
CA ALA A 1083 15.27 31.04 -17.46
C ALA A 1083 15.44 31.77 -18.79
N ILE A 1084 16.62 31.66 -19.40
CA ILE A 1084 16.82 31.93 -20.82
C ILE A 1084 16.44 30.66 -21.59
N VAL A 1085 15.41 30.71 -22.42
CA VAL A 1085 14.94 29.55 -23.20
C VAL A 1085 14.89 29.84 -24.69
N TYR A 1086 15.05 28.80 -25.51
CA TYR A 1086 14.94 28.88 -26.97
C TYR A 1086 13.71 28.12 -27.49
N ALA A 1087 12.97 28.76 -28.40
CA ALA A 1087 11.81 28.20 -29.11
C ALA A 1087 10.72 27.60 -28.18
N GLU A 1088 10.45 28.25 -27.05
CA GLU A 1088 9.46 27.78 -26.07
C GLU A 1088 8.02 28.06 -26.51
N ARG A 1089 7.75 29.25 -27.07
CA ARG A 1089 6.42 29.64 -27.58
C ARG A 1089 6.40 29.89 -29.09
N ALA A 1090 7.41 30.57 -29.60
CA ALA A 1090 7.59 30.83 -31.02
C ALA A 1090 8.86 30.14 -31.55
N PRO A 1091 8.82 29.46 -32.71
CA PRO A 1091 9.99 28.83 -33.30
C PRO A 1091 11.13 29.84 -33.51
N GLN A 1092 12.36 29.43 -33.23
CA GLN A 1092 13.57 30.22 -33.43
C GLN A 1092 13.70 31.51 -32.62
N GLU A 1093 12.88 31.71 -31.59
CA GLU A 1093 12.94 32.90 -30.73
C GLU A 1093 13.56 32.61 -29.35
N TRP A 1094 14.21 33.62 -28.77
CA TRP A 1094 14.73 33.61 -27.40
C TRP A 1094 13.71 34.23 -26.44
N LEU A 1095 13.45 33.59 -25.30
CA LEU A 1095 12.41 34.02 -24.37
C LEU A 1095 12.90 33.96 -22.91
N SER A 1096 12.19 34.67 -22.04
CA SER A 1096 12.26 34.48 -20.58
C SER A 1096 11.25 33.38 -20.16
N GLY A 1097 11.76 32.19 -19.89
CA GLY A 1097 10.99 31.02 -19.48
C GLY A 1097 10.59 31.07 -18.01
N SER A 1098 9.40 30.55 -17.68
CA SER A 1098 8.87 30.53 -16.31
C SER A 1098 7.96 29.32 -16.05
N ASN A 1099 7.71 29.02 -14.77
CA ASN A 1099 6.87 27.90 -14.37
C ASN A 1099 5.43 28.01 -14.92
N ASN A 1100 4.97 26.94 -15.59
CA ASN A 1100 3.69 26.88 -16.31
C ASN A 1100 3.49 28.02 -17.32
N HIS A 1101 4.56 28.65 -17.81
CA HIS A 1101 4.55 29.82 -18.67
C HIS A 1101 3.78 31.02 -18.10
N ARG A 1102 3.62 31.11 -16.77
CA ARG A 1102 2.83 32.16 -16.11
C ARG A 1102 3.37 33.57 -16.36
N ARG A 1103 4.69 33.69 -16.45
CA ARG A 1103 5.43 34.96 -16.65
C ARG A 1103 6.14 35.02 -18.01
N THR A 1104 5.98 34.01 -18.85
CA THR A 1104 6.63 33.93 -20.16
C THR A 1104 5.84 34.74 -21.17
N GLN A 1105 6.47 35.75 -21.75
CA GLN A 1105 5.94 36.53 -22.88
C GLN A 1105 6.98 36.64 -23.99
N GLU A 1106 6.51 36.81 -25.22
CA GLU A 1106 7.36 37.06 -26.39
C GLU A 1106 7.89 38.50 -26.35
N PHE A 1107 9.17 38.67 -26.64
CA PHE A 1107 9.74 40.02 -26.78
C PHE A 1107 9.39 40.64 -28.14
N GLY A 1108 8.89 39.87 -29.11
CA GLY A 1108 8.65 40.35 -30.48
C GLY A 1108 9.94 40.63 -31.27
N GLY A 1109 11.06 40.02 -30.88
CA GLY A 1109 12.34 40.13 -31.58
C GLY A 1109 12.41 39.20 -32.79
N ALA A 1110 13.26 39.51 -33.78
CA ALA A 1110 13.41 38.70 -34.98
C ALA A 1110 13.90 37.27 -34.67
N ALA A 1111 13.33 36.26 -35.34
CA ALA A 1111 13.79 34.87 -35.29
C ALA A 1111 15.32 34.76 -35.50
N ASP A 1112 15.97 33.87 -34.75
CA ASP A 1112 17.40 33.60 -34.82
C ASP A 1112 17.69 32.40 -35.72
N THR A 1113 17.92 32.69 -37.01
CA THR A 1113 18.18 31.66 -38.04
C THR A 1113 19.65 31.22 -38.12
N GLU A 1114 20.49 31.71 -37.21
CA GLU A 1114 21.95 31.45 -37.22
C GLU A 1114 22.49 30.99 -35.85
N ALA A 1115 21.61 30.75 -34.87
CA ALA A 1115 22.00 30.29 -33.54
C ALA A 1115 22.79 28.96 -33.54
N ASP A 1116 22.71 28.19 -34.63
CA ASP A 1116 23.45 26.94 -34.86
C ASP A 1116 24.79 27.12 -35.60
N LYS A 1117 25.06 28.32 -36.12
CA LYS A 1117 26.23 28.62 -36.96
C LYS A 1117 27.27 29.50 -36.28
N ARG A 1118 26.87 30.30 -35.30
CA ARG A 1118 27.74 31.27 -34.62
C ARG A 1118 27.45 31.32 -33.12
N THR A 1119 28.35 31.93 -32.36
CA THR A 1119 28.05 32.32 -30.99
C THR A 1119 26.95 33.37 -30.96
N VAL A 1120 25.94 33.13 -30.14
CA VAL A 1120 24.91 34.08 -29.78
C VAL A 1120 25.17 34.54 -28.35
N HIS A 1121 25.32 35.84 -28.17
CA HIS A 1121 25.28 36.46 -26.84
C HIS A 1121 23.81 36.74 -26.51
N ILE A 1122 23.31 36.22 -25.40
CA ILE A 1122 21.93 36.39 -24.95
C ILE A 1122 21.92 36.79 -23.48
N ALA A 1123 21.18 37.85 -23.15
CA ALA A 1123 20.99 38.30 -21.78
C ALA A 1123 19.52 38.65 -21.51
N ILE A 1124 19.06 38.41 -20.30
CA ILE A 1124 17.73 38.81 -19.84
C ILE A 1124 17.86 39.50 -18.50
N THR A 1125 17.37 40.74 -18.41
CA THR A 1125 17.35 41.54 -17.18
C THR A 1125 15.96 41.54 -16.56
N TYR A 1126 15.92 41.38 -15.24
CA TYR A 1126 14.71 41.40 -14.42
C TYR A 1126 14.86 42.54 -13.41
N GLN A 1127 14.05 43.59 -13.57
CA GLN A 1127 14.03 44.77 -12.70
C GLN A 1127 12.61 44.97 -12.16
N GLY A 1128 12.35 44.49 -10.95
CA GLY A 1128 11.02 44.31 -10.40
C GLY A 1128 10.14 43.49 -11.35
N SER A 1129 9.03 44.08 -11.81
CA SER A 1129 8.14 43.45 -12.77
C SER A 1129 8.60 43.57 -14.24
N LYS A 1130 9.59 44.39 -14.56
CA LYS A 1130 10.04 44.63 -15.93
C LYS A 1130 11.06 43.58 -16.37
N VAL A 1131 10.83 42.95 -17.53
CA VAL A 1131 11.74 41.98 -18.15
C VAL A 1131 12.19 42.49 -19.51
N THR A 1132 13.50 42.53 -19.75
CA THR A 1132 14.09 42.98 -21.02
C THR A 1132 15.05 41.92 -21.57
N GLY A 1133 14.85 41.51 -22.82
CA GLY A 1133 15.74 40.61 -23.53
C GLY A 1133 16.79 41.39 -24.33
N TYR A 1134 17.99 40.85 -24.44
CA TYR A 1134 19.09 41.40 -25.23
C TYR A 1134 19.75 40.30 -26.03
N ARG A 1135 19.88 40.49 -27.33
CA ARG A 1135 20.61 39.59 -28.21
C ARG A 1135 21.78 40.37 -28.77
N ASP A 1136 22.96 39.78 -28.71
CA ASP A 1136 24.14 40.37 -29.31
C ASP A 1136 24.43 41.77 -28.74
N GLY A 1137 24.21 41.95 -27.44
CA GLY A 1137 24.51 43.19 -26.71
C GLY A 1137 23.56 44.34 -27.03
N GLN A 1138 22.49 44.08 -27.79
CA GLN A 1138 21.46 45.05 -28.16
C GLN A 1138 20.09 44.57 -27.65
N PRO A 1139 19.15 45.47 -27.33
CA PRO A 1139 17.78 45.09 -26.98
C PRO A 1139 17.16 44.16 -28.04
N TYR A 1140 16.57 43.06 -27.59
CA TYR A 1140 15.93 42.05 -28.43
C TYR A 1140 14.42 42.19 -28.32
N GLY A 1141 13.82 42.92 -29.26
CA GLY A 1141 12.39 43.23 -29.22
C GLY A 1141 12.03 44.29 -28.17
N GLU A 1142 10.80 44.23 -27.65
CA GLU A 1142 10.28 45.12 -26.62
C GLU A 1142 10.32 44.48 -25.22
N SER A 1143 10.66 45.28 -24.20
CA SER A 1143 10.53 44.85 -22.81
C SER A 1143 9.06 44.71 -22.41
N TYR A 1144 8.72 43.73 -21.58
CA TYR A 1144 7.36 43.57 -21.05
C TYR A 1144 7.32 43.62 -19.53
N THR A 1145 6.11 43.77 -18.98
CA THR A 1145 5.88 43.81 -17.52
C THR A 1145 5.13 42.56 -17.08
N ASN A 1146 5.66 41.86 -16.09
CA ASN A 1146 5.06 40.72 -15.42
C ASN A 1146 4.19 41.16 -14.24
N LYS A 1147 3.06 40.47 -14.04
CA LYS A 1147 2.17 40.72 -12.89
C LYS A 1147 2.70 40.13 -11.58
N GLU A 1148 3.71 39.27 -11.67
CA GLU A 1148 4.33 38.54 -10.55
C GLU A 1148 5.85 38.67 -10.66
N VAL A 1149 6.52 38.88 -9.52
CA VAL A 1149 7.99 38.93 -9.42
C VAL A 1149 8.47 37.68 -8.68
N SER A 1150 9.43 36.96 -9.26
CA SER A 1150 10.05 35.80 -8.62
C SER A 1150 11.18 36.22 -7.69
N GLN A 1151 11.14 35.74 -6.45
CA GLN A 1151 12.22 35.89 -5.48
C GLN A 1151 12.89 34.54 -5.22
N PHE A 1152 14.22 34.51 -5.18
CA PHE A 1152 15.03 33.31 -5.02
C PHE A 1152 15.88 33.43 -3.75
N GLU A 1153 15.61 32.60 -2.74
CA GLU A 1153 16.24 32.73 -1.43
C GLU A 1153 17.63 32.08 -1.35
N ALA A 1154 18.53 32.67 -0.55
CA ALA A 1154 19.81 32.06 -0.21
C ALA A 1154 19.60 30.68 0.45
N GLY A 1155 20.38 29.68 0.05
CA GLY A 1155 20.29 28.29 0.53
C GLY A 1155 19.20 27.44 -0.12
N ASP A 1156 18.16 28.08 -0.66
CA ASP A 1156 16.97 27.42 -1.23
C ASP A 1156 16.76 27.63 -2.74
N ALA A 1157 17.68 28.35 -3.39
CA ALA A 1157 17.74 28.52 -4.84
C ALA A 1157 19.09 28.04 -5.41
N GLU A 1158 19.09 27.69 -6.70
CA GLU A 1158 20.24 27.17 -7.43
C GLU A 1158 20.21 27.55 -8.91
N VAL A 1159 21.34 27.41 -9.60
CA VAL A 1159 21.49 27.64 -11.04
C VAL A 1159 21.58 26.33 -11.79
N LEU A 1160 20.86 26.22 -12.92
CA LEU A 1160 21.04 25.16 -13.91
C LEU A 1160 21.54 25.72 -15.24
N LEU A 1161 22.45 24.98 -15.86
CA LEU A 1161 22.92 25.24 -17.23
C LEU A 1161 22.52 24.09 -18.15
N GLY A 1162 21.87 24.39 -19.27
CA GLY A 1162 21.42 23.39 -20.24
C GLY A 1162 20.09 22.70 -19.93
N CYS A 1163 19.39 23.13 -18.88
CA CYS A 1163 18.07 22.62 -18.49
C CYS A 1163 17.14 23.76 -18.06
N ARG A 1164 15.90 23.74 -18.55
CA ARG A 1164 14.87 24.74 -18.24
C ARG A 1164 14.38 24.69 -16.78
N HIS A 1165 14.26 23.51 -16.18
CA HIS A 1165 13.92 23.33 -14.76
C HIS A 1165 14.23 21.91 -14.26
N GLY A 1166 14.50 21.77 -12.96
CA GLY A 1166 14.86 20.52 -12.30
C GLY A 1166 13.73 19.49 -12.20
N ALA A 1167 12.46 19.93 -12.12
CA ALA A 1167 11.30 19.03 -11.99
C ALA A 1167 11.11 18.14 -13.24
N PRO A 1168 10.73 16.84 -13.10
CA PRO A 1168 10.54 15.94 -14.24
C PRO A 1168 9.53 16.49 -15.25
N GLY A 1169 9.85 16.43 -16.56
CA GLY A 1169 8.99 16.94 -17.63
C GLY A 1169 9.62 16.81 -19.01
N GLY A 1170 8.80 16.87 -20.07
CA GLY A 1170 9.24 16.83 -21.48
C GLY A 1170 9.73 18.18 -22.01
N ASN A 1171 10.57 18.17 -23.04
CA ASN A 1171 11.07 19.36 -23.78
C ASN A 1171 11.70 20.45 -22.90
N ARG A 1172 12.65 20.07 -22.03
CA ARG A 1172 13.35 20.99 -21.11
C ARG A 1172 14.86 21.09 -21.30
N MET A 1173 15.46 20.20 -22.10
CA MET A 1173 16.91 20.09 -22.23
C MET A 1173 17.41 20.83 -23.46
N LEU A 1174 18.52 21.57 -23.32
CA LEU A 1174 19.14 22.28 -24.42
C LEU A 1174 20.06 21.35 -25.22
N ARG A 1175 20.07 21.50 -26.55
CA ARG A 1175 21.03 20.84 -27.42
C ARG A 1175 21.99 21.88 -28.02
N GLY A 1176 23.26 21.80 -27.66
CA GLY A 1176 24.27 22.78 -28.05
C GLY A 1176 25.44 22.83 -27.07
N ARG A 1177 26.14 23.97 -27.04
CA ARG A 1177 27.24 24.24 -26.13
C ARG A 1177 27.17 25.65 -25.56
N ILE A 1178 27.54 25.78 -24.29
CA ILE A 1178 27.64 27.07 -23.60
C ILE A 1178 29.12 27.39 -23.43
N LEU A 1179 29.55 28.52 -24.00
CA LEU A 1179 30.94 28.97 -23.99
C LEU A 1179 31.25 29.79 -22.73
N ARG A 1180 30.25 30.52 -22.23
CA ARG A 1180 30.33 31.29 -21.00
C ARG A 1180 28.94 31.54 -20.44
N ALA A 1181 28.79 31.55 -19.13
CA ALA A 1181 27.56 31.93 -18.44
C ALA A 1181 27.86 32.86 -17.27
N ARG A 1182 27.01 33.86 -17.05
CA ARG A 1182 27.13 34.84 -15.97
C ARG A 1182 25.79 35.08 -15.31
N LEU A 1183 25.82 35.12 -13.99
CA LEU A 1183 24.69 35.54 -13.15
C LEU A 1183 25.07 36.85 -12.48
N TYR A 1184 24.20 37.85 -12.55
CA TYR A 1184 24.32 39.11 -11.82
C TYR A 1184 23.21 39.20 -10.77
N ASP A 1185 23.55 39.75 -9.62
CA ASP A 1185 22.65 39.98 -8.49
C ASP A 1185 21.90 41.33 -8.56
N ARG A 1186 21.81 41.90 -9.78
CA ARG A 1186 21.08 43.10 -10.14
C ARG A 1186 20.71 43.08 -11.62
N ALA A 1187 19.77 43.93 -12.02
CA ALA A 1187 19.54 44.22 -13.43
C ALA A 1187 20.66 45.10 -14.01
N LEU A 1188 21.30 44.66 -15.09
CA LEU A 1188 22.26 45.45 -15.86
C LEU A 1188 21.58 46.46 -16.79
N THR A 1189 22.28 47.57 -17.06
CA THR A 1189 21.85 48.58 -18.04
C THR A 1189 22.25 48.20 -19.48
N ASP A 1190 21.61 48.79 -20.49
CA ASP A 1190 21.92 48.56 -21.91
C ASP A 1190 23.41 48.75 -22.24
N LYS A 1191 24.05 49.77 -21.63
CA LYS A 1191 25.48 50.05 -21.81
C LYS A 1191 26.35 48.95 -21.21
N GLU A 1192 25.98 48.45 -20.04
CA GLU A 1192 26.70 47.38 -19.35
C GLU A 1192 26.60 46.05 -20.11
N ILE A 1193 25.42 45.75 -20.69
CA ILE A 1193 25.21 44.59 -21.56
C ILE A 1193 25.97 44.72 -22.89
N ALA A 1194 26.07 45.93 -23.46
CA ALA A 1194 26.87 46.17 -24.65
C ALA A 1194 28.38 46.01 -24.36
N LEU A 1195 28.84 46.43 -23.18
CA LEU A 1195 30.23 46.27 -22.74
C LEU A 1195 30.58 44.80 -22.45
N SER A 1196 29.70 44.06 -21.76
CA SER A 1196 29.94 42.66 -21.40
C SER A 1196 30.07 41.76 -22.64
N ARG A 1197 29.36 42.06 -23.74
CA ARG A 1197 29.39 41.24 -24.96
C ARG A 1197 30.80 40.89 -25.46
N HIS A 1198 31.75 41.81 -25.37
CA HIS A 1198 33.08 41.70 -25.97
C HIS A 1198 34.08 40.80 -25.20
N LEU A 1199 33.61 40.10 -24.16
CA LEU A 1199 34.46 39.31 -23.27
C LEU A 1199 34.90 37.94 -23.83
N GLU A 1200 34.32 37.47 -24.94
CA GLU A 1200 34.62 36.16 -25.55
C GLU A 1200 36.08 36.00 -26.05
N GLY A 1201 36.94 37.02 -25.92
CA GLY A 1201 38.33 36.97 -26.40
C GLY A 1201 39.38 37.65 -25.51
N SER A 1202 39.14 37.91 -24.22
CA SER A 1202 39.98 38.79 -23.38
C SER A 1202 40.75 38.14 -22.23
N THR A 1203 40.97 36.81 -22.24
CA THR A 1203 41.75 36.12 -21.22
C THR A 1203 42.85 35.25 -21.84
N VAL A 1204 44.03 35.20 -21.21
CA VAL A 1204 45.03 34.18 -21.53
C VAL A 1204 44.41 32.82 -21.17
N SER A 1205 43.99 32.08 -22.19
CA SER A 1205 43.33 30.77 -22.01
C SER A 1205 44.26 29.78 -21.32
N GLU A 1206 43.72 28.77 -20.64
CA GLU A 1206 44.55 27.70 -20.06
C GLU A 1206 45.39 27.03 -21.17
N ARG A 1207 44.83 26.90 -22.36
CA ARG A 1207 45.52 26.43 -23.58
C ARG A 1207 46.71 27.31 -23.97
N ASP A 1208 46.59 28.64 -23.90
CA ASP A 1208 47.69 29.56 -24.17
C ASP A 1208 48.83 29.40 -23.14
N VAL A 1209 48.49 29.26 -21.85
CA VAL A 1209 49.47 29.00 -20.79
C VAL A 1209 50.17 27.65 -21.01
N LEU A 1210 49.41 26.59 -21.26
CA LEU A 1210 49.94 25.24 -21.50
C LEU A 1210 50.87 25.18 -22.72
N ASN A 1211 50.52 25.89 -23.80
CA ASN A 1211 51.34 26.00 -25.00
C ASN A 1211 52.65 26.77 -24.77
N ALA A 1212 52.67 27.72 -23.83
CA ALA A 1212 53.86 28.51 -23.51
C ALA A 1212 54.77 27.89 -22.44
N LEU A 1213 54.33 26.83 -21.74
CA LEU A 1213 55.16 26.08 -20.81
C LEU A 1213 56.33 25.40 -21.56
N SER A 1214 57.52 25.45 -20.96
CA SER A 1214 58.66 24.64 -21.41
C SER A 1214 58.37 23.13 -21.21
N GLU A 1215 59.11 22.26 -21.90
CA GLU A 1215 58.93 20.80 -21.77
C GLU A 1215 59.11 20.32 -20.32
N GLY A 1216 60.04 20.91 -19.55
CA GLY A 1216 60.23 20.63 -18.13
C GLY A 1216 59.02 21.05 -17.29
N GLN A 1217 58.50 22.26 -17.50
CA GLN A 1217 57.31 22.75 -16.79
C GLN A 1217 56.04 21.98 -17.15
N ARG A 1218 55.89 21.52 -18.40
CA ARG A 1218 54.77 20.65 -18.80
C ARG A 1218 54.82 19.31 -18.08
N LYS A 1219 55.98 18.65 -18.04
CA LYS A 1219 56.14 17.39 -17.30
C LYS A 1219 55.86 17.56 -15.81
N ASP A 1220 56.34 18.64 -15.20
CA ASP A 1220 56.08 18.93 -13.79
C ASP A 1220 54.60 19.25 -13.50
N LEU A 1221 53.93 19.96 -14.40
CA LEU A 1221 52.50 20.26 -14.29
C LEU A 1221 51.64 19.00 -14.47
N GLU A 1222 51.93 18.18 -15.48
CA GLU A 1222 51.24 16.90 -15.72
C GLU A 1222 51.37 15.97 -14.51
N LYS A 1223 52.58 15.89 -13.94
CA LYS A 1223 52.83 15.13 -12.72
C LYS A 1223 52.02 15.67 -11.54
N ALA A 1224 52.06 16.99 -11.29
CA ALA A 1224 51.33 17.60 -10.18
C ALA A 1224 49.80 17.46 -10.34
N LYS A 1225 49.26 17.62 -11.55
CA LYS A 1225 47.83 17.41 -11.85
C LYS A 1225 47.41 15.94 -11.69
N SER A 1226 48.25 14.99 -12.11
CA SER A 1226 48.00 13.56 -11.89
C SER A 1226 47.96 13.22 -10.40
N GLU A 1227 48.94 13.70 -9.63
CA GLU A 1227 48.99 13.51 -8.18
C GLU A 1227 47.79 14.17 -7.48
N LEU A 1228 47.36 15.36 -7.93
CA LEU A 1228 46.19 16.05 -7.40
C LEU A 1228 44.90 15.24 -7.63
N ASN A 1229 44.71 14.71 -8.84
CA ASN A 1229 43.55 13.88 -9.18
C ASN A 1229 43.50 12.59 -8.34
N GLU A 1230 44.65 11.95 -8.10
CA GLU A 1230 44.75 10.77 -7.23
C GLU A 1230 44.41 11.12 -5.78
N VAL A 1231 44.94 12.24 -5.27
CA VAL A 1231 44.63 12.75 -3.92
C VAL A 1231 43.14 13.07 -3.79
N MET A 1232 42.53 13.72 -4.76
CA MET A 1232 41.09 14.03 -4.75
C MET A 1232 40.21 12.77 -4.79
N GLY A 1233 40.57 11.78 -5.60
CA GLY A 1233 39.86 10.49 -5.63
C GLY A 1233 39.94 9.76 -4.30
N ASN A 1234 41.11 9.76 -3.66
CA ASN A 1234 41.31 9.18 -2.34
C ASN A 1234 40.57 9.96 -1.24
N LEU A 1235 40.62 11.29 -1.28
CA LEU A 1235 39.92 12.16 -0.34
C LEU A 1235 38.41 11.95 -0.40
N THR A 1236 37.83 11.94 -1.60
CA THR A 1236 36.39 11.69 -1.81
C THR A 1236 35.98 10.35 -1.21
N ARG A 1237 36.72 9.28 -1.54
CA ARG A 1237 36.46 7.93 -1.00
C ARG A 1237 36.56 7.86 0.52
N LEU A 1238 37.53 8.55 1.13
CA LEU A 1238 37.73 8.53 2.58
C LEU A 1238 36.71 9.40 3.32
N THR A 1239 36.35 10.56 2.76
CA THR A 1239 35.39 11.50 3.36
C THR A 1239 33.96 10.98 3.31
N GLU A 1240 33.53 10.35 2.21
CA GLU A 1240 32.21 9.68 2.11
C GLU A 1240 32.00 8.60 3.20
N ASN A 1241 33.09 8.03 3.72
CA ASN A 1241 33.07 7.04 4.80
C ASN A 1241 33.25 7.65 6.21
N ALA A 1242 33.58 8.94 6.33
CA ALA A 1242 34.04 9.57 7.57
C ALA A 1242 33.04 10.56 8.20
N GLU A 1243 31.93 10.89 7.55
CA GLU A 1243 31.04 12.03 7.85
C GLU A 1243 30.37 12.08 9.26
N SER A 1244 30.65 11.15 10.19
CA SER A 1244 30.10 11.27 11.57
C SER A 1244 31.02 10.87 12.73
N LEU A 1245 32.30 10.59 12.50
CA LEU A 1245 33.13 9.94 13.53
C LEU A 1245 33.94 10.94 14.36
N ASP A 1246 33.40 11.34 15.51
CA ASP A 1246 34.25 11.74 16.64
C ASP A 1246 35.14 10.53 16.99
N PRO A 1247 36.48 10.61 16.86
CA PRO A 1247 37.35 9.45 17.03
C PRO A 1247 37.26 8.83 18.43
N THR A 1248 36.87 9.62 19.44
CA THR A 1248 36.66 9.13 20.81
C THR A 1248 35.37 8.31 20.96
N LYS A 1249 34.43 8.46 20.02
CA LYS A 1249 33.11 7.79 20.01
C LYS A 1249 33.00 6.71 18.94
N ALA A 1250 33.78 6.79 17.87
CA ALA A 1250 33.76 5.89 16.71
C ALA A 1250 33.84 4.40 17.09
N GLY A 1251 34.68 4.06 18.07
CA GLY A 1251 34.81 2.68 18.54
C GLY A 1251 33.53 2.13 19.16
N TRP A 1252 32.81 2.96 19.91
CA TRP A 1252 31.54 2.61 20.55
C TRP A 1252 30.38 2.54 19.55
N GLU A 1253 30.36 3.45 18.57
CA GLU A 1253 29.37 3.42 17.47
C GLU A 1253 29.54 2.15 16.62
N SER A 1254 30.79 1.76 16.34
CA SER A 1254 31.11 0.49 15.68
C SER A 1254 30.68 -0.71 16.51
N LEU A 1255 30.88 -0.67 17.84
CA LEU A 1255 30.45 -1.74 18.74
C LEU A 1255 28.92 -1.88 18.75
N ALA A 1256 28.18 -0.77 18.84
CA ALA A 1256 26.72 -0.76 18.76
C ALA A 1256 26.22 -1.41 17.46
N LEU A 1257 26.78 -1.01 16.32
CA LEU A 1257 26.46 -1.58 15.01
C LEU A 1257 26.79 -3.08 14.93
N SER A 1258 27.90 -3.50 15.56
CA SER A 1258 28.31 -4.91 15.61
C SER A 1258 27.36 -5.74 16.47
N LEU A 1259 26.90 -5.21 17.60
CA LEU A 1259 25.97 -5.91 18.50
C LEU A 1259 24.62 -6.18 17.85
N ILE A 1260 24.07 -5.23 17.09
CA ILE A 1260 22.80 -5.46 16.36
C ILE A 1260 22.95 -6.43 15.17
N ASN A 1261 24.19 -6.69 14.73
CA ASN A 1261 24.49 -7.69 13.70
C ASN A 1261 24.76 -9.09 14.27
N LEU A 1262 24.78 -9.26 15.60
CA LEU A 1262 24.96 -10.57 16.20
C LEU A 1262 23.76 -11.46 15.90
N LYS A 1263 24.02 -12.75 15.64
CA LYS A 1263 22.95 -13.76 15.54
C LYS A 1263 22.09 -13.79 16.80
N GLU A 1264 22.65 -13.57 17.99
CA GLU A 1264 21.88 -13.55 19.24
C GLU A 1264 20.96 -12.32 19.37
N PHE A 1265 21.26 -11.22 18.66
CA PHE A 1265 20.34 -10.09 18.56
C PHE A 1265 19.15 -10.43 17.66
N LEU A 1266 19.41 -11.07 16.52
CA LEU A 1266 18.41 -11.38 15.50
C LEU A 1266 17.59 -12.65 15.78
N TYR A 1267 18.02 -13.52 16.69
CA TYR A 1267 17.36 -14.79 16.98
C TYR A 1267 16.94 -14.88 18.45
N LEU A 1268 15.74 -15.41 18.65
CA LEU A 1268 15.17 -15.70 19.96
C LEU A 1268 15.53 -17.14 20.36
N ARG A 1269 16.21 -17.26 21.51
CA ARG A 1269 16.61 -18.54 22.10
C ARG A 1269 15.75 -18.96 23.27
#